data_AF-A0A8C7Y3N8-F1
#
_entry.id   AF-A0A8C7Y3N8-F1
#
_cell.length_a   1.000
_cell.length_b   1.000
_cell.length_c   1.000
_cell.angle_alpha   90.00
_cell.angle_beta   90.00
_cell.angle_gamma   90.00
#
_symmetry.space_group_name_H-M   'P 1'
#
loop_
_entity.id
_entity.type
_entity.pdbx_description
1 polymer ?
#
loop_
_entity_poly.entity_id
_entity_poly.type
_entity_poly.pdbx_seq_one_letter_code
_entity_poly.pdbx_strand_id
1 'polypeptide(L)'
;MGPAAGRCASRGLLFIFLAATVYFRWVEAHHCIWYGECGDSPVPGKKFNCNYTGPPLPLEPEAYDLLTELCPGYDYGNRSLCCNANQLRTLKGSLQLPLQFLSRCPACFYNLMNLFCELTCSPHQSQFTKATKFNGSNVMEVQYYIGKTFASAMYNACSDVQAPSSNVKALSLLCGKVAQECNATNWIQYMFSTSNGQAPFPIIPIFSDVEVSGFTPMNNKTYACTEGLEDGSGPCSCQDCTNACGPKPNPPVVPPPWTIFGVDAMNVIMWFSYLSFLLVFLGAVLGAWCYRKRTVMSEYGPILDSNNPLSLNSDDLGQGAPSCCETLGERFENFLRVLFSSWGSFCVRNPFVVILGSLVLVVAFSYGLRYMRITTDPVELWSSPASQARQEKDYFDSHFGPFFRTAQLIITTSTNNNFTYSPYFGGSDVPFKPIFDKDLLHQVLDLQLAVQSLVATYEGQNVTLKDICVAPLAPYNNNCTILSILNYFQNSHSVLDHIARDEFYVYADFHSHFLYCVSAPASLNDTTLLHDPCLGTFGGPVFPWLALGGYDETNYNNATALVITFPLNNYLNDSVRLGKVLAWEKEFIGFMKNFSNSNLTVAFSAERSVEDEINRESNSDINTILISYIIMFVYISLALGHIHSFGMFLVDSKISLGIAGILIVLSSVSSSLGIFSYFGIPLTLIVIEVIPFLVLAVGVDNIFIIVQTLQRDDRMPNEELHQQIGRILGDVAPSMFLSSLSETVAFFLGALSIMPAVRTFSLFAGLAIFIDFLLQISCFVSLLGLDAKRQERNRLDICCCVKLPESQQIKSDGILFRFFKKIYAPVILQEWVRPIIVAVFVGMLSFSIAAVNKVQIGLDQKLSMPDDSYVLDYFKNLSEYLHTGAPVYFVVEDGLNYTSLDGQDAVCGGVGCNNNSLVQQVYTASLISNYTTIAYTPSSWLDDYFDWIKPQSTCCRFYNSTGEFCNASVINPSCVSCRPMTPAGKERPVGEEFMRFLPMFLSDNPNPKCGKGGHAAYATAVDLKPNDGGVGATYFMTYHTILKDSPDFINALKMGRVLAKNITGLAHKAANRFFLFPFYLCSVFYVFYEQYLTIAYDTALNLGVSLAAIFVVTTVLLGFEVWSALMVSITIAMILVNMFGVMWLWDISLNAVSLVNLVMSCGISVEFCSHIVRAFSISTKRSRVERAEEALAHMGSSVFSGITLTKFGGIVVLAFSKSQIFQVFYFRMYLAIVLLGAAHGLIFLPVLLSYIGLSPNKAKVLAANKRYAGTERERLLNY
;
A
#
# COMPACT_ATOMS: atom_id res chain seq x y z
N MET A 1 -44.52 61.84 -3.04
CA MET A 1 -44.03 63.03 -2.32
C MET A 1 -42.95 63.66 -3.20
N GLY A 2 -43.09 64.94 -3.56
CA GLY A 2 -42.29 65.67 -4.56
C GLY A 2 -40.83 65.97 -4.14
N PRO A 3 -40.08 66.85 -4.83
CA PRO A 3 -40.46 67.94 -5.75
C PRO A 3 -39.81 67.79 -7.17
N ALA A 4 -39.80 68.72 -8.13
CA ALA A 4 -40.61 69.83 -8.62
C ALA A 4 -39.70 70.70 -9.52
N ALA A 5 -40.31 71.43 -10.47
CA ALA A 5 -39.78 72.58 -11.25
C ALA A 5 -38.80 72.29 -12.41
N GLY A 6 -38.91 72.91 -13.59
CA GLY A 6 -39.84 73.94 -14.05
C GLY A 6 -39.40 74.58 -15.39
N ARG A 7 -40.37 74.71 -16.30
CA ARG A 7 -40.72 75.86 -17.17
C ARG A 7 -39.71 76.55 -18.13
N CYS A 8 -40.21 76.71 -19.38
CA CYS A 8 -40.29 77.95 -20.21
C CYS A 8 -38.98 78.63 -20.67
N ALA A 9 -38.82 79.24 -21.85
CA ALA A 9 -39.68 79.51 -23.01
C ALA A 9 -38.82 80.19 -24.11
N SER A 10 -39.17 80.02 -25.39
CA SER A 10 -39.32 81.07 -26.42
C SER A 10 -39.59 80.39 -27.78
N ARG A 11 -40.79 80.53 -28.39
CA ARG A 11 -41.16 81.56 -29.40
C ARG A 11 -40.02 81.78 -30.41
N GLY A 12 -40.12 81.48 -31.71
CA GLY A 12 -41.27 81.45 -32.61
C GLY A 12 -40.98 82.40 -33.78
N LEU A 13 -40.74 81.86 -34.97
CA LEU A 13 -40.79 82.56 -36.28
C LEU A 13 -40.91 81.47 -37.37
N LEU A 14 -42.12 81.19 -37.84
CA LEU A 14 -42.79 81.80 -39.00
C LEU A 14 -42.34 81.20 -40.37
N PHE A 15 -43.19 80.30 -40.86
CA PHE A 15 -43.76 80.27 -42.22
C PHE A 15 -42.93 79.80 -43.45
N ILE A 16 -43.46 78.71 -44.02
CA ILE A 16 -43.59 78.33 -45.44
C ILE A 16 -42.31 77.85 -46.16
N PHE A 17 -42.16 76.51 -46.28
CA PHE A 17 -41.93 75.75 -47.53
C PHE A 17 -41.70 74.27 -47.17
N LEU A 18 -42.75 73.46 -47.04
CA LEU A 18 -42.62 72.00 -46.91
C LEU A 18 -43.75 71.30 -47.69
N ALA A 19 -43.62 71.32 -49.00
CA ALA A 19 -44.34 70.46 -49.92
C ALA A 19 -43.37 70.00 -51.02
N ALA A 20 -42.43 69.13 -50.65
CA ALA A 20 -41.69 68.21 -51.52
C ALA A 20 -40.56 67.57 -50.70
N THR A 21 -40.81 66.41 -50.09
CA THR A 21 -39.83 65.36 -49.73
C THR A 21 -40.55 64.29 -48.91
N VAL A 22 -41.47 63.57 -49.55
CA VAL A 22 -41.78 62.20 -49.11
C VAL A 22 -40.56 61.38 -49.50
N TYR A 23 -39.61 61.26 -48.57
CA TYR A 23 -38.59 60.21 -48.67
C TYR A 23 -39.32 58.89 -48.47
N PHE A 24 -39.48 58.13 -49.55
CA PHE A 24 -39.75 56.70 -49.49
C PHE A 24 -38.60 56.05 -48.69
N ARG A 25 -38.82 55.76 -47.41
CA ARG A 25 -38.10 54.67 -46.75
C ARG A 25 -38.69 53.38 -47.28
N TRP A 26 -37.92 52.66 -48.08
CA TRP A 26 -38.20 51.25 -48.36
C TRP A 26 -38.19 50.52 -47.00
N VAL A 27 -39.35 50.03 -46.59
CA VAL A 27 -39.43 49.00 -45.55
C VAL A 27 -39.03 47.71 -46.26
N GLU A 28 -37.81 47.22 -46.03
CA GLU A 28 -37.44 45.87 -46.47
C GLU A 28 -38.35 44.87 -45.74
N ALA A 29 -39.21 44.18 -46.50
CA ALA A 29 -39.99 43.08 -45.96
C ALA A 29 -39.03 41.94 -45.56
N HIS A 30 -39.19 41.43 -44.34
CA HIS A 30 -38.42 40.29 -43.84
C HIS A 30 -38.70 39.05 -44.71
N HIS A 31 -37.65 38.42 -45.21
CA HIS A 31 -37.72 37.29 -46.15
C HIS A 31 -36.70 36.21 -45.79
N CYS A 32 -36.87 35.02 -46.35
CA CYS A 32 -35.94 33.90 -46.19
C CYS A 32 -34.77 34.01 -47.18
N ILE A 33 -33.69 33.26 -46.95
CA ILE A 33 -32.62 33.09 -47.96
C ILE A 33 -32.67 31.72 -48.65
N TRP A 34 -33.31 30.74 -47.99
CA TRP A 34 -33.57 29.42 -48.54
C TRP A 34 -34.88 28.83 -48.01
N TYR A 35 -35.36 27.78 -48.67
CA TYR A 35 -36.47 26.95 -48.19
C TYR A 35 -36.45 25.57 -48.85
N GLY A 36 -36.40 24.50 -48.05
CA GLY A 36 -36.31 23.12 -48.52
C GLY A 36 -34.91 22.67 -48.95
N GLU A 37 -34.79 21.38 -49.30
CA GLU A 37 -33.56 20.70 -49.71
C GLU A 37 -33.64 20.27 -51.18
N CYS A 38 -32.56 20.43 -51.95
CA CYS A 38 -32.53 20.10 -53.39
C CYS A 38 -31.36 19.18 -53.73
N GLY A 39 -30.23 19.73 -54.17
CA GLY A 39 -29.09 18.95 -54.67
C GLY A 39 -28.33 18.24 -53.55
N ASP A 40 -27.65 17.15 -53.89
CA ASP A 40 -26.77 16.45 -52.96
C ASP A 40 -25.48 17.25 -52.70
N SER A 41 -25.03 17.22 -51.44
CA SER A 41 -23.78 17.82 -51.01
C SER A 41 -22.58 16.93 -51.36
N PRO A 42 -21.37 17.50 -51.52
CA PRO A 42 -20.12 16.74 -51.51
C PRO A 42 -19.94 15.85 -50.27
N VAL A 43 -20.60 16.18 -49.16
CA VAL A 43 -20.61 15.37 -47.94
C VAL A 43 -21.65 14.25 -48.05
N PRO A 44 -21.26 12.97 -47.90
CA PRO A 44 -22.13 11.83 -48.10
C PRO A 44 -23.42 11.89 -47.27
N GLY A 45 -24.58 11.69 -47.94
CA GLY A 45 -25.88 11.65 -47.28
C GLY A 45 -26.43 12.99 -46.81
N LYS A 46 -25.81 14.11 -47.20
CA LYS A 46 -26.28 15.47 -46.90
C LYS A 46 -26.74 16.19 -48.19
N LYS A 47 -27.59 17.20 -48.04
CA LYS A 47 -28.15 17.98 -49.15
C LYS A 47 -27.91 19.48 -48.98
N PHE A 48 -27.87 20.20 -50.10
CA PHE A 48 -27.91 21.65 -50.13
C PHE A 48 -29.32 22.19 -49.92
N ASN A 49 -29.42 23.37 -49.30
CA ASN A 49 -30.66 24.11 -49.20
C ASN A 49 -31.01 24.81 -50.53
N CYS A 50 -32.30 24.97 -50.80
CA CYS A 50 -32.77 25.61 -52.03
C CYS A 50 -32.94 27.11 -51.86
N ASN A 51 -32.37 27.88 -52.78
CA ASN A 51 -32.49 29.33 -52.84
C ASN A 51 -33.98 29.74 -52.91
N TYR A 52 -34.42 30.54 -51.94
CA TYR A 52 -35.77 31.05 -51.85
C TYR A 52 -35.74 32.38 -51.08
N THR A 53 -36.15 33.45 -51.75
CA THR A 53 -36.13 34.83 -51.23
C THR A 53 -37.52 35.39 -50.91
N GLY A 54 -38.50 34.51 -50.70
CA GLY A 54 -39.87 34.90 -50.36
C GLY A 54 -40.14 35.04 -48.85
N PRO A 55 -41.37 35.37 -48.45
CA PRO A 55 -41.74 35.46 -47.03
C PRO A 55 -41.73 34.08 -46.35
N PRO A 56 -41.62 34.04 -45.00
CA PRO A 56 -41.71 32.80 -44.22
C PRO A 56 -43.02 32.04 -44.50
N LEU A 57 -42.93 30.71 -44.60
CA LEU A 57 -44.05 29.83 -44.96
C LEU A 57 -44.58 29.09 -43.72
N PRO A 58 -45.91 28.86 -43.61
CA PRO A 58 -46.48 28.10 -42.50
C PRO A 58 -45.96 26.65 -42.50
N LEU A 59 -45.46 26.20 -41.35
CA LEU A 59 -44.91 24.85 -41.19
C LEU A 59 -46.00 23.76 -41.23
N GLU A 60 -45.68 22.63 -41.85
CA GLU A 60 -46.54 21.45 -41.94
C GLU A 60 -46.84 20.83 -40.56
N PRO A 61 -48.06 20.34 -40.28
CA PRO A 61 -48.42 19.78 -38.98
C PRO A 61 -47.55 18.60 -38.51
N GLU A 62 -47.08 17.78 -39.43
CA GLU A 62 -46.20 16.63 -39.14
C GLU A 62 -44.82 17.04 -38.59
N ALA A 63 -44.44 18.30 -38.74
CA ALA A 63 -43.16 18.84 -38.28
C ALA A 63 -43.27 19.62 -36.96
N TYR A 64 -44.46 19.71 -36.36
CA TYR A 64 -44.64 20.42 -35.09
C TYR A 64 -43.85 19.77 -33.96
N ASP A 65 -43.90 18.44 -33.84
CA ASP A 65 -43.14 17.73 -32.81
C ASP A 65 -41.62 17.92 -32.98
N LEU A 66 -41.13 17.96 -34.22
CA LEU A 66 -39.72 18.24 -34.52
C LEU A 66 -39.32 19.68 -34.20
N LEU A 67 -40.23 20.64 -34.43
CA LEU A 67 -40.01 22.04 -34.09
C LEU A 67 -39.95 22.24 -32.58
N THR A 68 -40.90 21.65 -31.82
CA THR A 68 -40.92 21.71 -30.36
C THR A 68 -39.68 21.05 -29.75
N GLU A 69 -39.17 19.98 -30.37
CA GLU A 69 -37.96 19.28 -29.92
C GLU A 69 -36.67 20.09 -30.16
N LEU A 70 -36.48 20.62 -31.38
CA LEU A 70 -35.25 21.29 -31.77
C LEU A 70 -35.26 22.77 -31.40
N CYS A 71 -36.32 23.50 -31.78
CA CYS A 71 -36.37 24.94 -31.70
C CYS A 71 -37.62 25.40 -30.93
N PRO A 72 -37.73 25.08 -29.63
CA PRO A 72 -38.92 25.41 -28.83
C PRO A 72 -39.22 26.91 -28.80
N GLY A 73 -38.20 27.76 -28.98
CA GLY A 73 -38.33 29.20 -29.10
C GLY A 73 -39.05 29.70 -30.35
N TYR A 74 -39.53 28.82 -31.24
CA TYR A 74 -40.40 29.20 -32.36
C TYR A 74 -41.78 28.54 -32.32
N ASP A 75 -42.06 27.77 -31.27
CA ASP A 75 -43.34 27.09 -31.09
C ASP A 75 -44.39 27.99 -30.40
N TYR A 76 -44.62 29.18 -30.98
CA TYR A 76 -45.67 30.10 -30.51
C TYR A 76 -46.36 30.84 -31.67
N GLY A 77 -47.69 30.93 -31.61
CA GLY A 77 -48.48 31.74 -32.55
C GLY A 77 -48.53 31.20 -33.99
N ASN A 78 -48.36 32.09 -34.98
CA ASN A 78 -48.39 31.75 -36.41
C ASN A 78 -47.02 31.18 -36.81
N ARG A 79 -46.93 29.86 -37.00
CA ARG A 79 -45.70 29.07 -37.27
C ARG A 79 -45.16 29.27 -38.69
N SER A 80 -45.09 30.52 -39.16
CA SER A 80 -44.50 30.88 -40.44
C SER A 80 -42.97 30.97 -40.30
N LEU A 81 -42.25 30.01 -40.86
CA LEU A 81 -40.81 29.81 -40.70
C LEU A 81 -40.12 29.66 -42.06
N CYS A 82 -38.79 29.80 -42.07
CA CYS A 82 -37.95 29.66 -43.27
C CYS A 82 -37.44 28.23 -43.50
N CYS A 83 -38.09 27.22 -42.91
CA CYS A 83 -37.70 25.82 -43.07
C CYS A 83 -38.89 24.87 -43.24
N ASN A 84 -38.62 23.66 -43.75
CA ASN A 84 -39.60 22.59 -43.92
C ASN A 84 -39.29 21.34 -43.06
N ALA A 85 -40.19 20.35 -43.10
CA ALA A 85 -40.08 19.12 -42.33
C ALA A 85 -38.77 18.34 -42.59
N ASN A 86 -38.30 18.31 -43.84
CA ASN A 86 -37.09 17.59 -44.21
C ASN A 86 -35.84 18.26 -43.63
N GLN A 87 -35.74 19.60 -43.72
CA GLN A 87 -34.65 20.35 -43.11
C GLN A 87 -34.55 20.14 -41.60
N LEU A 88 -35.70 20.10 -40.90
CA LEU A 88 -35.74 19.80 -39.46
C LEU A 88 -35.26 18.37 -39.16
N ARG A 89 -35.65 17.36 -39.95
CA ARG A 89 -35.14 15.98 -39.78
C ARG A 89 -33.63 15.88 -40.02
N THR A 90 -33.13 16.56 -41.04
CA THR A 90 -31.69 16.63 -41.35
C THR A 90 -30.91 17.36 -40.26
N LEU A 91 -31.49 18.44 -39.69
CA LEU A 91 -30.91 19.16 -38.57
C LEU A 91 -30.82 18.28 -37.33
N LYS A 92 -31.90 17.58 -36.97
CA LYS A 92 -31.92 16.61 -35.86
C LYS A 92 -30.83 15.55 -36.01
N GLY A 93 -30.72 14.95 -37.19
CA GLY A 93 -29.69 13.94 -37.46
C GLY A 93 -28.27 14.47 -37.31
N SER A 94 -28.04 15.75 -37.64
CA SER A 94 -26.72 16.40 -37.53
C SER A 94 -26.37 16.81 -36.09
N LEU A 95 -27.37 17.14 -35.27
CA LEU A 95 -27.17 17.57 -33.87
C LEU A 95 -27.14 16.43 -32.85
N GLN A 96 -27.41 15.20 -33.29
CA GLN A 96 -27.49 14.03 -32.43
C GLN A 96 -26.20 13.73 -31.65
N LEU A 97 -25.04 13.86 -32.30
CA LEU A 97 -23.74 13.61 -31.65
C LEU A 97 -23.37 14.73 -30.64
N PRO A 98 -23.43 16.04 -31.00
CA PRO A 98 -23.27 17.12 -30.02
C PRO A 98 -24.21 17.01 -28.82
N LEU A 99 -25.46 16.61 -29.05
CA LEU A 99 -26.45 16.39 -28.01
C LEU A 99 -25.99 15.33 -27.01
N GLN A 100 -25.45 14.20 -27.47
CA GLN A 100 -25.01 13.12 -26.58
C GLN A 100 -23.95 13.61 -25.57
N PHE A 101 -23.03 14.48 -25.99
CA PHE A 101 -21.98 14.98 -25.11
C PHE A 101 -22.41 16.22 -24.29
N LEU A 102 -23.10 17.16 -24.91
CA LEU A 102 -23.41 18.46 -24.29
C LEU A 102 -24.72 18.46 -23.50
N SER A 103 -25.58 17.44 -23.64
CA SER A 103 -26.84 17.32 -22.88
C SER A 103 -26.66 17.16 -21.37
N ARG A 104 -25.44 16.99 -20.88
CA ARG A 104 -25.10 17.07 -19.45
C ARG A 104 -25.27 18.47 -18.90
N CYS A 105 -25.07 19.50 -19.73
CA CYS A 105 -25.32 20.88 -19.37
C CYS A 105 -26.41 21.45 -20.30
N PRO A 106 -27.69 21.48 -19.86
CA PRO A 106 -28.81 21.94 -20.68
C PRO A 106 -28.61 23.36 -21.24
N ALA A 107 -28.07 24.29 -20.44
CA ALA A 107 -27.77 25.65 -20.88
C ALA A 107 -26.79 25.70 -22.05
N CYS A 108 -25.73 24.88 -22.00
CA CYS A 108 -24.77 24.74 -23.09
C CYS A 108 -25.44 24.26 -24.38
N PHE A 109 -26.17 23.15 -24.31
CA PHE A 109 -26.81 22.57 -25.49
C PHE A 109 -27.91 23.49 -26.06
N TYR A 110 -28.67 24.18 -25.21
CA TYR A 110 -29.68 25.15 -25.62
C TYR A 110 -29.07 26.32 -26.41
N ASN A 111 -27.97 26.90 -25.91
CA ASN A 111 -27.28 27.98 -26.62
C ASN A 111 -26.76 27.52 -27.99
N LEU A 112 -26.20 26.30 -28.05
CA LEU A 112 -25.75 25.70 -29.31
C LEU A 112 -26.91 25.46 -30.29
N MET A 113 -28.03 24.95 -29.79
CA MET A 113 -29.23 24.71 -30.59
C MET A 113 -29.78 26.01 -31.19
N ASN A 114 -29.84 27.08 -30.39
CA ASN A 114 -30.28 28.40 -30.86
C ASN A 114 -29.44 28.93 -32.02
N LEU A 115 -28.13 28.69 -32.03
CA LEU A 115 -27.25 29.06 -33.14
C LEU A 115 -27.72 28.43 -34.47
N PHE A 116 -28.09 27.15 -34.45
CA PHE A 116 -28.54 26.44 -35.65
C PHE A 116 -30.01 26.72 -36.00
N CYS A 117 -30.88 26.87 -34.99
CA CYS A 117 -32.28 27.23 -35.18
C CYS A 117 -32.44 28.59 -35.86
N GLU A 118 -31.68 29.60 -35.42
CA GLU A 118 -31.67 30.92 -36.05
C GLU A 118 -31.16 30.86 -37.49
N LEU A 119 -30.05 30.14 -37.71
CA LEU A 119 -29.47 29.98 -39.04
C LEU A 119 -30.42 29.31 -40.03
N THR A 120 -31.17 28.30 -39.60
CA THR A 120 -31.92 27.41 -40.51
C THR A 120 -33.39 27.78 -40.67
N CYS A 121 -34.09 28.13 -39.59
CA CYS A 121 -35.54 28.22 -39.54
C CYS A 121 -36.10 29.61 -39.21
N SER A 122 -35.25 30.56 -38.78
CA SER A 122 -35.69 31.89 -38.31
C SER A 122 -36.58 32.60 -39.33
N PRO A 123 -37.71 33.20 -38.92
CA PRO A 123 -38.53 34.02 -39.80
C PRO A 123 -37.84 35.33 -40.22
N HIS A 124 -36.73 35.69 -39.56
CA HIS A 124 -35.93 36.89 -39.81
C HIS A 124 -34.57 36.58 -40.44
N GLN A 125 -34.46 35.43 -41.11
CA GLN A 125 -33.20 34.87 -41.63
C GLN A 125 -32.35 35.88 -42.43
N SER A 126 -32.96 36.72 -43.28
CA SER A 126 -32.26 37.68 -44.13
C SER A 126 -31.54 38.81 -43.36
N GLN A 127 -31.84 39.03 -42.07
CA GLN A 127 -31.21 40.10 -41.28
C GLN A 127 -29.74 39.80 -40.94
N PHE A 128 -29.40 38.52 -40.79
CA PHE A 128 -28.10 38.07 -40.30
C PHE A 128 -27.46 36.99 -41.18
N THR A 129 -28.08 36.58 -42.29
CA THR A 129 -27.49 35.62 -43.23
C THR A 129 -27.42 36.20 -44.64
N LYS A 130 -26.34 35.86 -45.37
CA LYS A 130 -26.12 36.25 -46.75
C LYS A 130 -25.56 35.09 -47.55
N ALA A 131 -26.27 34.63 -48.57
CA ALA A 131 -25.74 33.61 -49.47
C ALA A 131 -24.74 34.20 -50.48
N THR A 132 -23.54 33.60 -50.57
CA THR A 132 -22.41 34.11 -51.38
C THR A 132 -22.21 33.34 -52.67
N LYS A 133 -22.42 32.02 -52.67
CA LYS A 133 -22.28 31.16 -53.85
C LYS A 133 -23.53 30.33 -54.09
N PHE A 134 -23.95 30.27 -55.35
CA PHE A 134 -25.09 29.49 -55.81
C PHE A 134 -24.69 28.60 -56.99
N ASN A 135 -25.30 27.42 -57.08
CA ASN A 135 -25.23 26.57 -58.27
C ASN A 135 -26.65 26.14 -58.67
N GLY A 136 -27.24 26.83 -59.65
CA GLY A 136 -28.67 26.70 -59.96
C GLY A 136 -29.53 27.14 -58.76
N SER A 137 -30.40 26.26 -58.29
CA SER A 137 -31.20 26.47 -57.08
C SER A 137 -30.47 26.14 -55.78
N ASN A 138 -29.25 25.59 -55.80
CA ASN A 138 -28.55 25.17 -54.59
C ASN A 138 -27.75 26.34 -53.96
N VAL A 139 -27.86 26.50 -52.65
CA VAL A 139 -27.01 27.39 -51.86
C VAL A 139 -25.74 26.67 -51.46
N MET A 140 -24.59 27.10 -52.00
CA MET A 140 -23.30 26.41 -51.85
C MET A 140 -22.42 26.99 -50.75
N GLU A 141 -22.62 28.27 -50.40
CA GLU A 141 -21.85 28.96 -49.37
C GLU A 141 -22.68 30.14 -48.84
N VAL A 142 -22.64 30.35 -47.52
CA VAL A 142 -23.31 31.48 -46.86
C VAL A 142 -22.41 32.14 -45.83
N GLN A 143 -22.56 33.45 -45.67
CA GLN A 143 -22.02 34.22 -44.56
C GLN A 143 -23.08 34.35 -43.47
N TYR A 144 -22.69 34.07 -42.23
CA TYR A 144 -23.56 34.18 -41.06
C TYR A 144 -22.98 35.19 -40.06
N TYR A 145 -23.71 36.28 -39.83
CA TYR A 145 -23.30 37.35 -38.92
C TYR A 145 -23.76 37.02 -37.48
N ILE A 146 -22.81 36.86 -36.56
CA ILE A 146 -23.05 36.40 -35.19
C ILE A 146 -22.45 37.39 -34.19
N GLY A 147 -23.17 37.67 -33.10
CA GLY A 147 -22.66 38.46 -31.97
C GLY A 147 -21.41 37.83 -31.34
N LYS A 148 -20.39 38.62 -31.04
CA LYS A 148 -19.22 38.14 -30.26
C LYS A 148 -19.63 37.82 -28.83
N THR A 149 -20.55 38.60 -28.26
CA THR A 149 -21.12 38.35 -26.94
C THR A 149 -21.88 37.02 -26.90
N PHE A 150 -22.76 36.77 -27.88
CA PHE A 150 -23.44 35.49 -28.04
C PHE A 150 -22.46 34.32 -28.15
N ALA A 151 -21.49 34.41 -29.06
CA ALA A 151 -20.50 33.34 -29.28
C ALA A 151 -19.68 33.05 -28.01
N SER A 152 -19.26 34.09 -27.29
CA SER A 152 -18.49 33.95 -26.05
C SER A 152 -19.34 33.36 -24.92
N ALA A 153 -20.60 33.79 -24.78
CA ALA A 153 -21.52 33.25 -23.78
C ALA A 153 -21.85 31.78 -24.05
N MET A 154 -22.09 31.40 -25.31
CA MET A 154 -22.29 30.01 -25.72
C MET A 154 -21.08 29.15 -25.38
N TYR A 155 -19.86 29.59 -25.71
CA TYR A 155 -18.63 28.87 -25.40
C TYR A 155 -18.41 28.71 -23.89
N ASN A 156 -18.53 29.79 -23.11
CA ASN A 156 -18.34 29.77 -21.66
C ASN A 156 -19.34 28.87 -20.93
N ALA A 157 -20.56 28.71 -21.47
CA ALA A 157 -21.53 27.77 -20.91
C ALA A 157 -21.15 26.29 -21.15
N CYS A 158 -20.31 26.02 -22.16
CA CYS A 158 -19.93 24.68 -22.60
C CYS A 158 -18.49 24.26 -22.24
N SER A 159 -17.63 25.21 -21.86
CA SER A 159 -16.17 25.03 -21.72
C SER A 159 -15.73 23.95 -20.73
N ASP A 160 -16.59 23.61 -19.77
CA ASP A 160 -16.27 22.71 -18.65
C ASP A 160 -17.03 21.39 -18.67
N VAL A 161 -17.92 21.18 -19.65
CA VAL A 161 -18.73 19.95 -19.75
C VAL A 161 -17.81 18.73 -19.90
N GLN A 162 -17.98 17.74 -19.02
CA GLN A 162 -17.17 16.52 -18.99
C GLN A 162 -17.82 15.40 -19.80
N ALA A 163 -17.02 14.46 -20.28
CA ALA A 163 -17.49 13.19 -20.85
C ALA A 163 -17.08 12.03 -19.91
N PRO A 164 -17.97 11.53 -19.02
CA PRO A 164 -17.61 10.64 -17.91
C PRO A 164 -16.90 9.34 -18.32
N SER A 165 -17.36 8.68 -19.38
CA SER A 165 -16.75 7.47 -19.92
C SER A 165 -15.30 7.64 -20.40
N SER A 166 -14.89 8.89 -20.67
CA SER A 166 -13.58 9.24 -21.21
C SER A 166 -12.76 10.17 -20.32
N ASN A 167 -13.33 10.71 -19.25
CA ASN A 167 -12.66 11.62 -18.31
C ASN A 167 -12.01 12.86 -18.98
N VAL A 168 -12.52 13.30 -20.14
CA VAL A 168 -12.06 14.50 -20.88
C VAL A 168 -13.18 15.51 -21.04
N LYS A 169 -12.82 16.77 -21.32
CA LYS A 169 -13.78 17.82 -21.68
C LYS A 169 -14.45 17.49 -23.01
N ALA A 170 -15.78 17.60 -23.08
CA ALA A 170 -16.58 17.33 -24.27
C ALA A 170 -16.15 18.15 -25.49
N LEU A 171 -15.72 19.41 -25.29
CA LEU A 171 -15.22 20.27 -26.36
C LEU A 171 -13.95 19.75 -27.04
N SER A 172 -13.14 18.92 -26.37
CA SER A 172 -12.00 18.26 -27.01
C SER A 172 -12.45 17.35 -28.17
N LEU A 173 -13.67 16.82 -28.08
CA LEU A 173 -14.28 15.98 -29.13
C LEU A 173 -14.99 16.82 -30.21
N LEU A 174 -15.43 18.04 -29.89
CA LEU A 174 -16.33 18.85 -30.73
C LEU A 174 -15.66 20.09 -31.37
N CYS A 175 -14.42 20.40 -31.04
CA CYS A 175 -13.71 21.59 -31.53
C CYS A 175 -12.69 21.29 -32.63
N GLY A 176 -12.40 20.01 -32.92
CA GLY A 176 -11.35 19.61 -33.87
C GLY A 176 -9.92 19.92 -33.39
N LYS A 177 -9.77 20.39 -32.15
CA LYS A 177 -8.53 20.74 -31.46
C LYS A 177 -8.67 20.45 -29.96
N VAL A 178 -7.56 20.50 -29.23
CA VAL A 178 -7.53 20.39 -27.77
C VAL A 178 -8.40 21.47 -27.13
N ALA A 179 -9.15 21.12 -26.07
CA ALA A 179 -10.01 22.08 -25.37
C ALA A 179 -9.29 23.32 -24.82
N GLN A 180 -7.98 23.25 -24.56
CA GLN A 180 -7.17 24.40 -24.12
C GLN A 180 -6.93 25.42 -25.24
N GLU A 181 -6.82 24.95 -26.49
CA GLU A 181 -6.65 25.80 -27.68
C GLU A 181 -7.99 26.17 -28.33
N CYS A 182 -9.09 25.60 -27.82
CA CYS A 182 -10.43 25.90 -28.26
C CYS A 182 -10.88 27.25 -27.68
N ASN A 183 -11.45 28.10 -28.53
CA ASN A 183 -11.98 29.42 -28.24
C ASN A 183 -13.39 29.54 -28.85
N ALA A 184 -14.16 30.54 -28.44
CA ALA A 184 -15.53 30.72 -28.94
C ALA A 184 -15.63 30.80 -30.47
N THR A 185 -14.69 31.49 -31.13
CA THR A 185 -14.71 31.71 -32.57
C THR A 185 -14.26 30.49 -33.37
N ASN A 186 -13.18 29.82 -32.94
CA ASN A 186 -12.64 28.67 -33.65
C ASN A 186 -13.57 27.46 -33.56
N TRP A 187 -14.29 27.29 -32.45
CA TRP A 187 -15.28 26.24 -32.28
C TRP A 187 -16.42 26.39 -33.30
N ILE A 188 -16.98 27.59 -33.45
CA ILE A 188 -18.04 27.88 -34.42
C ILE A 188 -17.53 27.73 -35.85
N GLN A 189 -16.33 28.23 -36.15
CA GLN A 189 -15.69 28.05 -37.46
C GLN A 189 -15.52 26.57 -37.81
N TYR A 190 -15.11 25.75 -36.84
CA TYR A 190 -14.95 24.32 -37.01
C TYR A 190 -16.30 23.63 -37.28
N MET A 191 -17.36 23.95 -36.53
CA MET A 191 -18.70 23.39 -36.74
C MET A 191 -19.26 23.71 -38.13
N PHE A 192 -18.93 24.88 -38.66
CA PHE A 192 -19.40 25.37 -39.95
C PHE A 192 -18.50 25.03 -41.14
N SER A 193 -17.34 24.42 -40.89
CA SER A 193 -16.44 23.93 -41.93
C SER A 193 -16.87 22.57 -42.44
N THR A 194 -16.81 22.34 -43.75
CA THR A 194 -17.04 21.02 -44.35
C THR A 194 -15.93 20.01 -44.04
N SER A 195 -14.78 20.46 -43.53
CA SER A 195 -13.65 19.60 -43.14
C SER A 195 -13.99 18.62 -42.03
N ASN A 196 -15.00 18.90 -41.21
CA ASN A 196 -15.45 18.02 -40.14
C ASN A 196 -16.29 16.81 -40.63
N GLY A 197 -16.60 16.74 -41.93
CA GLY A 197 -17.42 15.68 -42.52
C GLY A 197 -18.89 15.68 -42.10
N GLN A 198 -19.35 16.70 -41.36
CA GLN A 198 -20.72 16.84 -40.85
C GLN A 198 -21.47 18.01 -41.50
N ALA A 199 -20.79 19.15 -41.69
CA ALA A 199 -21.40 20.33 -42.28
C ALA A 199 -21.66 20.11 -43.79
N PRO A 200 -22.90 20.28 -44.29
CA PRO A 200 -23.25 20.01 -45.69
C PRO A 200 -22.60 20.99 -46.68
N PHE A 201 -22.28 22.20 -46.25
CA PHE A 201 -21.67 23.24 -47.07
C PHE A 201 -20.98 24.26 -46.15
N PRO A 202 -19.96 24.99 -46.64
CA PRO A 202 -19.23 25.94 -45.82
C PRO A 202 -20.13 27.12 -45.42
N ILE A 203 -20.21 27.37 -44.11
CA ILE A 203 -20.82 28.57 -43.54
C ILE A 203 -19.68 29.44 -43.00
N ILE A 204 -19.60 30.70 -43.44
CA ILE A 204 -18.55 31.63 -43.04
C ILE A 204 -19.08 32.50 -41.90
N PRO A 205 -18.70 32.24 -40.63
CA PRO A 205 -19.15 33.07 -39.52
C PRO A 205 -18.39 34.41 -39.51
N ILE A 206 -19.14 35.50 -39.38
CA ILE A 206 -18.61 36.86 -39.20
C ILE A 206 -19.00 37.33 -37.80
N PHE A 207 -18.01 37.48 -36.93
CA PHE A 207 -18.24 37.84 -35.53
C PHE A 207 -18.21 39.36 -35.33
N SER A 208 -19.34 39.96 -34.99
CA SER A 208 -19.47 41.39 -34.68
C SER A 208 -20.66 41.62 -33.75
N ASP A 209 -20.55 42.55 -32.79
CA ASP A 209 -21.69 43.00 -31.98
C ASP A 209 -22.40 44.22 -32.57
N VAL A 210 -21.78 44.85 -33.58
CA VAL A 210 -22.33 46.00 -34.30
C VAL A 210 -22.74 45.59 -35.70
N GLU A 211 -23.67 46.35 -36.28
CA GLU A 211 -24.12 46.15 -37.65
C GLU A 211 -22.95 46.29 -38.65
N VAL A 212 -22.78 45.30 -39.52
CA VAL A 212 -21.71 45.28 -40.53
C VAL A 212 -22.35 45.11 -41.89
N SER A 213 -22.07 46.05 -42.80
CA SER A 213 -22.56 45.99 -44.19
C SER A 213 -24.09 45.89 -44.34
N GLY A 214 -24.85 46.50 -43.41
CA GLY A 214 -26.32 46.49 -43.43
C GLY A 214 -26.96 45.21 -42.85
N PHE A 215 -26.15 44.31 -42.27
CA PHE A 215 -26.63 43.11 -41.59
C PHE A 215 -26.47 43.27 -40.07
N THR A 216 -27.56 43.03 -39.34
CA THR A 216 -27.59 43.04 -37.88
C THR A 216 -27.23 41.65 -37.35
N PRO A 217 -26.09 41.45 -36.69
CA PRO A 217 -25.67 40.13 -36.21
C PRO A 217 -26.67 39.50 -35.24
N MET A 218 -26.81 38.16 -35.29
CA MET A 218 -27.67 37.43 -34.37
C MET A 218 -27.11 37.50 -32.94
N ASN A 219 -27.92 37.97 -32.00
CA ASN A 219 -27.54 38.12 -30.59
C ASN A 219 -28.73 37.87 -29.65
N ASN A 220 -29.32 36.68 -29.76
CA ASN A 220 -30.44 36.26 -28.92
C ASN A 220 -30.02 36.00 -27.46
N LYS A 221 -31.01 35.87 -26.56
CA LYS A 221 -30.80 35.53 -25.16
C LYS A 221 -30.07 34.19 -25.03
N THR A 222 -28.94 34.21 -24.33
CA THR A 222 -28.17 33.02 -23.93
C THR A 222 -28.39 32.73 -22.44
N TYR A 223 -28.30 31.47 -22.05
CA TYR A 223 -28.31 31.06 -20.64
C TYR A 223 -26.89 30.78 -20.17
N ALA A 224 -26.53 31.28 -18.98
CA ALA A 224 -25.28 30.89 -18.33
C ALA A 224 -25.38 29.46 -17.78
N CYS A 225 -24.26 28.76 -17.60
CA CYS A 225 -24.28 27.39 -17.05
C CYS A 225 -24.78 27.32 -15.59
N THR A 226 -24.82 28.46 -14.88
CA THR A 226 -25.37 28.60 -13.53
C THR A 226 -26.90 28.83 -13.50
N GLU A 227 -27.53 29.04 -14.65
CA GLU A 227 -28.96 29.35 -14.77
C GLU A 227 -29.74 28.09 -15.21
N GLY A 228 -30.95 27.93 -14.66
CA GLY A 228 -31.91 26.91 -15.14
C GLY A 228 -32.66 27.38 -16.39
N LEU A 229 -33.09 26.43 -17.22
CA LEU A 229 -33.90 26.72 -18.40
C LEU A 229 -35.39 26.88 -18.04
N GLU A 230 -36.12 27.60 -18.89
CA GLU A 230 -37.57 27.83 -18.73
C GLU A 230 -38.41 26.56 -18.97
N ASP A 231 -37.81 25.49 -19.53
CA ASP A 231 -38.46 24.20 -19.78
C ASP A 231 -38.48 23.25 -18.56
N GLY A 232 -38.00 23.73 -17.39
CA GLY A 232 -37.90 22.97 -16.15
C GLY A 232 -36.55 22.30 -15.92
N SER A 233 -35.60 22.39 -16.87
CA SER A 233 -34.25 21.85 -16.69
C SER A 233 -33.44 22.68 -15.68
N GLY A 234 -32.85 22.03 -14.69
CA GLY A 234 -32.00 22.66 -13.68
C GLY A 234 -30.67 23.22 -14.22
N PRO A 235 -29.95 24.03 -13.42
CA PRO A 235 -28.62 24.52 -13.78
C PRO A 235 -27.59 23.38 -13.91
N CYS A 236 -26.49 23.64 -14.60
CA CYS A 236 -25.42 22.65 -14.80
C CYS A 236 -24.72 22.31 -13.48
N SER A 237 -24.25 21.07 -13.34
CA SER A 237 -23.53 20.64 -12.13
C SER A 237 -22.14 21.29 -12.06
N CYS A 238 -21.56 21.31 -10.86
CA CYS A 238 -20.20 21.82 -10.65
C CYS A 238 -19.14 21.05 -11.45
N GLN A 239 -19.36 19.75 -11.71
CA GLN A 239 -18.48 18.96 -12.57
C GLN A 239 -18.45 19.49 -14.02
N ASP A 240 -19.59 19.96 -14.54
CA ASP A 240 -19.78 20.39 -15.92
C ASP A 240 -19.72 21.93 -16.11
N CYS A 241 -19.63 22.70 -15.03
CA CYS A 241 -19.56 24.17 -15.01
C CYS A 241 -18.78 24.63 -13.76
N THR A 242 -17.54 25.08 -13.92
CA THR A 242 -16.72 25.53 -12.77
C THR A 242 -17.29 26.75 -12.07
N ASN A 243 -18.01 27.60 -12.81
CA ASN A 243 -18.70 28.77 -12.23
C ASN A 243 -19.89 28.39 -11.34
N ALA A 244 -20.43 27.18 -11.47
CA ALA A 244 -21.46 26.65 -10.58
C ALA A 244 -20.88 26.07 -9.29
N CYS A 245 -19.56 25.91 -9.20
CA CYS A 245 -18.88 25.41 -8.02
C CYS A 245 -18.73 26.47 -6.93
N GLY A 246 -18.67 26.00 -5.68
CA GLY A 246 -18.09 26.78 -4.59
C GLY A 246 -16.56 27.00 -4.76
N PRO A 247 -15.92 27.77 -3.88
CA PRO A 247 -14.48 27.97 -3.91
C PRO A 247 -13.75 26.62 -3.82
N LYS A 248 -12.65 26.46 -4.58
CA LYS A 248 -11.82 25.25 -4.52
C LYS A 248 -11.41 24.95 -3.08
N PRO A 249 -11.53 23.70 -2.61
CA PRO A 249 -11.10 23.35 -1.28
C PRO A 249 -9.59 23.52 -1.17
N ASN A 250 -9.13 24.23 -0.14
CA ASN A 250 -7.71 24.24 0.20
C ASN A 250 -7.44 23.08 1.16
N PRO A 251 -6.37 22.31 0.95
CA PRO A 251 -6.01 21.26 1.90
C PRO A 251 -5.77 21.89 3.28
N PRO A 252 -6.19 21.22 4.38
CA PRO A 252 -5.89 21.71 5.71
C PRO A 252 -4.38 21.76 5.90
N VAL A 253 -3.90 22.84 6.52
CA VAL A 253 -2.46 23.01 6.77
C VAL A 253 -2.00 21.90 7.72
N VAL A 254 -1.02 21.10 7.28
CA VAL A 254 -0.39 20.08 8.13
C VAL A 254 0.21 20.79 9.35
N PRO A 255 -0.05 20.34 10.58
CA PRO A 255 0.52 20.99 11.76
C PRO A 255 2.05 21.02 11.63
N PRO A 256 2.70 22.18 11.87
CA PRO A 256 4.15 22.25 11.77
C PRO A 256 4.79 21.26 12.75
N PRO A 257 5.96 20.70 12.39
CA PRO A 257 6.67 19.80 13.29
C PRO A 257 6.89 20.49 14.64
N TRP A 258 6.78 19.73 15.72
CA TRP A 258 6.94 20.27 17.06
C TRP A 258 8.42 20.65 17.29
N THR A 259 8.76 21.93 17.14
CA THR A 259 10.14 22.43 17.27
C THR A 259 10.28 23.40 18.45
N ILE A 260 11.40 23.31 19.17
CA ILE A 260 11.83 24.24 20.22
C ILE A 260 13.20 24.81 19.78
N PHE A 261 13.36 26.13 19.75
CA PHE A 261 14.56 26.82 19.23
C PHE A 261 14.97 26.43 17.78
N GLY A 262 14.02 26.03 16.93
CA GLY A 262 14.30 25.60 15.56
C GLY A 262 14.85 24.17 15.42
N VAL A 263 14.94 23.42 16.53
CA VAL A 263 15.31 22.00 16.56
C VAL A 263 14.08 21.19 17.00
N ASP A 264 14.02 19.92 16.60
CA ASP A 264 12.99 18.98 17.05
C ASP A 264 12.82 18.99 18.58
N ALA A 265 11.60 19.19 19.07
CA ALA A 265 11.29 19.41 20.47
C ALA A 265 11.73 18.23 21.35
N MET A 266 11.56 16.99 20.86
CA MET A 266 11.94 15.80 21.62
C MET A 266 13.45 15.73 21.85
N ASN A 267 14.26 16.04 20.83
CA ASN A 267 15.72 16.12 20.98
C ASN A 267 16.12 17.12 22.07
N VAL A 268 15.50 18.30 22.09
CA VAL A 268 15.80 19.36 23.05
C VAL A 268 15.39 18.94 24.47
N ILE A 269 14.18 18.40 24.64
CA ILE A 269 13.68 17.91 25.93
C ILE A 269 14.61 16.83 26.49
N MET A 270 14.99 15.86 25.67
CA MET A 270 15.86 14.77 26.10
C MET A 270 17.27 15.26 26.44
N TRP A 271 17.83 16.22 25.69
CA TRP A 271 19.13 16.81 25.99
C TRP A 271 19.14 17.56 27.34
N PHE A 272 18.13 18.40 27.61
CA PHE A 272 18.00 19.07 28.90
C PHE A 272 17.76 18.08 30.05
N SER A 273 16.95 17.04 29.83
CA SER A 273 16.74 15.99 30.83
C SER A 273 18.05 15.26 31.17
N TYR A 274 18.90 14.99 30.18
CA TYR A 274 20.18 14.34 30.37
C TYR A 274 21.19 15.23 31.09
N LEU A 275 21.28 16.52 30.72
CA LEU A 275 22.13 17.48 31.44
C LEU A 275 21.71 17.66 32.90
N SER A 276 20.40 17.75 33.16
CA SER A 276 19.87 17.81 34.52
C SER A 276 20.23 16.55 35.31
N PHE A 277 20.05 15.37 34.70
CA PHE A 277 20.47 14.10 35.28
C PHE A 277 21.96 14.08 35.60
N LEU A 278 22.84 14.47 34.68
CA LEU A 278 24.28 14.50 34.89
C LEU A 278 24.68 15.46 36.04
N LEU A 279 24.09 16.65 36.11
CA LEU A 279 24.37 17.62 37.18
C LEU A 279 23.96 17.08 38.55
N VAL A 280 22.75 16.50 38.66
CA VAL A 280 22.25 15.92 39.91
C VAL A 280 23.06 14.68 40.29
N PHE A 281 23.33 13.79 39.34
CA PHE A 281 24.03 12.54 39.57
C PHE A 281 25.51 12.75 39.92
N LEU A 282 26.24 13.56 39.14
CA LEU A 282 27.64 13.90 39.46
C LEU A 282 27.73 14.72 40.74
N GLY A 283 26.78 15.64 40.97
CA GLY A 283 26.68 16.40 42.23
C GLY A 283 26.49 15.49 43.44
N ALA A 284 25.63 14.48 43.35
CA ALA A 284 25.43 13.50 44.41
C ALA A 284 26.67 12.61 44.62
N VAL A 285 27.33 12.16 43.55
CA VAL A 285 28.56 11.35 43.62
C VAL A 285 29.71 12.15 44.24
N LEU A 286 29.95 13.39 43.78
CA LEU A 286 30.96 14.28 44.34
C LEU A 286 30.64 14.69 45.79
N GLY A 287 29.36 14.94 46.09
CA GLY A 287 28.89 15.23 47.44
C GLY A 287 29.12 14.07 48.41
N ALA A 288 28.78 12.84 48.00
CA ALA A 288 29.05 11.64 48.77
C ALA A 288 30.55 11.37 48.93
N TRP A 289 31.36 11.60 47.88
CA TRP A 289 32.81 11.49 47.93
C TRP A 289 33.45 12.50 48.89
N CYS A 290 33.02 13.77 48.82
CA CYS A 290 33.45 14.82 49.73
C CYS A 290 33.00 14.55 51.17
N TYR A 291 31.77 14.07 51.39
CA TYR A 291 31.27 13.71 52.71
C TYR A 291 32.10 12.57 53.32
N ARG A 292 32.36 11.50 52.55
CA ARG A 292 33.16 10.35 52.97
C ARG A 292 34.62 10.75 53.24
N LYS A 293 35.19 11.65 52.43
CA LYS A 293 36.52 12.23 52.68
C LYS A 293 36.57 13.09 53.95
N ARG A 294 35.49 13.84 54.25
CA ARG A 294 35.38 14.72 55.42
C ARG A 294 35.14 13.95 56.73
N THR A 295 34.39 12.84 56.71
CA THR A 295 34.26 11.94 57.86
C THR A 295 35.56 11.20 58.17
N VAL A 296 36.32 10.79 57.14
CA VAL A 296 37.64 10.14 57.32
C VAL A 296 38.72 11.14 57.81
N MET A 297 38.63 12.43 57.46
CA MET A 297 39.53 13.47 58.00
C MET A 297 39.16 13.97 59.40
N SER A 298 38.01 13.58 59.96
CA SER A 298 37.55 13.97 61.31
C SER A 298 38.08 13.04 62.41
N GLU A 299 38.75 11.94 62.08
CA GLU A 299 39.15 10.88 62.99
C GLU A 299 40.68 10.83 63.17
N TYR A 300 41.26 11.94 63.64
CA TYR A 300 42.62 11.98 64.20
C TYR A 300 42.64 12.94 65.41
N GLY A 301 42.28 12.41 66.58
CA GLY A 301 42.44 13.02 67.89
C GLY A 301 42.31 11.93 68.96
N PRO A 302 43.19 11.87 69.98
CA PRO A 302 43.23 10.74 70.90
C PRO A 302 42.12 10.86 71.93
N ILE A 303 41.67 9.75 72.52
CA ILE A 303 41.43 9.57 73.98
C ILE A 303 40.72 8.23 74.25
N LEU A 304 41.38 7.46 75.13
CA LEU A 304 40.93 6.66 76.27
C LEU A 304 39.43 6.28 76.42
N ASP A 305 39.26 5.01 76.82
CA ASP A 305 38.06 4.25 77.19
C ASP A 305 36.98 4.97 78.02
N SER A 306 35.70 4.76 77.67
CA SER A 306 34.86 3.72 78.30
C SER A 306 33.36 3.85 77.97
N ASN A 307 32.76 2.70 77.69
CA ASN A 307 31.36 2.31 77.91
C ASN A 307 30.26 2.91 76.99
N ASN A 308 30.11 2.34 75.79
CA ASN A 308 29.26 1.15 75.67
C ASN A 308 29.53 0.40 74.35
N PRO A 309 30.15 -0.79 74.42
CA PRO A 309 30.30 -1.69 73.29
C PRO A 309 29.00 -2.50 73.16
N LEU A 310 28.27 -2.36 72.05
CA LEU A 310 27.43 -3.47 71.62
C LEU A 310 28.28 -4.36 70.74
N SER A 311 29.02 -5.21 71.45
CA SER A 311 29.52 -6.48 70.97
C SER A 311 28.48 -7.14 70.09
N LEU A 312 28.91 -7.59 68.93
CA LEU A 312 28.27 -8.74 68.29
C LEU A 312 29.38 -9.70 67.85
N ASN A 313 30.08 -10.21 68.87
CA ASN A 313 30.69 -11.53 68.80
C ASN A 313 29.58 -12.55 68.46
N SER A 314 29.83 -13.33 67.41
CA SER A 314 29.45 -14.75 67.18
C SER A 314 28.09 -15.36 67.58
N ASP A 315 27.13 -14.71 68.26
CA ASP A 315 25.90 -15.38 68.73
C ASP A 315 24.57 -14.60 68.59
N ASP A 316 24.51 -13.41 68.00
CA ASP A 316 23.23 -12.66 67.87
C ASP A 316 22.71 -12.58 66.42
N LEU A 317 22.48 -13.75 65.82
CA LEU A 317 21.67 -13.95 64.60
C LEU A 317 20.16 -13.78 64.88
N GLY A 318 19.82 -12.94 65.86
CA GLY A 318 18.54 -12.95 66.57
C GLY A 318 17.76 -11.64 66.53
N GLN A 319 17.88 -10.77 65.50
CA GLN A 319 16.95 -9.62 65.39
C GLN A 319 16.37 -9.41 63.97
N GLY A 320 15.08 -9.75 63.89
CA GLY A 320 14.18 -9.66 62.75
C GLY A 320 13.94 -11.02 62.10
N ALA A 321 12.89 -11.73 62.56
CA ALA A 321 12.41 -12.94 61.89
C ALA A 321 12.21 -12.66 60.39
N PRO A 322 12.57 -13.59 59.50
CA PRO A 322 12.37 -13.42 58.07
C PRO A 322 10.89 -13.16 57.77
N SER A 323 10.62 -12.25 56.83
CA SER A 323 9.26 -11.91 56.43
C SER A 323 8.51 -13.16 55.94
N CYS A 324 7.17 -13.16 56.03
CA CYS A 324 6.34 -14.24 55.49
C CYS A 324 6.66 -14.51 54.00
N CYS A 325 6.87 -13.45 53.20
CA CYS A 325 7.27 -13.60 51.80
C CYS A 325 8.68 -14.18 51.64
N GLU A 326 9.64 -13.80 52.49
CA GLU A 326 11.01 -14.32 52.44
C GLU A 326 11.07 -15.81 52.81
N THR A 327 10.29 -16.22 53.81
CA THR A 327 10.17 -17.64 54.20
C THR A 327 9.41 -18.47 53.17
N LEU A 328 8.35 -17.93 52.57
CA LEU A 328 7.65 -18.58 51.47
C LEU A 328 8.57 -18.74 50.24
N GLY A 329 9.34 -17.70 49.91
CA GLY A 329 10.32 -17.70 48.83
C GLY A 329 11.42 -18.74 49.02
N GLU A 330 12.00 -18.84 50.22
CA GLU A 330 13.02 -19.86 50.53
C GLU A 330 12.44 -21.28 50.41
N ARG A 331 11.22 -21.51 50.92
CA ARG A 331 10.55 -22.81 50.80
C ARG A 331 10.31 -23.20 49.34
N PHE A 332 9.84 -22.26 48.53
CA PHE A 332 9.59 -22.49 47.10
C PHE A 332 10.89 -22.80 46.34
N GLU A 333 11.94 -22.01 46.59
CA GLU A 333 13.24 -22.24 45.97
C GLU A 333 13.87 -23.57 46.40
N ASN A 334 13.78 -23.91 47.69
CA ASN A 334 14.28 -25.18 48.20
C ASN A 334 13.48 -26.38 47.64
N PHE A 335 12.17 -26.22 47.45
CA PHE A 335 11.34 -27.22 46.79
C PHE A 335 11.80 -27.48 45.35
N LEU A 336 12.00 -26.42 44.55
CA LEU A 336 12.53 -26.55 43.18
C LEU A 336 13.90 -27.24 43.17
N ARG A 337 14.79 -26.84 44.08
CA ARG A 337 16.13 -27.44 44.20
C ARG A 337 16.09 -28.94 44.48
N VAL A 338 15.26 -29.37 45.44
CA VAL A 338 15.11 -30.80 45.80
C VAL A 338 14.48 -31.59 44.66
N LEU A 339 13.46 -31.03 44.00
CA LEU A 339 12.80 -31.64 42.86
C LEU A 339 13.78 -31.89 41.71
N PHE A 340 14.50 -30.86 41.27
CA PHE A 340 15.48 -30.98 40.18
C PHE A 340 16.68 -31.85 40.56
N SER A 341 17.10 -31.85 41.83
CA SER A 341 18.18 -32.73 42.29
C SER A 341 17.79 -34.20 42.27
N SER A 342 16.57 -34.52 42.73
CA SER A 342 16.02 -35.86 42.65
C SER A 342 15.84 -36.31 41.19
N TRP A 343 15.34 -35.43 40.33
CA TRP A 343 15.16 -35.69 38.90
C TRP A 343 16.48 -35.92 38.17
N GLY A 344 17.50 -35.09 38.42
CA GLY A 344 18.83 -35.25 37.82
C GLY A 344 19.50 -36.56 38.23
N SER A 345 19.41 -36.90 39.52
CA SER A 345 19.88 -38.19 40.05
C SER A 345 19.18 -39.38 39.38
N PHE A 346 17.87 -39.28 39.16
CA PHE A 346 17.10 -40.30 38.43
C PHE A 346 17.56 -40.45 36.96
N CYS A 347 17.76 -39.33 36.26
CA CYS A 347 18.22 -39.33 34.86
C CYS A 347 19.60 -39.99 34.71
N VAL A 348 20.54 -39.71 35.62
CA VAL A 348 21.89 -40.29 35.58
C VAL A 348 21.92 -41.76 36.01
N ARG A 349 21.02 -42.21 36.89
CA ARG A 349 20.90 -43.62 37.28
C ARG A 349 20.30 -44.48 36.17
N ASN A 350 19.30 -43.96 35.45
CA ASN A 350 18.55 -44.70 34.43
C ASN A 350 18.65 -44.05 33.02
N PRO A 351 19.85 -43.81 32.47
CA PRO A 351 20.02 -43.00 31.27
C PRO A 351 19.37 -43.64 30.02
N PHE A 352 19.44 -44.96 29.87
CA PHE A 352 18.86 -45.65 28.71
C PHE A 352 17.33 -45.54 28.64
N VAL A 353 16.65 -45.61 29.80
CA VAL A 353 15.18 -45.51 29.86
C VAL A 353 14.74 -44.10 29.48
N VAL A 354 15.42 -43.08 30.00
CA VAL A 354 15.11 -41.68 29.73
C VAL A 354 15.38 -41.32 28.26
N ILE A 355 16.54 -41.73 27.71
CA ILE A 355 16.90 -41.48 26.30
C ILE A 355 15.93 -42.20 25.35
N LEU A 356 15.57 -43.46 25.63
CA LEU A 356 14.61 -44.17 24.79
C LEU A 356 13.23 -43.52 24.85
N GLY A 357 12.78 -43.12 26.05
CA GLY A 357 11.51 -42.42 26.23
C GLY A 357 11.44 -41.08 25.50
N SER A 358 12.50 -40.26 25.59
CA SER A 358 12.57 -38.99 24.87
C SER A 358 12.61 -39.19 23.36
N LEU A 359 13.35 -40.19 22.86
CA LEU A 359 13.45 -40.47 21.42
C LEU A 359 12.12 -40.96 20.84
N VAL A 360 11.37 -41.81 21.56
CA VAL A 360 10.03 -42.24 21.15
C VAL A 360 9.08 -41.04 21.06
N LEU A 361 9.13 -40.13 22.04
CA LEU A 361 8.29 -38.94 22.07
C LEU A 361 8.63 -37.96 20.94
N VAL A 362 9.92 -37.73 20.68
CA VAL A 362 10.40 -36.93 19.53
C VAL A 362 9.90 -37.53 18.22
N VAL A 363 10.07 -38.84 17.99
CA VAL A 363 9.60 -39.49 16.76
C VAL A 363 8.08 -39.37 16.60
N ALA A 364 7.31 -39.54 17.68
CA ALA A 364 5.85 -39.39 17.65
C ALA A 364 5.40 -37.97 17.27
N PHE A 365 6.06 -36.96 17.82
CA PHE A 365 5.76 -35.55 17.52
C PHE A 365 6.24 -35.14 16.12
N SER A 366 7.48 -35.48 15.76
CA SER A 366 8.05 -35.20 14.43
C SER A 366 7.32 -35.92 13.29
N TYR A 367 6.64 -37.05 13.52
CA TYR A 367 5.82 -37.71 12.49
C TYR A 367 4.73 -36.78 11.91
N GLY A 368 4.30 -35.76 12.66
CA GLY A 368 3.34 -34.76 12.20
C GLY A 368 3.82 -33.93 11.00
N LEU A 369 5.14 -33.86 10.75
CA LEU A 369 5.72 -33.18 9.59
C LEU A 369 5.21 -33.73 8.24
N ARG A 370 4.68 -34.95 8.21
CA ARG A 370 4.04 -35.51 6.99
C ARG A 370 2.80 -34.72 6.55
N TYR A 371 2.12 -34.05 7.49
CA TYR A 371 0.93 -33.24 7.22
C TYR A 371 1.25 -31.75 7.03
N MET A 372 2.54 -31.42 6.90
CA MET A 372 3.02 -30.04 6.73
C MET A 372 2.44 -29.41 5.46
N ARG A 373 1.89 -28.21 5.62
CA ARG A 373 1.45 -27.33 4.53
C ARG A 373 2.25 -26.04 4.58
N ILE A 374 2.74 -25.55 3.45
CA ILE A 374 3.47 -24.29 3.34
C ILE A 374 2.55 -23.29 2.66
N THR A 375 2.37 -22.11 3.26
CA THR A 375 1.68 -20.99 2.63
C THR A 375 2.71 -20.05 1.99
N THR A 376 2.61 -19.84 0.67
CA THR A 376 3.44 -18.88 -0.09
C THR A 376 2.67 -17.63 -0.50
N ASP A 377 1.33 -17.66 -0.48
CA ASP A 377 0.50 -16.52 -0.86
C ASP A 377 0.76 -15.34 0.09
N PRO A 378 1.27 -14.19 -0.41
CA PRO A 378 1.56 -13.04 0.42
C PRO A 378 0.30 -12.48 1.10
N VAL A 379 -0.90 -12.63 0.52
CA VAL A 379 -2.12 -12.10 1.13
C VAL A 379 -2.49 -12.90 2.37
N GLU A 380 -2.34 -14.23 2.36
CA GLU A 380 -2.58 -15.08 3.53
C GLU A 380 -1.54 -14.89 4.64
N LEU A 381 -0.30 -14.53 4.27
CA LEU A 381 0.80 -14.32 5.21
C LEU A 381 0.67 -12.99 5.97
N TRP A 382 0.33 -11.92 5.25
CA TRP A 382 0.38 -10.55 5.76
C TRP A 382 -0.97 -9.95 6.13
N SER A 383 -2.07 -10.50 5.63
CA SER A 383 -3.42 -10.01 5.90
C SER A 383 -4.19 -10.99 6.78
N SER A 384 -4.78 -10.47 7.86
CA SER A 384 -5.64 -11.29 8.72
C SER A 384 -6.97 -11.58 8.02
N PRO A 385 -7.50 -12.82 8.07
CA PRO A 385 -8.80 -13.14 7.48
C PRO A 385 -9.96 -12.34 8.11
N ALA A 386 -9.77 -11.82 9.32
CA ALA A 386 -10.74 -10.98 10.01
C ALA A 386 -10.51 -9.47 9.81
N SER A 387 -9.51 -9.07 9.02
CA SER A 387 -9.23 -7.65 8.78
C SER A 387 -10.30 -7.00 7.89
N GLN A 388 -10.47 -5.69 8.04
CA GLN A 388 -11.45 -4.96 7.24
C GLN A 388 -11.08 -5.00 5.76
N ALA A 389 -9.81 -4.78 5.39
CA ALA A 389 -9.41 -4.82 3.97
C ALA A 389 -9.60 -6.21 3.35
N ARG A 390 -9.43 -7.28 4.12
CA ARG A 390 -9.66 -8.65 3.64
C ARG A 390 -11.14 -8.92 3.38
N GLN A 391 -12.03 -8.49 4.29
CA GLN A 391 -13.47 -8.58 4.08
C GLN A 391 -13.95 -7.74 2.88
N GLU A 392 -13.42 -6.52 2.73
CA GLU A 392 -13.71 -5.63 1.60
C GLU A 392 -13.27 -6.26 0.26
N LYS A 393 -12.10 -6.91 0.25
CA LYS A 393 -11.60 -7.67 -0.90
C LYS A 393 -12.47 -8.90 -1.20
N ASP A 394 -12.77 -9.71 -0.21
CA ASP A 394 -13.56 -10.93 -0.40
C ASP A 394 -14.97 -10.60 -0.89
N TYR A 395 -15.57 -9.50 -0.41
CA TYR A 395 -16.84 -8.98 -0.93
C TYR A 395 -16.72 -8.54 -2.39
N PHE A 396 -15.68 -7.76 -2.73
CA PHE A 396 -15.44 -7.31 -4.11
C PHE A 396 -15.27 -8.51 -5.06
N ASP A 397 -14.41 -9.46 -4.69
CA ASP A 397 -14.09 -10.64 -5.51
C ASP A 397 -15.33 -11.54 -5.71
N SER A 398 -16.26 -11.58 -4.75
CA SER A 398 -17.49 -12.37 -4.85
C SER A 398 -18.56 -11.82 -5.80
N HIS A 399 -18.63 -10.49 -5.96
CA HIS A 399 -19.63 -9.83 -6.83
C HIS A 399 -19.07 -9.51 -8.22
N PHE A 400 -17.85 -8.97 -8.28
CA PHE A 400 -17.26 -8.48 -9.54
C PHE A 400 -16.18 -9.41 -10.12
N GLY A 401 -15.82 -10.47 -9.39
CA GLY A 401 -14.65 -11.28 -9.69
C GLY A 401 -13.35 -10.64 -9.20
N PRO A 402 -12.25 -11.41 -9.16
CA PRO A 402 -10.96 -10.90 -8.70
C PRO A 402 -10.39 -9.86 -9.66
N PHE A 403 -9.62 -8.91 -9.10
CA PHE A 403 -8.85 -7.95 -9.90
C PHE A 403 -7.99 -8.66 -10.95
N PHE A 404 -7.98 -8.11 -12.17
CA PHE A 404 -7.14 -8.59 -13.27
C PHE A 404 -5.66 -8.55 -12.90
N ARG A 405 -4.89 -9.47 -13.46
CA ARG A 405 -3.43 -9.50 -13.35
C ARG A 405 -2.83 -8.59 -14.39
N THR A 406 -1.68 -7.98 -14.11
CA THR A 406 -1.02 -7.06 -15.04
C THR A 406 0.35 -7.57 -15.46
N ALA A 407 0.59 -7.56 -16.77
CA ALA A 407 1.93 -7.64 -17.34
C ALA A 407 2.24 -6.30 -18.01
N GLN A 408 3.25 -5.58 -17.52
CA GLN A 408 3.56 -4.21 -17.92
C GLN A 408 5.00 -4.08 -18.41
N LEU A 409 5.18 -3.29 -19.46
CA LEU A 409 6.47 -2.89 -20.02
C LEU A 409 6.58 -1.37 -19.97
N ILE A 410 7.71 -0.88 -19.51
CA ILE A 410 8.10 0.54 -19.55
C ILE A 410 9.31 0.63 -20.47
N ILE A 411 9.11 1.28 -21.62
CA ILE A 411 10.09 1.36 -22.70
C ILE A 411 10.61 2.78 -22.78
N THR A 412 11.92 2.91 -22.70
CA THR A 412 12.65 4.17 -22.87
C THR A 412 13.70 4.01 -23.98
N THR A 413 14.29 5.13 -24.41
CA THR A 413 15.34 5.15 -25.43
C THR A 413 16.59 5.81 -24.88
N SER A 414 17.74 5.27 -25.26
CA SER A 414 19.06 5.88 -25.00
C SER A 414 19.41 6.98 -26.01
N THR A 415 18.62 7.11 -27.09
CA THR A 415 18.82 8.10 -28.14
C THR A 415 18.34 9.47 -27.67
N ASN A 416 19.12 10.53 -27.94
CA ASN A 416 18.93 11.85 -27.33
C ASN A 416 18.50 12.95 -28.32
N ASN A 417 18.13 12.58 -29.55
CA ASN A 417 17.82 13.55 -30.61
C ASN A 417 16.34 13.92 -30.58
N ASN A 418 15.99 15.03 -29.93
CA ASN A 418 14.65 15.60 -30.05
C ASN A 418 14.43 16.11 -31.48
N PHE A 419 13.20 15.98 -31.98
CA PHE A 419 12.81 16.51 -33.28
C PHE A 419 11.53 17.34 -33.14
N THR A 420 11.28 18.22 -34.10
CA THR A 420 10.15 19.14 -34.08
C THR A 420 9.23 18.84 -35.26
N TYR A 421 7.94 18.72 -34.95
CA TYR A 421 6.88 18.61 -35.94
C TYR A 421 6.29 20.00 -36.22
N SER A 422 6.35 20.43 -37.48
CA SER A 422 5.80 21.71 -37.93
C SER A 422 4.52 21.46 -38.73
N PRO A 423 3.32 21.71 -38.15
CA PRO A 423 2.06 21.45 -38.83
C PRO A 423 1.84 22.42 -40.01
N TYR A 424 1.36 21.89 -41.14
CA TYR A 424 1.16 22.67 -42.38
C TYR A 424 0.14 23.82 -42.21
N PHE A 425 -0.95 23.59 -41.46
CA PHE A 425 -2.01 24.58 -41.24
C PHE A 425 -1.69 25.57 -40.10
N GLY A 426 -0.73 26.46 -40.31
CA GLY A 426 -0.54 27.68 -39.51
C GLY A 426 -0.42 27.48 -37.98
N GLY A 427 0.03 26.31 -37.54
CA GLY A 427 0.25 25.97 -36.14
C GLY A 427 1.69 26.24 -35.71
N SER A 428 1.91 26.36 -34.40
CA SER A 428 3.26 26.45 -33.83
C SER A 428 3.99 25.11 -33.93
N ASP A 429 5.32 25.16 -34.02
CA ASP A 429 6.17 23.96 -33.98
C ASP A 429 5.97 23.19 -32.66
N VAL A 430 5.72 21.89 -32.78
CA VAL A 430 5.50 20.98 -31.64
C VAL A 430 6.75 20.12 -31.44
N PRO A 431 7.44 20.20 -30.29
CA PRO A 431 8.57 19.33 -30.02
C PRO A 431 8.10 17.91 -29.68
N PHE A 432 8.81 16.91 -30.21
CA PHE A 432 8.66 15.51 -29.86
C PHE A 432 9.97 14.97 -29.28
N LYS A 433 9.83 14.13 -28.26
CA LYS A 433 10.96 13.39 -27.69
C LYS A 433 11.37 12.22 -28.59
N PRO A 434 12.61 11.72 -28.44
CA PRO A 434 13.16 10.71 -29.34
C PRO A 434 12.37 9.40 -29.31
N ILE A 435 11.67 9.10 -28.22
CA ILE A 435 10.87 7.86 -28.09
C ILE A 435 9.71 7.77 -29.11
N PHE A 436 9.27 8.91 -29.64
CA PHE A 436 8.24 8.99 -30.69
C PHE A 436 8.81 8.92 -32.11
N ASP A 437 10.12 8.70 -32.25
CA ASP A 437 10.70 8.45 -33.56
C ASP A 437 10.00 7.26 -34.22
N LYS A 438 9.63 7.43 -35.48
CA LYS A 438 8.77 6.49 -36.19
C LYS A 438 9.40 5.10 -36.24
N ASP A 439 10.71 5.02 -36.52
CA ASP A 439 11.45 3.76 -36.56
C ASP A 439 11.46 3.04 -35.19
N LEU A 440 11.47 3.78 -34.08
CA LEU A 440 11.33 3.20 -32.74
C LEU A 440 9.90 2.71 -32.50
N LEU A 441 8.88 3.46 -32.93
CA LEU A 441 7.49 3.01 -32.83
C LEU A 441 7.23 1.72 -33.62
N HIS A 442 7.86 1.54 -34.78
CA HIS A 442 7.83 0.26 -35.50
C HIS A 442 8.48 -0.88 -34.70
N GLN A 443 9.66 -0.65 -34.11
CA GLN A 443 10.33 -1.65 -33.26
C GLN A 443 9.52 -2.01 -32.01
N VAL A 444 8.85 -1.03 -31.41
CA VAL A 444 7.96 -1.26 -30.26
C VAL A 444 6.70 -2.02 -30.69
N LEU A 445 6.18 -1.76 -31.89
CA LEU A 445 5.06 -2.52 -32.44
C LEU A 445 5.44 -3.96 -32.75
N ASP A 446 6.63 -4.20 -33.32
CA ASP A 446 7.15 -5.55 -33.53
C ASP A 446 7.28 -6.32 -32.21
N LEU A 447 7.79 -5.67 -31.15
CA LEU A 447 7.85 -6.24 -29.81
C LEU A 447 6.45 -6.57 -29.27
N GLN A 448 5.49 -5.66 -29.42
CA GLN A 448 4.12 -5.86 -28.96
C GLN A 448 3.44 -7.02 -29.71
N LEU A 449 3.64 -7.13 -31.03
CA LEU A 449 3.09 -8.22 -31.84
C LEU A 449 3.77 -9.55 -31.52
N ALA A 450 5.08 -9.55 -31.25
CA ALA A 450 5.80 -10.74 -30.80
C ALA A 450 5.24 -11.26 -29.47
N VAL A 451 5.00 -10.38 -28.48
CA VAL A 451 4.37 -10.73 -27.21
C VAL A 451 2.95 -11.28 -27.40
N GLN A 452 2.15 -10.69 -28.29
CA GLN A 452 0.81 -11.19 -28.61
C GLN A 452 0.82 -12.59 -29.26
N SER A 453 1.88 -12.92 -30.00
CA SER A 453 2.06 -14.23 -30.66
C SER A 453 2.64 -15.32 -29.77
N LEU A 454 2.96 -15.02 -28.50
CA LEU A 454 3.51 -15.99 -27.56
C LEU A 454 2.54 -17.15 -27.30
N VAL A 455 3.09 -18.35 -27.37
CA VAL A 455 2.39 -19.60 -27.08
C VAL A 455 3.08 -20.27 -25.90
N ALA A 456 2.33 -20.49 -24.82
CA ALA A 456 2.80 -21.24 -23.66
C ALA A 456 2.19 -22.64 -23.66
N THR A 457 2.88 -23.61 -23.05
CA THR A 457 2.39 -24.98 -22.91
C THR A 457 2.00 -25.25 -21.46
N TYR A 458 0.74 -25.64 -21.22
CA TYR A 458 0.26 -26.08 -19.90
C TYR A 458 -0.48 -27.41 -20.04
N GLU A 459 -0.04 -28.44 -19.32
CA GLU A 459 -0.61 -29.80 -19.36
C GLU A 459 -0.77 -30.38 -20.78
N GLY A 460 0.17 -30.06 -21.69
CA GLY A 460 0.14 -30.51 -23.09
C GLY A 460 -0.82 -29.72 -24.01
N GLN A 461 -1.49 -28.68 -23.51
CA GLN A 461 -2.27 -27.74 -24.30
C GLN A 461 -1.48 -26.46 -24.59
N ASN A 462 -1.64 -25.92 -25.80
CA ASN A 462 -1.15 -24.60 -26.15
C ASN A 462 -2.10 -23.53 -25.61
N VAL A 463 -1.54 -22.55 -24.91
CA VAL A 463 -2.24 -21.40 -24.33
C VAL A 463 -1.72 -20.14 -25.02
N THR A 464 -2.63 -19.38 -25.60
CA THR A 464 -2.32 -18.10 -26.25
C THR A 464 -2.84 -16.93 -25.41
N LEU A 465 -2.36 -15.72 -25.69
CA LEU A 465 -2.84 -14.50 -25.01
C LEU A 465 -4.37 -14.33 -25.13
N LYS A 466 -4.96 -14.68 -26.29
CA LYS A 466 -6.40 -14.58 -26.53
C LYS A 466 -7.25 -15.47 -25.63
N ASP A 467 -6.68 -16.55 -25.11
CA ASP A 467 -7.40 -17.49 -24.24
C ASP A 467 -7.50 -16.99 -22.79
N ILE A 468 -6.64 -16.04 -22.39
CA ILE A 468 -6.46 -15.63 -20.99
C ILE A 468 -6.66 -14.14 -20.73
N CYS A 469 -6.60 -13.29 -21.77
CA CYS A 469 -6.68 -11.85 -21.64
C CYS A 469 -8.10 -11.35 -21.29
N VAL A 470 -8.17 -10.14 -20.74
CA VAL A 470 -9.46 -9.45 -20.55
C VAL A 470 -9.98 -8.97 -21.91
N ALA A 471 -11.21 -9.32 -22.27
CA ALA A 471 -11.89 -8.90 -23.50
C ALA A 471 -13.29 -8.34 -23.18
N PRO A 472 -13.43 -7.01 -22.98
CA PRO A 472 -14.65 -6.41 -22.43
C PRO A 472 -15.87 -6.47 -23.35
N LEU A 473 -15.66 -6.62 -24.66
CA LEU A 473 -16.73 -6.69 -25.67
C LEU A 473 -17.01 -8.12 -26.14
N ALA A 474 -16.49 -9.15 -25.47
CA ALA A 474 -16.76 -10.54 -25.82
C ALA A 474 -18.25 -10.89 -25.58
N PRO A 475 -18.91 -11.67 -26.46
CA PRO A 475 -18.38 -12.38 -27.63
C PRO A 475 -18.40 -11.57 -28.95
N TYR A 476 -18.84 -10.31 -28.93
CA TYR A 476 -18.93 -9.47 -30.14
C TYR A 476 -17.53 -9.16 -30.71
N ASN A 477 -16.59 -8.80 -29.83
CA ASN A 477 -15.18 -8.62 -30.18
C ASN A 477 -14.31 -9.38 -29.16
N ASN A 478 -13.54 -10.36 -29.66
CA ASN A 478 -12.66 -11.20 -28.85
C ASN A 478 -11.21 -10.71 -28.85
N ASN A 479 -10.95 -9.48 -29.30
CA ASN A 479 -9.62 -8.88 -29.17
C ASN A 479 -9.33 -8.53 -27.71
N CYS A 480 -8.10 -8.82 -27.29
CA CYS A 480 -7.62 -8.53 -25.95
C CYS A 480 -7.49 -7.03 -25.71
N THR A 481 -7.81 -6.60 -24.50
CA THR A 481 -7.42 -5.27 -24.02
C THR A 481 -5.89 -5.19 -24.00
N ILE A 482 -5.33 -4.22 -24.73
CA ILE A 482 -3.91 -3.89 -24.71
C ILE A 482 -3.85 -2.37 -24.55
N LEU A 483 -3.25 -1.90 -23.47
CA LEU A 483 -3.12 -0.47 -23.21
C LEU A 483 -1.74 -0.03 -23.71
N SER A 484 -1.70 0.60 -24.87
CA SER A 484 -0.49 1.04 -25.56
C SER A 484 -0.85 2.15 -26.53
N ILE A 485 0.08 3.08 -26.77
CA ILE A 485 -0.12 4.16 -27.75
C ILE A 485 -0.34 3.62 -29.16
N LEU A 486 0.20 2.44 -29.47
CA LEU A 486 0.08 1.79 -30.76
C LEU A 486 -1.35 1.36 -31.10
N ASN A 487 -2.24 1.30 -30.10
CA ASN A 487 -3.66 1.06 -30.34
C ASN A 487 -4.38 2.24 -30.99
N TYR A 488 -3.85 3.47 -30.90
CA TYR A 488 -4.35 4.58 -31.72
C TYR A 488 -4.20 4.28 -33.21
N PHE A 489 -3.20 3.49 -33.58
CA PHE A 489 -2.96 3.03 -34.95
C PHE A 489 -3.43 1.58 -35.17
N GLN A 490 -4.36 1.10 -34.34
CA GLN A 490 -4.95 -0.25 -34.38
C GLN A 490 -3.91 -1.39 -34.44
N ASN A 491 -2.73 -1.19 -33.84
CA ASN A 491 -1.61 -2.14 -33.87
C ASN A 491 -1.19 -2.53 -35.30
N SER A 492 -1.32 -1.64 -36.28
CA SER A 492 -0.95 -1.88 -37.68
C SER A 492 0.17 -0.96 -38.14
N HIS A 493 1.21 -1.55 -38.73
CA HIS A 493 2.27 -0.78 -39.41
C HIS A 493 1.71 0.08 -40.54
N SER A 494 0.68 -0.40 -41.26
CA SER A 494 0.12 0.34 -42.39
C SER A 494 -0.59 1.64 -41.98
N VAL A 495 -1.24 1.63 -40.81
CA VAL A 495 -1.94 2.81 -40.27
C VAL A 495 -0.93 3.79 -39.67
N LEU A 496 0.12 3.28 -39.01
CA LEU A 496 1.24 4.11 -38.54
C LEU A 496 2.01 4.77 -39.70
N ASP A 497 2.09 4.10 -40.86
CA ASP A 497 2.70 4.61 -42.09
C ASP A 497 1.77 5.49 -42.94
N HIS A 498 0.51 5.66 -42.53
CA HIS A 498 -0.49 6.40 -43.28
C HIS A 498 -0.16 7.90 -43.30
N ILE A 499 -0.05 8.48 -44.50
CA ILE A 499 0.31 9.89 -44.71
C ILE A 499 -0.58 10.46 -45.81
N ALA A 500 -1.20 11.61 -45.53
CA ALA A 500 -1.86 12.45 -46.53
C ALA A 500 -0.88 13.53 -47.00
N ARG A 501 -0.41 13.46 -48.25
CA ARG A 501 0.59 14.40 -48.82
C ARG A 501 0.32 14.73 -50.28
N ASP A 502 0.88 15.84 -50.75
CA ASP A 502 1.14 16.09 -52.17
C ASP A 502 2.66 15.95 -52.49
N GLU A 503 3.10 16.39 -53.67
CA GLU A 503 4.52 16.31 -54.08
C GLU A 503 5.47 17.14 -53.20
N PHE A 504 4.98 18.18 -52.51
CA PHE A 504 5.81 19.16 -51.82
C PHE A 504 5.58 19.19 -50.30
N TYR A 505 4.39 18.82 -49.84
CA TYR A 505 3.94 19.00 -48.47
C TYR A 505 3.20 17.77 -47.93
N VAL A 506 3.47 17.48 -46.65
CA VAL A 506 2.69 16.53 -45.86
C VAL A 506 1.58 17.30 -45.15
N TYR A 507 0.33 16.98 -45.47
CA TYR A 507 -0.83 17.62 -44.87
C TYR A 507 -1.20 17.03 -43.52
N ALA A 508 -1.11 15.70 -43.40
CA ALA A 508 -1.33 14.97 -42.16
C ALA A 508 -0.53 13.67 -42.15
N ASP A 509 -0.06 13.29 -40.98
CA ASP A 509 0.75 12.11 -40.71
C ASP A 509 0.43 11.58 -39.30
N PHE A 510 1.22 10.59 -38.85
CA PHE A 510 1.05 10.00 -37.53
C PHE A 510 1.19 11.00 -36.37
N HIS A 511 1.98 12.09 -36.50
CA HIS A 511 2.08 13.11 -35.45
C HIS A 511 0.75 13.83 -35.27
N SER A 512 0.12 14.17 -36.39
CA SER A 512 -1.19 14.83 -36.41
C SER A 512 -2.26 13.95 -35.77
N HIS A 513 -2.28 12.66 -36.13
CA HIS A 513 -3.20 11.68 -35.57
C HIS A 513 -2.95 11.43 -34.07
N PHE A 514 -1.68 11.29 -33.67
CA PHE A 514 -1.29 11.15 -32.28
C PHE A 514 -1.77 12.32 -31.42
N LEU A 515 -1.50 13.56 -31.84
CA LEU A 515 -1.91 14.77 -31.13
C LEU A 515 -3.45 14.86 -31.01
N TYR A 516 -4.17 14.42 -32.03
CA TYR A 516 -5.62 14.32 -31.98
C TYR A 516 -6.07 13.26 -30.95
N CYS A 517 -5.56 12.03 -31.02
CA CYS A 517 -6.01 10.94 -30.16
C CYS A 517 -5.65 11.13 -28.68
N VAL A 518 -4.49 11.73 -28.35
CA VAL A 518 -4.19 12.06 -26.94
C VAL A 518 -5.16 13.09 -26.37
N SER A 519 -5.76 13.94 -27.21
CA SER A 519 -6.78 14.92 -26.81
C SER A 519 -8.19 14.35 -26.79
N ALA A 520 -8.47 13.37 -27.66
CA ALA A 520 -9.77 12.79 -27.92
C ALA A 520 -9.71 11.25 -28.05
N PRO A 521 -9.32 10.50 -27.01
CA PRO A 521 -9.00 9.08 -27.10
C PRO A 521 -10.21 8.18 -27.37
N ALA A 522 -11.42 8.70 -27.15
CA ALA A 522 -12.68 8.00 -27.42
C ALA A 522 -13.25 8.29 -28.82
N SER A 523 -12.55 9.06 -29.67
CA SER A 523 -13.03 9.38 -31.00
C SER A 523 -13.00 8.17 -31.93
N LEU A 524 -14.09 8.00 -32.69
CA LEU A 524 -14.26 6.95 -33.69
C LEU A 524 -13.73 7.35 -35.06
N ASN A 525 -13.46 8.64 -35.27
CA ASN A 525 -12.94 9.15 -36.53
C ASN A 525 -12.17 10.44 -36.29
N ASP A 526 -10.92 10.47 -36.72
CA ASP A 526 -10.10 11.67 -36.70
C ASP A 526 -10.62 12.72 -37.71
N THR A 527 -10.49 13.96 -37.27
CA THR A 527 -10.83 15.18 -37.99
C THR A 527 -9.70 15.65 -38.90
N THR A 528 -8.50 15.07 -38.77
CA THR A 528 -7.43 15.24 -39.75
C THR A 528 -7.82 14.62 -41.10
N LEU A 529 -7.05 14.92 -42.15
CA LEU A 529 -7.24 14.37 -43.50
C LEU A 529 -7.07 12.84 -43.57
N LEU A 530 -6.65 12.17 -42.49
CA LEU A 530 -6.45 10.72 -42.43
C LEU A 530 -7.75 9.95 -42.16
N HIS A 531 -8.66 10.51 -41.35
CA HIS A 531 -9.91 9.87 -40.94
C HIS A 531 -9.76 8.49 -40.25
N ASP A 532 -8.68 8.32 -39.49
CA ASP A 532 -8.40 7.10 -38.73
C ASP A 532 -9.08 7.12 -37.33
N PRO A 533 -9.51 5.97 -36.77
CA PRO A 533 -10.13 5.91 -35.45
C PRO A 533 -9.11 5.97 -34.31
N CYS A 534 -9.45 6.55 -33.15
CA CYS A 534 -8.58 6.55 -31.96
C CYS A 534 -8.84 5.39 -31.00
N LEU A 535 -9.93 4.62 -31.19
CA LEU A 535 -10.23 3.46 -30.35
C LEU A 535 -9.25 2.33 -30.59
N GLY A 536 -8.91 1.62 -29.51
CA GLY A 536 -8.08 0.43 -29.60
C GLY A 536 -8.80 -0.72 -30.28
N THR A 537 -8.03 -1.74 -30.67
CA THR A 537 -8.52 -2.95 -31.37
C THR A 537 -9.58 -3.74 -30.58
N PHE A 538 -9.60 -3.59 -29.25
CA PHE A 538 -10.59 -4.18 -28.35
C PHE A 538 -11.90 -3.37 -28.26
N GLY A 539 -11.95 -2.17 -28.83
CA GLY A 539 -13.14 -1.31 -28.90
C GLY A 539 -13.35 -0.37 -27.72
N GLY A 540 -12.32 -0.13 -26.90
CA GLY A 540 -12.32 0.89 -25.85
C GLY A 540 -11.25 1.97 -26.05
N PRO A 541 -11.37 3.12 -25.36
CA PRO A 541 -10.39 4.20 -25.44
C PRO A 541 -9.09 3.83 -24.71
N VAL A 542 -7.96 4.29 -25.24
CA VAL A 542 -6.67 4.21 -24.53
C VAL A 542 -6.34 5.60 -24.01
N PHE A 543 -6.32 5.76 -22.69
CA PHE A 543 -5.99 7.04 -22.09
C PHE A 543 -4.48 7.31 -22.11
N PRO A 544 -4.05 8.53 -22.45
CA PRO A 544 -2.63 8.84 -22.62
C PRO A 544 -1.83 8.67 -21.32
N TRP A 545 -2.42 8.99 -20.16
CA TRP A 545 -1.78 8.82 -18.84
C TRP A 545 -1.60 7.35 -18.39
N LEU A 546 -2.15 6.38 -19.13
CA LEU A 546 -1.93 4.95 -18.93
C LEU A 546 -0.89 4.36 -19.89
N ALA A 547 -0.65 5.03 -21.03
CA ALA A 547 0.22 4.55 -22.11
C ALA A 547 1.53 5.36 -22.26
N LEU A 548 1.63 6.53 -21.63
CA LEU A 548 2.79 7.43 -21.71
C LEU A 548 3.31 7.76 -20.30
N GLY A 549 4.61 8.04 -20.21
CA GLY A 549 5.28 8.43 -18.97
C GLY A 549 6.31 9.54 -19.17
N GLY A 550 6.63 10.26 -18.08
CA GLY A 550 7.65 11.29 -18.02
C GLY A 550 7.38 12.50 -18.93
N TYR A 551 6.16 13.04 -18.88
CA TYR A 551 5.73 14.25 -19.59
C TYR A 551 5.38 15.37 -18.58
N ASP A 552 5.31 16.62 -19.05
CA ASP A 552 4.97 17.77 -18.19
C ASP A 552 3.46 18.09 -18.29
N GLU A 553 2.74 17.98 -17.17
CA GLU A 553 1.31 18.29 -17.03
C GLU A 553 0.40 17.62 -18.07
N THR A 554 0.14 18.27 -19.20
CA THR A 554 -0.75 17.79 -20.29
C THR A 554 -0.03 17.66 -21.64
N ASN A 555 1.27 17.95 -21.70
CA ASN A 555 2.07 17.91 -22.93
C ASN A 555 2.59 16.50 -23.23
N TYR A 556 1.71 15.62 -23.69
CA TYR A 556 2.02 14.21 -23.97
C TYR A 556 3.09 13.99 -25.05
N ASN A 557 3.28 14.96 -25.94
CA ASN A 557 4.36 14.99 -26.95
C ASN A 557 5.77 15.02 -26.32
N ASN A 558 5.89 15.48 -25.07
CA ASN A 558 7.14 15.49 -24.31
C ASN A 558 7.40 14.20 -23.52
N ALA A 559 6.57 13.16 -23.67
CA ALA A 559 6.76 11.91 -22.94
C ALA A 559 8.12 11.28 -23.24
N THR A 560 8.76 10.74 -22.21
CA THR A 560 10.09 10.12 -22.28
C THR A 560 10.04 8.59 -22.23
N ALA A 561 8.89 8.02 -21.83
CA ALA A 561 8.66 6.59 -21.77
C ALA A 561 7.32 6.21 -22.40
N LEU A 562 7.29 5.04 -23.04
CA LEU A 562 6.06 4.36 -23.48
C LEU A 562 5.73 3.24 -22.50
N VAL A 563 4.45 3.11 -22.14
CA VAL A 563 3.96 2.08 -21.23
C VAL A 563 3.02 1.17 -22.02
N ILE A 564 3.32 -0.13 -22.01
CA ILE A 564 2.46 -1.16 -22.59
C ILE A 564 1.96 -2.04 -21.45
N THR A 565 0.64 -2.17 -21.31
CA THR A 565 0.02 -3.02 -20.30
C THR A 565 -0.87 -4.07 -20.94
N PHE A 566 -0.69 -5.33 -20.53
CA PHE A 566 -1.50 -6.49 -20.89
C PHE A 566 -2.31 -6.96 -19.67
N PRO A 567 -3.60 -6.62 -19.55
CA PRO A 567 -4.48 -7.12 -18.51
C PRO A 567 -4.89 -8.59 -18.78
N LEU A 568 -4.65 -9.46 -17.81
CA LEU A 568 -4.99 -10.89 -17.86
C LEU A 568 -6.10 -11.20 -16.84
N ASN A 569 -7.01 -12.11 -17.17
CA ASN A 569 -8.05 -12.52 -16.24
C ASN A 569 -7.43 -13.23 -15.03
N ASN A 570 -7.95 -12.92 -13.85
CA ASN A 570 -7.58 -13.59 -12.61
C ASN A 570 -8.71 -14.54 -12.17
N TYR A 571 -8.39 -15.54 -11.35
CA TYR A 571 -9.34 -16.57 -10.93
C TYR A 571 -9.12 -16.95 -9.46
N LEU A 572 -10.18 -16.94 -8.66
CA LEU A 572 -10.12 -17.27 -7.22
C LEU A 572 -10.23 -18.79 -6.98
N ASN A 573 -11.18 -19.45 -7.65
CA ASN A 573 -11.53 -20.88 -7.42
C ASN A 573 -11.20 -21.82 -8.60
N ASP A 574 -10.56 -21.32 -9.65
CA ASP A 574 -10.22 -22.11 -10.85
C ASP A 574 -8.69 -22.20 -11.01
N SER A 575 -8.10 -23.22 -10.38
CA SER A 575 -6.65 -23.46 -10.41
C SER A 575 -6.14 -23.84 -11.80
N VAL A 576 -6.99 -24.42 -12.66
CA VAL A 576 -6.61 -24.85 -14.01
C VAL A 576 -6.45 -23.63 -14.91
N ARG A 577 -7.42 -22.72 -14.91
CA ARG A 577 -7.31 -21.46 -15.67
C ARG A 577 -6.20 -20.57 -15.13
N LEU A 578 -6.07 -20.44 -13.82
CA LEU A 578 -4.96 -19.71 -13.21
C LEU A 578 -3.61 -20.32 -13.60
N GLY A 579 -3.49 -21.65 -13.60
CA GLY A 579 -2.29 -22.37 -14.06
C GLY A 579 -1.91 -22.04 -15.50
N LYS A 580 -2.88 -21.91 -16.40
CA LYS A 580 -2.67 -21.46 -17.80
C LYS A 580 -2.14 -20.03 -17.87
N VAL A 581 -2.71 -19.11 -17.09
CA VAL A 581 -2.26 -17.71 -17.01
C VAL A 581 -0.82 -17.64 -16.51
N LEU A 582 -0.52 -18.34 -15.40
CA LEU A 582 0.82 -18.38 -14.81
C LEU A 582 1.85 -18.99 -15.77
N ALA A 583 1.47 -20.00 -16.57
CA ALA A 583 2.34 -20.57 -17.59
C ALA A 583 2.68 -19.56 -18.70
N TRP A 584 1.68 -18.78 -19.15
CA TRP A 584 1.91 -17.71 -20.14
C TRP A 584 2.78 -16.58 -19.59
N GLU A 585 2.54 -16.13 -18.36
CA GLU A 585 3.37 -15.11 -17.70
C GLU A 585 4.84 -15.56 -17.59
N LYS A 586 5.08 -16.86 -17.35
CA LYS A 586 6.43 -17.42 -17.27
C LYS A 586 7.16 -17.35 -18.62
N GLU A 587 6.49 -17.72 -19.71
CA GLU A 587 7.05 -17.61 -21.07
C GLU A 587 7.24 -16.15 -21.48
N PHE A 588 6.32 -15.25 -21.09
CA PHE A 588 6.49 -13.81 -21.27
C PHE A 588 7.75 -13.28 -20.59
N ILE A 589 7.98 -13.62 -19.31
CA ILE A 589 9.22 -13.23 -18.60
C ILE A 589 10.46 -13.81 -19.29
N GLY A 590 10.40 -15.09 -19.70
CA GLY A 590 11.50 -15.74 -20.42
C GLY A 590 11.84 -15.06 -21.74
N PHE A 591 10.81 -14.67 -22.50
CA PHE A 591 10.96 -13.90 -23.73
C PHE A 591 11.57 -12.52 -23.48
N MET A 592 11.06 -11.77 -22.49
CA MET A 592 11.55 -10.43 -22.17
C MET A 592 12.99 -10.41 -21.64
N LYS A 593 13.41 -11.43 -20.87
CA LYS A 593 14.81 -11.58 -20.43
C LYS A 593 15.77 -11.83 -21.60
N ASN A 594 15.31 -12.49 -22.66
CA ASN A 594 16.11 -12.79 -23.85
C ASN A 594 16.02 -11.70 -24.92
N PHE A 595 15.07 -10.78 -24.81
CA PHE A 595 14.90 -9.68 -25.75
C PHE A 595 15.97 -8.61 -25.50
N SER A 596 16.78 -8.35 -26.52
CA SER A 596 17.79 -7.29 -26.49
C SER A 596 17.69 -6.45 -27.77
N ASN A 597 17.60 -5.12 -27.61
CA ASN A 597 17.64 -4.16 -28.72
C ASN A 597 18.58 -3.02 -28.31
N SER A 598 19.49 -2.59 -29.19
CA SER A 598 20.44 -1.50 -28.91
C SER A 598 19.77 -0.14 -28.73
N ASN A 599 18.60 0.05 -29.32
CA ASN A 599 17.90 1.34 -29.38
C ASN A 599 16.87 1.53 -28.25
N LEU A 600 16.45 0.43 -27.60
CA LEU A 600 15.37 0.42 -26.61
C LEU A 600 15.88 -0.16 -25.28
N THR A 601 15.58 0.53 -24.19
CA THR A 601 15.74 0.02 -22.83
C THR A 601 14.36 -0.32 -22.28
N VAL A 602 14.15 -1.61 -21.97
CA VAL A 602 12.84 -2.13 -21.56
C VAL A 602 12.93 -2.63 -20.13
N ALA A 603 12.13 -2.03 -19.24
CA ALA A 603 11.85 -2.57 -17.93
C ALA A 603 10.49 -3.25 -17.95
N PHE A 604 10.35 -4.42 -17.33
CA PHE A 604 9.13 -5.21 -17.40
C PHE A 604 8.83 -5.89 -16.07
N SER A 605 7.56 -6.16 -15.84
CA SER A 605 7.08 -6.94 -14.70
C SER A 605 5.81 -7.68 -15.09
N ALA A 606 5.66 -8.90 -14.60
CA ALA A 606 4.38 -9.61 -14.58
C ALA A 606 3.96 -9.81 -13.13
N GLU A 607 2.67 -10.07 -12.90
CA GLU A 607 2.12 -10.24 -11.55
C GLU A 607 2.86 -11.33 -10.73
N ARG A 608 3.27 -12.44 -11.37
CA ARG A 608 4.07 -13.49 -10.72
C ARG A 608 5.54 -13.14 -10.46
N SER A 609 6.08 -12.09 -11.09
CA SER A 609 7.51 -11.73 -11.02
C SER A 609 7.97 -11.50 -9.58
N VAL A 610 7.14 -10.84 -8.77
CA VAL A 610 7.42 -10.54 -7.37
C VAL A 610 7.57 -11.84 -6.54
N GLU A 611 6.63 -12.77 -6.70
CA GLU A 611 6.65 -14.05 -5.98
C GLU A 611 7.84 -14.93 -6.41
N ASP A 612 8.11 -15.02 -7.73
CA ASP A 612 9.22 -15.81 -8.26
C ASP A 612 10.58 -15.28 -7.80
N GLU A 613 10.77 -13.96 -7.76
CA GLU A 613 12.04 -13.34 -7.34
C GLU A 613 12.28 -13.47 -5.83
N ILE A 614 11.23 -13.37 -5.00
CA ILE A 614 11.33 -13.65 -3.55
C ILE A 614 11.72 -15.12 -3.32
N ASN A 615 11.08 -16.06 -4.04
CA ASN A 615 11.42 -17.47 -3.94
C ASN A 615 12.85 -17.78 -4.42
N ARG A 616 13.35 -17.06 -5.42
CA ARG A 616 14.75 -17.16 -5.88
C ARG A 616 15.72 -16.75 -4.77
N GLU A 617 15.44 -15.65 -4.07
CA GLU A 617 16.27 -15.18 -2.95
C GLU A 617 16.29 -16.16 -1.79
N SER A 618 15.13 -16.62 -1.32
CA SER A 618 15.06 -17.57 -0.21
C SER A 618 15.89 -18.83 -0.47
N ASN A 619 15.88 -19.36 -1.70
CA ASN A 619 16.69 -20.53 -2.05
C ASN A 619 18.21 -20.26 -2.04
N SER A 620 18.62 -19.04 -2.39
CA SER A 620 20.03 -18.62 -2.38
C SER A 620 20.57 -18.53 -0.95
N ASP A 621 19.76 -18.01 -0.02
CA ASP A 621 20.16 -17.76 1.37
C ASP A 621 20.32 -19.03 2.22
N ILE A 622 19.61 -20.12 1.88
CA ILE A 622 19.72 -21.42 2.57
C ILE A 622 21.18 -21.87 2.68
N ASN A 623 22.00 -21.65 1.64
CA ASN A 623 23.41 -22.02 1.66
C ASN A 623 24.22 -21.21 2.68
N THR A 624 23.99 -19.90 2.76
CA THR A 624 24.67 -19.00 3.72
C THR A 624 24.28 -19.35 5.16
N ILE A 625 23.00 -19.64 5.39
CA ILE A 625 22.48 -20.06 6.69
C ILE A 625 23.09 -21.40 7.12
N LEU A 626 23.21 -22.36 6.19
CA LEU A 626 23.83 -23.66 6.47
C LEU A 626 25.30 -23.53 6.89
N ILE A 627 26.07 -22.64 6.23
CA ILE A 627 27.45 -22.33 6.61
C ILE A 627 27.50 -21.72 8.02
N SER A 628 26.58 -20.81 8.34
CA SER A 628 26.45 -20.22 9.68
C SER A 628 26.21 -21.30 10.75
N TYR A 629 25.31 -22.25 10.51
CA TYR A 629 25.08 -23.37 11.43
C TYR A 629 26.32 -24.24 11.62
N ILE A 630 27.04 -24.57 10.54
CA ILE A 630 28.28 -25.36 10.63
C ILE A 630 29.32 -24.66 11.52
N ILE A 631 29.50 -23.35 11.34
CA ILE A 631 30.45 -22.56 12.16
C ILE A 631 30.02 -22.56 13.63
N MET A 632 28.73 -22.36 13.91
CA MET A 632 28.21 -22.46 15.28
C MET A 632 28.43 -23.85 15.86
N PHE A 633 28.23 -24.92 15.09
CA PHE A 633 28.41 -26.31 15.56
C PHE A 633 29.88 -26.63 15.88
N VAL A 634 30.79 -26.17 15.03
CA VAL A 634 32.24 -26.29 15.26
C VAL A 634 32.62 -25.52 16.53
N TYR A 635 32.13 -24.29 16.69
CA TYR A 635 32.39 -23.51 17.90
C TYR A 635 31.89 -24.22 19.16
N ILE A 636 30.63 -24.68 19.17
CA ILE A 636 30.03 -25.37 20.34
C ILE A 636 30.84 -26.61 20.72
N SER A 637 31.18 -27.43 19.73
CA SER A 637 31.93 -28.68 19.94
C SER A 637 33.33 -28.45 20.51
N LEU A 638 33.98 -27.32 20.14
CA LEU A 638 35.30 -26.96 20.61
C LEU A 638 35.27 -26.22 21.96
N ALA A 639 34.35 -25.28 22.15
CA ALA A 639 34.28 -24.41 23.31
C ALA A 639 33.77 -25.11 24.59
N LEU A 640 33.04 -26.23 24.46
CA LEU A 640 32.65 -27.07 25.60
C LEU A 640 33.83 -27.88 26.18
N GLY A 641 34.89 -28.10 25.40
CA GLY A 641 36.09 -28.84 25.83
C GLY A 641 37.09 -27.95 26.57
N HIS A 642 37.73 -28.48 27.62
CA HIS A 642 38.83 -27.78 28.31
C HIS A 642 40.18 -28.29 27.80
N ILE A 643 41.00 -27.41 27.21
CA ILE A 643 42.31 -27.79 26.68
C ILE A 643 43.36 -27.67 27.81
N HIS A 644 43.60 -28.77 28.52
CA HIS A 644 44.66 -28.83 29.55
C HIS A 644 46.03 -29.20 28.95
N SER A 645 46.09 -30.13 27.99
CA SER A 645 47.33 -30.59 27.34
C SER A 645 47.07 -31.19 25.94
N PHE A 646 47.96 -30.94 24.98
CA PHE A 646 47.83 -31.42 23.59
C PHE A 646 47.76 -32.96 23.49
N GLY A 647 48.36 -33.70 24.43
CA GLY A 647 48.34 -35.17 24.44
C GLY A 647 47.04 -35.81 24.95
N MET A 648 46.22 -35.10 25.73
CA MET A 648 44.93 -35.58 26.27
C MET A 648 43.71 -34.90 25.63
N PHE A 649 43.93 -34.07 24.60
CA PHE A 649 42.90 -33.31 23.90
C PHE A 649 41.68 -34.16 23.47
N LEU A 650 41.91 -35.37 22.93
CA LEU A 650 40.84 -36.26 22.44
C LEU A 650 40.11 -37.04 23.55
N VAL A 651 40.63 -37.03 24.79
CA VAL A 651 39.98 -37.64 25.95
C VAL A 651 39.07 -36.60 26.61
N ASP A 652 39.58 -35.39 26.82
CA ASP A 652 38.88 -34.28 27.48
C ASP A 652 37.96 -33.49 26.54
N SER A 653 38.01 -33.74 25.23
CA SER A 653 37.07 -33.17 24.27
C SER A 653 35.63 -33.60 24.59
N LYS A 654 34.71 -32.67 24.39
CA LYS A 654 33.26 -32.82 24.58
C LYS A 654 32.52 -32.71 23.24
N ILE A 655 33.12 -33.19 22.16
CA ILE A 655 32.59 -33.10 20.79
C ILE A 655 31.32 -33.96 20.68
N SER A 656 31.33 -35.18 21.23
CA SER A 656 30.14 -36.05 21.21
C SER A 656 28.95 -35.42 21.94
N LEU A 657 29.22 -34.79 23.09
CA LEU A 657 28.23 -34.08 23.90
C LEU A 657 27.69 -32.82 23.19
N GLY A 658 28.57 -32.06 22.52
CA GLY A 658 28.19 -30.90 21.72
C GLY A 658 27.26 -31.27 20.55
N ILE A 659 27.62 -32.32 19.79
CA ILE A 659 26.78 -32.84 18.69
C ILE A 659 25.43 -33.32 19.24
N ALA A 660 25.42 -34.04 20.37
CA ALA A 660 24.18 -34.51 20.96
C ALA A 660 23.29 -33.34 21.43
N GLY A 661 23.88 -32.29 22.01
CA GLY A 661 23.17 -31.06 22.35
C GLY A 661 22.51 -30.39 21.15
N ILE A 662 23.23 -30.28 20.03
CA ILE A 662 22.70 -29.74 18.77
C ILE A 662 21.52 -30.60 18.25
N LEU A 663 21.66 -31.93 18.26
CA LEU A 663 20.60 -32.83 17.81
C LEU A 663 19.35 -32.72 18.68
N ILE A 664 19.50 -32.49 19.98
CA ILE A 664 18.38 -32.26 20.90
C ILE A 664 17.63 -30.98 20.54
N VAL A 665 18.37 -29.90 20.26
CA VAL A 665 17.77 -28.63 19.83
C VAL A 665 17.06 -28.76 18.47
N LEU A 666 17.65 -29.45 17.49
CA LEU A 666 16.97 -29.69 16.21
C LEU A 666 15.73 -30.58 16.37
N SER A 667 15.77 -31.54 17.32
CA SER A 667 14.64 -32.41 17.65
C SER A 667 13.48 -31.65 18.30
N SER A 668 13.75 -30.64 19.13
CA SER A 668 12.70 -29.81 19.74
C SER A 668 11.99 -28.96 18.69
N VAL A 669 12.74 -28.35 17.76
CA VAL A 669 12.19 -27.61 16.61
C VAL A 669 11.33 -28.53 15.73
N SER A 670 11.85 -29.70 15.35
CA SER A 670 11.12 -30.70 14.56
C SER A 670 9.82 -31.15 15.26
N SER A 671 9.87 -31.35 16.58
CA SER A 671 8.70 -31.75 17.38
C SER A 671 7.64 -30.65 17.42
N SER A 672 8.02 -29.39 17.61
CA SER A 672 7.10 -28.24 17.58
C SER A 672 6.41 -28.10 16.22
N LEU A 673 7.19 -28.14 15.14
CA LEU A 673 6.68 -28.09 13.77
C LEU A 673 5.71 -29.24 13.48
N GLY A 674 6.04 -30.46 13.95
CA GLY A 674 5.19 -31.64 13.80
C GLY A 674 3.87 -31.55 14.57
N ILE A 675 3.89 -31.06 15.82
CA ILE A 675 2.67 -30.90 16.65
C ILE A 675 1.69 -29.94 15.99
N PHE A 676 2.13 -28.77 15.55
CA PHE A 676 1.24 -27.81 14.89
C PHE A 676 0.81 -28.25 13.50
N SER A 677 1.63 -29.06 12.81
CA SER A 677 1.21 -29.72 11.57
C SER A 677 0.07 -30.72 11.81
N TYR A 678 0.02 -31.43 12.95
CA TYR A 678 -1.14 -32.25 13.31
C TYR A 678 -2.42 -31.43 13.50
N PHE A 679 -2.29 -30.22 14.03
CA PHE A 679 -3.42 -29.28 14.17
C PHE A 679 -3.79 -28.57 12.85
N GLY A 680 -3.06 -28.83 11.76
CA GLY A 680 -3.33 -28.25 10.45
C GLY A 680 -2.98 -26.77 10.31
N ILE A 681 -2.13 -26.23 11.20
CA ILE A 681 -1.65 -24.85 11.08
C ILE A 681 -0.58 -24.80 9.98
N PRO A 682 -0.74 -23.97 8.94
CA PRO A 682 0.26 -23.86 7.88
C PRO A 682 1.56 -23.25 8.39
N LEU A 683 2.67 -23.69 7.81
CA LEU A 683 4.00 -23.15 8.07
C LEU A 683 4.31 -22.04 7.07
N THR A 684 5.13 -21.09 7.51
CA THR A 684 5.64 -20.00 6.69
C THR A 684 7.15 -20.17 6.47
N LEU A 685 7.71 -19.57 5.42
CA LEU A 685 9.16 -19.61 5.19
C LEU A 685 9.95 -18.99 6.36
N ILE A 686 9.45 -17.88 6.92
CA ILE A 686 10.04 -17.20 8.09
C ILE A 686 10.18 -18.15 9.29
N VAL A 687 9.18 -19.00 9.53
CA VAL A 687 9.20 -19.99 10.62
C VAL A 687 10.31 -21.02 10.43
N ILE A 688 10.47 -21.53 9.20
CA ILE A 688 11.47 -22.55 8.87
C ILE A 688 12.89 -21.99 9.00
N GLU A 689 13.10 -20.74 8.62
CA GLU A 689 14.42 -20.10 8.62
C GLU A 689 14.84 -19.59 10.00
N VAL A 690 13.93 -18.93 10.73
CA VAL A 690 14.27 -18.17 11.95
C VAL A 690 14.22 -19.00 13.22
N ILE A 691 13.24 -19.91 13.36
CA ILE A 691 13.05 -20.66 14.61
C ILE A 691 14.25 -21.53 14.96
N PRO A 692 14.87 -22.30 14.03
CA PRO A 692 16.05 -23.08 14.39
C PRO A 692 17.19 -22.21 14.90
N PHE A 693 17.36 -20.98 14.39
CA PHE A 693 18.38 -20.05 14.85
C PHE A 693 18.06 -19.56 16.27
N LEU A 694 16.81 -19.22 16.54
CA LEU A 694 16.34 -18.76 17.84
C LEU A 694 16.47 -19.85 18.91
N VAL A 695 15.97 -21.06 18.67
CA VAL A 695 16.00 -22.16 19.65
C VAL A 695 17.45 -22.64 19.88
N LEU A 696 18.29 -22.61 18.84
CA LEU A 696 19.73 -22.85 19.01
C LEU A 696 20.41 -21.80 19.89
N ALA A 697 19.87 -20.57 20.01
CA ALA A 697 20.37 -19.58 20.96
C ALA A 697 20.21 -20.04 22.40
N VAL A 698 18.95 -20.28 22.74
CA VAL A 698 18.48 -20.55 24.10
C VAL A 698 19.03 -21.90 24.55
N GLY A 699 18.92 -22.90 23.69
CA GLY A 699 19.29 -24.25 24.06
C GLY A 699 20.80 -24.45 24.24
N VAL A 700 21.61 -23.77 23.43
CA VAL A 700 23.07 -23.83 23.59
C VAL A 700 23.50 -23.14 24.88
N ASP A 701 22.90 -22.00 25.26
CA ASP A 701 23.26 -21.35 26.53
C ASP A 701 22.99 -22.26 27.73
N ASN A 702 21.79 -22.82 27.78
CA ASN A 702 21.39 -23.80 28.79
C ASN A 702 22.37 -24.98 28.91
N ILE A 703 22.81 -25.53 27.76
CA ILE A 703 23.83 -26.57 27.70
C ILE A 703 25.17 -26.08 28.28
N PHE A 704 25.62 -24.89 27.90
CA PHE A 704 26.86 -24.30 28.37
C PHE A 704 26.83 -24.06 29.89
N ILE A 705 25.73 -23.55 30.43
CA ILE A 705 25.59 -23.31 31.87
C ILE A 705 25.69 -24.63 32.64
N ILE A 706 25.00 -25.69 32.22
CA ILE A 706 25.09 -27.01 32.89
C ILE A 706 26.52 -27.58 32.82
N VAL A 707 27.13 -27.58 31.64
CA VAL A 707 28.45 -28.21 31.45
C VAL A 707 29.55 -27.44 32.18
N GLN A 708 29.56 -26.11 32.10
CA GLN A 708 30.58 -25.30 32.76
C GLN A 708 30.44 -25.30 34.29
N THR A 709 29.22 -25.36 34.82
CA THR A 709 29.02 -25.51 36.27
C THR A 709 29.49 -26.87 36.78
N LEU A 710 29.28 -27.94 36.02
CA LEU A 710 29.86 -29.26 36.32
C LEU A 710 31.39 -29.26 36.26
N GLN A 711 32.00 -28.62 35.26
CA GLN A 711 33.46 -28.53 35.13
C GLN A 711 34.12 -27.74 36.26
N ARG A 712 33.41 -26.75 36.83
CA ARG A 712 33.89 -25.90 37.91
C ARG A 712 33.63 -26.49 39.31
N ASP A 713 32.75 -27.48 39.43
CA ASP A 713 32.41 -28.11 40.71
C ASP A 713 33.45 -29.17 41.11
N ASP A 714 33.75 -29.22 42.41
CA ASP A 714 34.58 -30.26 43.01
C ASP A 714 33.70 -31.28 43.74
N ARG A 715 33.96 -32.56 43.47
CA ARG A 715 33.21 -33.66 44.06
C ARG A 715 33.60 -33.84 45.51
N MET A 716 32.62 -33.98 46.39
CA MET A 716 32.87 -34.30 47.79
C MET A 716 33.39 -35.75 47.96
N PRO A 717 34.24 -36.05 48.95
CA PRO A 717 34.92 -37.34 49.07
C PRO A 717 34.01 -38.58 49.22
N ASN A 718 32.75 -38.40 49.65
CA ASN A 718 31.74 -39.47 49.80
C ASN A 718 30.57 -39.36 48.80
N GLU A 719 30.66 -38.54 47.76
CA GLU A 719 29.57 -38.27 46.81
C GLU A 719 29.74 -39.10 45.51
N GLU A 720 28.71 -39.84 45.11
CA GLU A 720 28.72 -40.56 43.83
C GLU A 720 28.39 -39.62 42.65
N LEU A 721 28.81 -39.99 41.42
CA LEU A 721 28.59 -39.17 40.20
C LEU A 721 27.12 -38.74 40.01
N HIS A 722 26.17 -39.64 40.29
CA HIS A 722 24.75 -39.36 40.12
C HIS A 722 24.21 -38.35 41.16
N GLN A 723 24.79 -38.34 42.37
CA GLN A 723 24.46 -37.34 43.40
C GLN A 723 25.10 -35.99 43.08
N GLN A 724 26.33 -36.00 42.56
CA GLN A 724 27.03 -34.79 42.12
C GLN A 724 26.24 -34.06 41.02
N ILE A 725 25.90 -34.77 39.93
CA ILE A 725 25.13 -34.19 38.82
C ILE A 725 23.73 -33.79 39.29
N GLY A 726 23.08 -34.57 40.16
CA GLY A 726 21.81 -34.19 40.78
C GLY A 726 21.90 -32.88 41.57
N ARG A 727 22.91 -32.72 42.43
CA ARG A 727 23.14 -31.48 43.20
C ARG A 727 23.37 -30.29 42.29
N ILE A 728 24.23 -30.42 41.28
CA ILE A 728 24.52 -29.35 40.31
C ILE A 728 23.26 -28.96 39.55
N LEU A 729 22.48 -29.95 39.09
CA LEU A 729 21.22 -29.69 38.41
C LEU A 729 20.23 -28.96 39.34
N GLY A 730 20.16 -29.34 40.62
CA GLY A 730 19.33 -28.63 41.61
C GLY A 730 19.70 -27.15 41.79
N ASP A 731 20.97 -26.80 41.64
CA ASP A 731 21.45 -25.42 41.79
C ASP A 731 21.19 -24.59 40.52
N VAL A 732 21.38 -25.19 39.34
CA VAL A 732 21.35 -24.51 38.04
C VAL A 732 19.98 -24.53 37.37
N ALA A 733 19.26 -25.66 37.41
CA ALA A 733 18.00 -25.86 36.70
C ALA A 733 16.90 -24.85 37.05
N PRO A 734 16.75 -24.33 38.29
CA PRO A 734 15.74 -23.30 38.53
C PRO A 734 16.04 -21.99 37.79
N SER A 735 17.31 -21.71 37.44
CA SER A 735 17.65 -20.56 36.59
C SER A 735 17.20 -20.77 35.15
N MET A 736 17.48 -21.94 34.60
CA MET A 736 17.11 -22.31 33.23
C MET A 736 15.58 -22.40 33.10
N PHE A 737 14.91 -22.95 34.11
CA PHE A 737 13.46 -23.00 34.15
C PHE A 737 12.86 -21.59 34.21
N LEU A 738 13.48 -20.66 34.94
CA LEU A 738 13.06 -19.26 34.99
C LEU A 738 13.17 -18.60 33.61
N SER A 739 14.30 -18.72 32.92
CA SER A 739 14.47 -18.12 31.60
C SER A 739 13.54 -18.77 30.57
N SER A 740 13.58 -20.10 30.42
CA SER A 740 12.77 -20.83 29.45
C SER A 740 11.27 -20.67 29.66
N LEU A 741 10.77 -20.64 30.91
CA LEU A 741 9.34 -20.39 31.17
C LEU A 741 8.95 -18.94 30.85
N SER A 742 9.80 -17.97 31.18
CA SER A 742 9.55 -16.56 30.88
C SER A 742 9.47 -16.34 29.37
N GLU A 743 10.39 -16.94 28.61
CA GLU A 743 10.37 -16.89 27.14
C GLU A 743 9.15 -17.59 26.55
N THR A 744 8.85 -18.81 27.02
CA THR A 744 7.68 -19.59 26.57
C THR A 744 6.39 -18.78 26.73
N VAL A 745 6.19 -18.18 27.91
CA VAL A 745 4.99 -17.37 28.20
C VAL A 745 5.00 -16.08 27.38
N ALA A 746 6.14 -15.42 27.22
CA ALA A 746 6.26 -14.21 26.41
C ALA A 746 5.91 -14.48 24.93
N PHE A 747 6.45 -15.55 24.34
CA PHE A 747 6.12 -15.95 22.96
C PHE A 747 4.66 -16.37 22.83
N PHE A 748 4.09 -17.17 23.74
CA PHE A 748 2.67 -17.51 23.65
C PHE A 748 1.74 -16.29 23.77
N LEU A 749 2.11 -15.29 24.56
CA LEU A 749 1.36 -14.03 24.62
C LEU A 749 1.54 -13.17 23.36
N GLY A 750 2.70 -13.26 22.69
CA GLY A 750 2.91 -12.67 21.36
C GLY A 750 1.97 -13.24 20.28
N ALA A 751 1.40 -14.43 20.49
CA ALA A 751 0.40 -15.01 19.60
C ALA A 751 -0.98 -14.32 19.66
N LEU A 752 -1.18 -13.35 20.56
CA LEU A 752 -2.37 -12.50 20.59
C LEU A 752 -2.40 -11.47 19.45
N SER A 753 -1.28 -11.29 18.72
CA SER A 753 -1.24 -10.44 17.54
C SER A 753 -2.21 -10.92 16.46
N ILE A 754 -2.84 -9.94 15.79
CA ILE A 754 -3.80 -10.18 14.70
C ILE A 754 -3.07 -10.61 13.41
N MET A 755 -1.77 -10.32 13.29
CA MET A 755 -0.95 -10.64 12.10
C MET A 755 -0.65 -12.15 12.03
N PRO A 756 -1.05 -12.86 10.95
CA PRO A 756 -0.88 -14.31 10.84
C PRO A 756 0.57 -14.77 10.95
N ALA A 757 1.51 -14.09 10.28
CA ALA A 757 2.93 -14.43 10.33
C ALA A 757 3.51 -14.34 11.75
N VAL A 758 3.21 -13.27 12.50
CA VAL A 758 3.69 -13.07 13.88
C VAL A 758 3.05 -14.08 14.83
N ARG A 759 1.75 -14.33 14.64
CA ARG A 759 0.97 -15.27 15.45
C ARG A 759 1.47 -16.70 15.31
N THR A 760 1.64 -17.17 14.08
CA THR A 760 2.18 -18.51 13.80
C THR A 760 3.59 -18.63 14.36
N PHE A 761 4.48 -17.69 14.02
CA PHE A 761 5.85 -17.65 14.56
C PHE A 761 5.90 -17.78 16.08
N SER A 762 5.08 -16.99 16.79
CA SER A 762 5.03 -16.96 18.25
C SER A 762 4.55 -18.29 18.85
N LEU A 763 3.56 -18.94 18.24
CA LEU A 763 3.10 -20.28 18.64
C LEU A 763 4.19 -21.34 18.48
N PHE A 764 4.82 -21.40 17.30
CA PHE A 764 5.87 -22.37 17.00
C PHE A 764 7.11 -22.16 17.89
N ALA A 765 7.53 -20.91 18.10
CA ALA A 765 8.69 -20.57 18.92
C ALA A 765 8.46 -20.90 20.41
N GLY A 766 7.30 -20.50 20.97
CA GLY A 766 6.95 -20.77 22.36
C GLY A 766 6.92 -22.27 22.68
N LEU A 767 6.33 -23.08 21.79
CA LEU A 767 6.31 -24.53 21.97
C LEU A 767 7.69 -25.17 21.77
N ALA A 768 8.49 -24.66 20.82
CA ALA A 768 9.82 -25.19 20.57
C ALA A 768 10.76 -24.97 21.77
N ILE A 769 10.78 -23.78 22.37
CA ILE A 769 11.55 -23.48 23.58
C ILE A 769 11.10 -24.35 24.76
N PHE A 770 9.79 -24.54 24.92
CA PHE A 770 9.27 -25.39 25.99
C PHE A 770 9.71 -26.85 25.85
N ILE A 771 9.61 -27.42 24.64
CA ILE A 771 10.08 -28.79 24.36
C ILE A 771 11.61 -28.88 24.51
N ASP A 772 12.34 -27.85 24.08
CA ASP A 772 13.80 -27.78 24.19
C ASP A 772 14.25 -27.88 25.65
N PHE A 773 13.63 -27.09 26.55
CA PHE A 773 13.87 -27.18 27.99
C PHE A 773 13.59 -28.60 28.54
N LEU A 774 12.47 -29.23 28.14
CA LEU A 774 12.13 -30.58 28.58
C LEU A 774 13.15 -31.63 28.12
N LEU A 775 13.63 -31.54 26.88
CA LEU A 775 14.63 -32.47 26.35
C LEU A 775 16.01 -32.22 26.98
N GLN A 776 16.36 -30.98 27.32
CA GLN A 776 17.61 -30.65 28.01
C GLN A 776 17.63 -31.19 29.45
N ILE A 777 16.58 -30.96 30.23
CA ILE A 777 16.55 -31.42 31.63
C ILE A 777 16.46 -32.96 31.76
N SER A 778 16.11 -33.66 30.69
CA SER A 778 15.96 -35.13 30.68
C SER A 778 17.06 -35.83 29.87
N CYS A 779 17.01 -35.72 28.54
CA CYS A 779 17.88 -36.42 27.61
C CYS A 779 19.32 -35.91 27.70
N PHE A 780 19.53 -34.60 27.72
CA PHE A 780 20.89 -34.03 27.78
C PHE A 780 21.58 -34.36 29.11
N VAL A 781 20.90 -34.24 30.25
CA VAL A 781 21.45 -34.64 31.57
C VAL A 781 21.84 -36.12 31.61
N SER A 782 21.03 -36.99 30.99
CA SER A 782 21.33 -38.43 30.89
C SER A 782 22.59 -38.70 30.06
N LEU A 783 22.74 -38.00 28.94
CA LEU A 783 23.94 -38.07 28.08
C LEU A 783 25.18 -37.48 28.77
N LEU A 784 25.02 -36.40 29.52
CA LEU A 784 26.08 -35.80 30.33
C LEU A 784 26.60 -36.78 31.38
N GLY A 785 25.70 -37.53 32.04
CA GLY A 785 26.08 -38.59 32.98
C GLY A 785 26.87 -39.73 32.33
N LEU A 786 26.49 -40.13 31.11
CA LEU A 786 27.23 -41.14 30.34
C LEU A 786 28.62 -40.64 29.90
N ASP A 787 28.70 -39.39 29.46
CA ASP A 787 29.97 -38.76 29.06
C ASP A 787 30.91 -38.52 30.26
N ALA A 788 30.38 -38.12 31.42
CA ALA A 788 31.17 -38.04 32.65
C ALA A 788 31.73 -39.41 33.05
N LYS A 789 30.92 -40.48 32.94
CA LYS A 789 31.35 -41.86 33.18
C LYS A 789 32.37 -42.36 32.14
N ARG A 790 32.30 -41.85 30.89
CA ARG A 790 33.33 -42.10 29.85
C ARG A 790 34.65 -41.44 30.26
N GLN A 791 34.62 -40.18 30.68
CA GLN A 791 35.81 -39.40 31.05
C GLN A 791 36.54 -40.02 32.25
N GLU A 792 35.81 -40.43 33.30
CA GLU A 792 36.40 -41.15 34.45
C GLU A 792 37.10 -42.46 34.08
N ARG A 793 36.72 -43.07 32.94
CA ARG A 793 37.30 -44.33 32.44
C ARG A 793 38.48 -44.11 31.49
N ASN A 794 38.92 -42.86 31.28
CA ASN A 794 40.02 -42.47 30.37
C ASN A 794 39.87 -43.01 28.94
N ARG A 795 38.65 -42.92 28.38
CA ARG A 795 38.34 -43.34 27.00
C ARG A 795 38.23 -42.14 26.07
N LEU A 796 38.69 -42.30 24.82
CA LEU A 796 38.55 -41.27 23.78
C LEU A 796 37.06 -40.97 23.48
N ASP A 797 36.78 -39.72 23.07
CA ASP A 797 35.42 -39.20 22.88
C ASP A 797 34.69 -39.85 21.69
N ILE A 798 35.25 -39.71 20.48
CA ILE A 798 34.65 -40.22 19.24
C ILE A 798 34.91 -41.72 19.05
N CYS A 799 36.07 -42.21 19.50
CA CYS A 799 36.48 -43.61 19.37
C CYS A 799 36.48 -44.32 20.73
N CYS A 800 35.28 -44.66 21.23
CA CYS A 800 35.08 -45.16 22.60
C CYS A 800 35.78 -46.51 22.94
N CYS A 801 36.47 -47.14 21.99
CA CYS A 801 37.15 -48.44 22.15
C CYS A 801 38.60 -48.34 22.65
N VAL A 802 39.22 -47.16 22.63
CA VAL A 802 40.64 -46.96 22.99
C VAL A 802 40.76 -46.30 24.37
N LYS A 803 41.55 -46.89 25.28
CA LYS A 803 41.83 -46.40 26.63
C LYS A 803 43.27 -45.89 26.72
N LEU A 804 43.48 -44.68 27.27
CA LEU A 804 44.82 -44.15 27.52
C LEU A 804 45.32 -44.46 28.95
N PRO A 805 46.66 -44.45 29.20
CA PRO A 805 47.24 -44.64 30.53
C PRO A 805 46.84 -43.52 31.51
N GLU A 806 46.71 -43.85 32.80
CA GLU A 806 46.38 -42.87 33.85
C GLU A 806 47.49 -41.83 34.04
N SER A 807 47.10 -40.55 34.01
CA SER A 807 47.94 -39.39 34.31
C SER A 807 47.31 -38.61 35.46
N GLN A 808 48.12 -38.09 36.40
CA GLN A 808 47.64 -37.27 37.51
C GLN A 808 47.06 -35.95 36.98
N GLN A 809 45.74 -35.80 37.04
CA GLN A 809 45.04 -34.58 36.64
C GLN A 809 45.19 -33.49 37.72
N ILE A 810 45.87 -32.39 37.38
CA ILE A 810 45.81 -31.14 38.15
C ILE A 810 44.63 -30.34 37.57
N LYS A 811 43.55 -30.16 38.35
CA LYS A 811 42.45 -29.28 37.96
C LYS A 811 42.94 -27.83 37.89
N SER A 812 42.80 -27.18 36.74
CA SER A 812 43.10 -25.76 36.54
C SER A 812 41.86 -24.99 36.13
N ASP A 813 41.62 -23.84 36.76
CA ASP A 813 40.54 -22.93 36.39
C ASP A 813 40.65 -22.49 34.92
N GLY A 814 39.51 -22.38 34.24
CA GLY A 814 39.49 -21.96 32.86
C GLY A 814 39.92 -20.51 32.62
N ILE A 815 40.56 -20.27 31.47
CA ILE A 815 41.14 -18.97 31.09
C ILE A 815 40.09 -17.85 31.16
N LEU A 816 38.89 -18.09 30.62
CA LEU A 816 37.81 -17.11 30.62
C LEU A 816 37.31 -16.77 32.02
N PHE A 817 37.12 -17.78 32.87
CA PHE A 817 36.71 -17.56 34.27
C PHE A 817 37.76 -16.78 35.05
N ARG A 818 39.05 -17.11 34.86
CA ARG A 818 40.16 -16.39 35.50
C ARG A 818 40.25 -14.94 35.04
N PHE A 819 39.99 -14.65 33.76
CA PHE A 819 39.88 -13.30 33.23
C PHE A 819 38.72 -12.53 33.87
N PHE A 820 37.53 -13.13 33.92
CA PHE A 820 36.35 -12.50 34.52
C PHE A 820 36.55 -12.20 36.01
N LYS A 821 37.09 -13.16 36.76
CA LYS A 821 37.32 -13.07 38.21
C LYS A 821 38.44 -12.10 38.58
N LYS A 822 39.58 -12.10 37.88
CA LYS A 822 40.77 -11.33 38.27
C LYS A 822 40.89 -9.96 37.63
N ILE A 823 40.29 -9.75 36.45
CA ILE A 823 40.47 -8.53 35.66
C ILE A 823 39.13 -7.81 35.47
N TYR A 824 38.17 -8.47 34.82
CA TYR A 824 36.96 -7.80 34.33
C TYR A 824 36.02 -7.33 35.47
N ALA A 825 35.62 -8.23 36.36
CA ALA A 825 34.66 -7.91 37.43
C ALA A 825 35.21 -6.86 38.43
N PRO A 826 36.47 -6.95 38.89
CA PRO A 826 37.05 -5.91 39.74
C PRO A 826 37.10 -4.53 39.05
N VAL A 827 37.45 -4.46 37.76
CA VAL A 827 37.57 -3.19 37.01
C VAL A 827 36.21 -2.49 36.86
N ILE A 828 35.17 -3.23 36.46
CA ILE A 828 33.82 -2.65 36.27
C ILE A 828 33.22 -2.14 37.58
N LEU A 829 33.48 -2.85 38.68
CA LEU A 829 32.92 -2.53 39.99
C LEU A 829 33.76 -1.53 40.80
N GLN A 830 34.86 -0.99 40.25
CA GLN A 830 35.63 0.08 40.89
C GLN A 830 34.78 1.32 41.19
N GLU A 831 35.06 2.00 42.30
CA GLU A 831 34.26 3.15 42.77
C GLU A 831 34.16 4.30 41.77
N TRP A 832 35.17 4.53 40.92
CA TRP A 832 35.18 5.60 39.90
C TRP A 832 34.61 5.18 38.55
N VAL A 833 34.62 3.88 38.22
CA VAL A 833 34.14 3.35 36.93
C VAL A 833 32.61 3.23 36.93
N ARG A 834 32.02 2.85 38.06
CA ARG A 834 30.56 2.67 38.20
C ARG A 834 29.73 3.91 37.82
N PRO A 835 30.04 5.14 38.29
CA PRO A 835 29.31 6.34 37.87
C PRO A 835 29.44 6.63 36.37
N ILE A 836 30.61 6.39 35.78
CA ILE A 836 30.86 6.61 34.34
C ILE A 836 29.95 5.69 33.51
N ILE A 837 29.85 4.42 33.89
CA ILE A 837 28.97 3.45 33.20
C ILE A 837 27.52 3.92 33.27
N VAL A 838 27.01 4.30 34.45
CA VAL A 838 25.63 4.78 34.59
C VAL A 838 25.38 6.02 33.72
N ALA A 839 26.31 6.98 33.71
CA ALA A 839 26.19 8.19 32.89
C ALA A 839 26.15 7.90 31.38
N VAL A 840 26.94 6.94 30.90
CA VAL A 840 26.97 6.53 29.48
C VAL A 840 25.69 5.80 29.08
N PHE A 841 25.23 4.83 29.87
CA PHE A 841 24.03 4.06 29.55
C PHE A 841 22.75 4.90 29.64
N VAL A 842 22.66 5.85 30.58
CA VAL A 842 21.55 6.81 30.63
C VAL A 842 21.61 7.78 29.45
N GLY A 843 22.81 8.20 29.02
CA GLY A 843 22.98 9.03 27.82
C GLY A 843 22.54 8.31 26.53
N MET A 844 22.92 7.03 26.40
CA MET A 844 22.44 6.16 25.32
C MET A 844 20.92 6.03 25.34
N LEU A 845 20.32 5.79 26.50
CA LEU A 845 18.86 5.74 26.64
C LEU A 845 18.19 7.07 26.25
N SER A 846 18.72 8.20 26.70
CA SER A 846 18.19 9.52 26.37
C SER A 846 18.24 9.81 24.87
N PHE A 847 19.34 9.42 24.21
CA PHE A 847 19.47 9.51 22.76
C PHE A 847 18.45 8.63 22.04
N SER A 848 18.31 7.38 22.46
CA SER A 848 17.37 6.44 21.86
C SER A 848 15.92 6.92 21.99
N ILE A 849 15.50 7.42 23.16
CA ILE A 849 14.15 8.01 23.38
C ILE A 849 13.89 9.16 22.41
N ALA A 850 14.90 9.99 22.13
CA ALA A 850 14.79 11.10 21.18
C ALA A 850 14.66 10.66 19.72
N ALA A 851 15.08 9.44 19.39
CA ALA A 851 15.02 8.87 18.06
C ALA A 851 13.79 7.98 17.80
N VAL A 852 13.11 7.46 18.84
CA VAL A 852 11.98 6.51 18.69
C VAL A 852 10.87 7.03 17.77
N ASN A 853 10.53 8.32 17.86
CA ASN A 853 9.46 8.92 17.06
C ASN A 853 9.81 9.12 15.57
N LYS A 854 11.08 8.91 15.19
CA LYS A 854 11.59 9.10 13.81
C LYS A 854 11.79 7.78 13.06
N VAL A 855 11.51 6.64 13.71
CA VAL A 855 11.57 5.34 13.05
C VAL A 855 10.53 5.30 11.93
N GLN A 856 10.98 4.99 10.71
CA GLN A 856 10.10 4.89 9.55
C GLN A 856 9.16 3.69 9.69
N ILE A 857 7.91 3.82 9.24
CA ILE A 857 6.91 2.74 9.26
C ILE A 857 6.68 2.25 7.85
N GLY A 858 6.69 0.94 7.64
CA GLY A 858 6.49 0.32 6.34
C GLY A 858 7.56 -0.69 5.96
N LEU A 859 7.34 -1.42 4.88
CA LEU A 859 8.36 -2.21 4.20
C LEU A 859 8.33 -1.82 2.73
N ASP A 860 9.40 -1.17 2.27
CA ASP A 860 9.50 -0.83 0.86
C ASP A 860 9.68 -2.09 0.03
N GLN A 861 8.85 -2.23 -1.01
CA GLN A 861 8.82 -3.42 -1.85
C GLN A 861 10.18 -3.70 -2.51
N LYS A 862 10.94 -2.64 -2.81
CA LYS A 862 12.30 -2.72 -3.36
C LYS A 862 13.24 -3.53 -2.46
N LEU A 863 13.08 -3.45 -1.13
CA LEU A 863 13.93 -4.18 -0.17
C LEU A 863 13.70 -5.69 -0.19
N SER A 864 12.58 -6.15 -0.76
CA SER A 864 12.26 -7.58 -0.86
C SER A 864 12.86 -8.27 -2.09
N MET A 865 13.48 -7.48 -2.98
CA MET A 865 14.04 -7.98 -4.22
C MET A 865 15.56 -8.19 -4.10
N PRO A 866 16.12 -9.17 -4.83
CA PRO A 866 17.57 -9.28 -5.04
C PRO A 866 18.17 -8.01 -5.63
N ASP A 867 19.43 -7.70 -5.28
CA ASP A 867 20.20 -6.59 -5.88
C ASP A 867 20.33 -6.68 -7.41
N ASP A 868 20.29 -7.90 -7.97
CA ASP A 868 20.41 -8.18 -9.40
C ASP A 868 19.07 -8.39 -10.12
N SER A 869 17.95 -8.10 -9.46
CA SER A 869 16.62 -8.37 -9.99
C SER A 869 16.18 -7.34 -11.05
N TYR A 870 15.64 -7.83 -12.16
CA TYR A 870 15.00 -6.98 -13.19
C TYR A 870 13.77 -6.23 -12.66
N VAL A 871 13.15 -6.71 -11.57
CA VAL A 871 12.01 -6.06 -10.93
C VAL A 871 12.42 -4.76 -10.23
N LEU A 872 13.67 -4.64 -9.77
CA LEU A 872 14.18 -3.39 -9.21
C LEU A 872 14.26 -2.29 -10.28
N ASP A 873 14.73 -2.63 -11.48
CA ASP A 873 14.76 -1.71 -12.62
C ASP A 873 13.34 -1.28 -13.01
N TYR A 874 12.38 -2.21 -12.97
CA TYR A 874 10.97 -1.89 -13.14
C TYR A 874 10.45 -0.91 -12.08
N PHE A 875 10.69 -1.14 -10.79
CA PHE A 875 10.23 -0.21 -9.75
C PHE A 875 10.90 1.17 -9.83
N LYS A 876 12.17 1.22 -10.26
CA LYS A 876 12.87 2.49 -10.51
C LYS A 876 12.16 3.26 -11.63
N ASN A 877 11.98 2.64 -12.79
CA ASN A 877 11.33 3.25 -13.94
C ASN A 877 9.85 3.60 -13.67
N LEU A 878 9.14 2.80 -12.88
CA LEU A 878 7.80 3.07 -12.40
C LEU A 878 7.77 4.40 -11.62
N SER A 879 8.69 4.57 -10.66
CA SER A 879 8.75 5.77 -9.82
C SER A 879 9.25 7.03 -10.53
N GLU A 880 9.98 6.87 -11.62
CA GLU A 880 10.56 7.96 -12.42
C GLU A 880 9.59 8.45 -13.50
N TYR A 881 8.93 7.54 -14.23
CA TYR A 881 8.18 7.88 -15.43
C TYR A 881 6.64 7.87 -15.26
N LEU A 882 6.06 6.97 -14.47
CA LEU A 882 4.60 6.88 -14.39
C LEU A 882 3.99 8.06 -13.62
N HIS A 883 2.88 8.57 -14.15
CA HIS A 883 2.11 9.66 -13.56
C HIS A 883 0.89 9.16 -12.77
N THR A 884 0.38 7.98 -13.14
CA THR A 884 -0.82 7.38 -12.57
C THR A 884 -0.44 6.16 -11.72
N GLY A 885 -1.06 6.04 -10.55
CA GLY A 885 -0.89 4.89 -9.65
C GLY A 885 -1.90 3.77 -9.91
N ALA A 886 -2.12 2.96 -8.89
CA ALA A 886 -3.06 1.84 -8.96
C ALA A 886 -4.53 2.33 -9.07
N PRO A 887 -5.41 1.56 -9.75
CA PRO A 887 -6.84 1.86 -9.78
C PRO A 887 -7.46 1.66 -8.39
N VAL A 888 -8.49 2.45 -8.11
CA VAL A 888 -9.28 2.37 -6.88
C VAL A 888 -10.77 2.36 -7.24
N TYR A 889 -11.49 1.46 -6.58
CA TYR A 889 -12.89 1.18 -6.84
C TYR A 889 -13.68 1.61 -5.61
N PHE A 890 -14.54 2.61 -5.78
CA PHE A 890 -15.51 3.01 -4.77
C PHE A 890 -16.71 2.08 -4.89
N VAL A 891 -16.80 1.11 -3.99
CA VAL A 891 -17.86 0.10 -4.00
C VAL A 891 -19.04 0.61 -3.17
N VAL A 892 -20.22 0.51 -3.75
CA VAL A 892 -21.50 0.71 -3.08
C VAL A 892 -22.06 -0.68 -2.79
N GLU A 893 -22.18 -1.01 -1.50
CA GLU A 893 -22.77 -2.26 -1.07
C GLU A 893 -24.24 -2.38 -1.42
N ASP A 894 -24.70 -3.63 -1.43
CA ASP A 894 -26.08 -4.02 -1.59
C ASP A 894 -27.07 -3.23 -0.72
N GLY A 895 -28.07 -2.64 -1.39
CA GLY A 895 -29.32 -2.17 -0.79
C GLY A 895 -29.61 -0.68 -0.90
N LEU A 896 -28.70 0.11 -1.50
CA LEU A 896 -29.06 1.43 -2.01
C LEU A 896 -30.15 1.30 -3.08
N ASN A 897 -31.24 2.04 -2.94
CA ASN A 897 -32.33 2.00 -3.91
C ASN A 897 -32.11 2.95 -5.09
N TYR A 898 -31.44 2.47 -6.14
CA TYR A 898 -31.22 3.19 -7.39
C TYR A 898 -32.49 3.52 -8.18
N THR A 899 -33.64 2.90 -7.86
CA THR A 899 -34.92 3.19 -8.53
C THR A 899 -35.63 4.44 -8.00
N SER A 900 -35.14 5.01 -6.90
CA SER A 900 -35.68 6.22 -6.26
C SER A 900 -34.79 7.44 -6.53
N LEU A 901 -35.40 8.63 -6.62
CA LEU A 901 -34.66 9.88 -6.84
C LEU A 901 -33.62 10.13 -5.73
N ASP A 902 -34.00 9.92 -4.46
CA ASP A 902 -33.08 10.11 -3.33
C ASP A 902 -31.84 9.20 -3.42
N GLY A 903 -32.02 7.95 -3.86
CA GLY A 903 -30.91 7.01 -4.07
C GLY A 903 -30.03 7.39 -5.26
N GLN A 904 -30.63 7.90 -6.34
CA GLN A 904 -29.91 8.42 -7.50
C GLN A 904 -29.10 9.67 -7.14
N ASP A 905 -29.70 10.63 -6.43
CA ASP A 905 -29.10 11.90 -6.00
C ASP A 905 -27.93 11.74 -5.04
N ALA A 906 -27.92 10.65 -4.26
CA ALA A 906 -26.80 10.32 -3.39
C ALA A 906 -25.52 9.90 -4.17
N VAL A 907 -25.67 9.49 -5.44
CA VAL A 907 -24.58 8.88 -6.21
C VAL A 907 -24.16 9.73 -7.42
N CYS A 908 -25.12 10.24 -8.19
CA CYS A 908 -24.88 10.87 -9.50
C CYS A 908 -24.10 12.20 -9.44
N GLY A 909 -23.41 12.55 -10.52
CA GLY A 909 -22.66 13.82 -10.67
C GLY A 909 -23.29 14.81 -11.66
N GLY A 910 -24.37 14.43 -12.35
CA GLY A 910 -25.06 15.24 -13.35
C GLY A 910 -26.01 16.31 -12.80
N VAL A 911 -26.86 16.85 -13.69
CA VAL A 911 -27.85 17.89 -13.37
C VAL A 911 -28.92 17.37 -12.42
N GLY A 912 -29.20 18.16 -11.38
CA GLY A 912 -30.20 17.84 -10.36
C GLY A 912 -29.71 16.91 -9.25
N CYS A 913 -28.44 16.47 -9.30
CA CYS A 913 -27.82 15.66 -8.25
C CYS A 913 -27.37 16.51 -7.06
N ASN A 914 -27.17 15.87 -5.90
CA ASN A 914 -26.67 16.56 -4.71
C ASN A 914 -25.20 16.98 -4.86
N ASN A 915 -24.85 18.16 -4.36
CA ASN A 915 -23.45 18.62 -4.29
C ASN A 915 -22.54 17.72 -3.43
N ASN A 916 -23.14 16.89 -2.57
CA ASN A 916 -22.46 15.95 -1.68
C ASN A 916 -22.60 14.50 -2.16
N SER A 917 -22.93 14.26 -3.43
CA SER A 917 -23.00 12.91 -3.98
C SER A 917 -21.65 12.22 -4.00
N LEU A 918 -21.64 10.89 -4.16
CA LEU A 918 -20.43 10.09 -4.29
C LEU A 918 -19.49 10.65 -5.38
N VAL A 919 -20.01 10.80 -6.61
CA VAL A 919 -19.23 11.24 -7.77
C VAL A 919 -18.67 12.65 -7.55
N GLN A 920 -19.48 13.56 -7.01
CA GLN A 920 -19.08 14.95 -6.77
C GLN A 920 -18.01 15.06 -5.67
N GLN A 921 -18.06 14.24 -4.63
CA GLN A 921 -17.04 14.23 -3.58
C GLN A 921 -15.70 13.69 -4.08
N VAL A 922 -15.71 12.64 -4.90
CA VAL A 922 -14.48 12.11 -5.50
C VAL A 922 -13.89 13.10 -6.51
N TYR A 923 -14.72 13.78 -7.31
CA TYR A 923 -14.27 14.89 -8.16
C TYR A 923 -13.63 16.02 -7.35
N THR A 924 -14.26 16.41 -6.24
CA THR A 924 -13.71 17.45 -5.35
C THR A 924 -12.38 17.00 -4.74
N ALA A 925 -12.24 15.71 -4.42
CA ALA A 925 -10.99 15.13 -3.94
C ALA A 925 -9.89 15.12 -5.01
N SER A 926 -10.21 14.89 -6.29
CA SER A 926 -9.20 14.91 -7.38
C SER A 926 -8.64 16.31 -7.65
N LEU A 927 -9.38 17.38 -7.31
CA LEU A 927 -8.87 18.75 -7.42
C LEU A 927 -7.71 19.05 -6.45
N ILE A 928 -7.55 18.26 -5.39
CA ILE A 928 -6.48 18.36 -4.39
C ILE A 928 -5.68 17.04 -4.30
N SER A 929 -5.32 16.50 -5.47
CA SER A 929 -4.64 15.20 -5.66
C SER A 929 -3.38 15.04 -4.80
N ASN A 930 -2.60 16.09 -4.58
CA ASN A 930 -1.40 16.07 -3.71
C ASN A 930 -1.72 15.74 -2.24
N TYR A 931 -2.95 16.01 -1.77
CA TYR A 931 -3.38 15.73 -0.40
C TYR A 931 -4.18 14.43 -0.31
N THR A 932 -5.16 14.24 -1.19
CA THR A 932 -6.09 13.10 -1.17
C THR A 932 -5.54 11.86 -1.86
N THR A 933 -4.49 11.99 -2.67
CA THR A 933 -3.89 10.95 -3.53
C THR A 933 -4.84 10.39 -4.60
N ILE A 934 -5.96 11.05 -4.88
CA ILE A 934 -6.87 10.71 -6.00
C ILE A 934 -6.50 11.60 -7.18
N ALA A 935 -6.19 11.00 -8.33
CA ALA A 935 -5.67 11.74 -9.47
C ALA A 935 -6.78 12.25 -10.41
N TYR A 936 -7.80 11.44 -10.65
CA TYR A 936 -8.79 11.68 -11.70
C TYR A 936 -10.24 11.59 -11.20
N THR A 937 -11.17 12.11 -12.00
CA THR A 937 -12.61 12.01 -11.71
C THR A 937 -13.09 10.57 -11.88
N PRO A 938 -14.11 10.11 -11.13
CA PRO A 938 -14.57 8.74 -11.22
C PRO A 938 -15.41 8.51 -12.48
N SER A 939 -15.26 7.33 -13.08
CA SER A 939 -16.20 6.82 -14.08
C SER A 939 -17.54 6.49 -13.41
N SER A 940 -18.65 6.91 -14.02
CA SER A 940 -19.99 6.81 -13.44
C SER A 940 -20.97 6.18 -14.42
N TRP A 941 -21.30 4.91 -14.18
CA TRP A 941 -22.27 4.15 -14.98
C TRP A 941 -23.67 4.77 -14.90
N LEU A 942 -24.04 5.36 -13.76
CA LEU A 942 -25.36 5.93 -13.54
C LEU A 942 -25.57 7.21 -14.35
N ASP A 943 -24.55 8.07 -14.42
CA ASP A 943 -24.61 9.30 -15.21
C ASP A 943 -24.65 8.99 -16.72
N ASP A 944 -23.85 8.02 -17.18
CA ASP A 944 -23.87 7.60 -18.59
C ASP A 944 -25.18 6.88 -18.96
N TYR A 945 -25.78 6.13 -18.03
CA TYR A 945 -27.11 5.53 -18.20
C TYR A 945 -28.20 6.60 -18.38
N PHE A 946 -28.19 7.65 -17.56
CA PHE A 946 -29.13 8.76 -17.70
C PHE A 946 -28.96 9.50 -19.01
N ASP A 947 -27.72 9.68 -19.47
CA ASP A 947 -27.47 10.30 -20.77
C ASP A 947 -27.88 9.39 -21.95
N TRP A 948 -27.74 8.07 -21.80
CA TRP A 948 -28.11 7.09 -22.81
C TRP A 948 -29.64 6.96 -22.99
N ILE A 949 -30.41 7.02 -21.89
CA ILE A 949 -31.87 6.85 -21.90
C ILE A 949 -32.65 8.12 -22.30
N LYS A 950 -32.01 9.30 -22.24
CA LYS A 950 -32.65 10.59 -22.59
C LYS A 950 -33.41 10.45 -23.91
N PRO A 951 -34.69 10.86 -24.02
CA PRO A 951 -35.48 10.67 -25.23
C PRO A 951 -34.92 11.43 -26.44
N GLN A 952 -34.16 12.49 -26.17
CA GLN A 952 -33.41 13.29 -27.15
C GLN A 952 -32.27 12.47 -27.78
N SER A 953 -31.69 11.55 -27.02
CA SER A 953 -30.72 10.59 -27.53
C SER A 953 -31.42 9.54 -28.38
N THR A 954 -30.79 9.14 -29.47
CA THR A 954 -31.23 8.02 -30.33
C THR A 954 -30.68 6.67 -29.88
N CYS A 955 -29.96 6.64 -28.75
CA CYS A 955 -29.34 5.44 -28.21
C CYS A 955 -30.39 4.42 -27.76
N CYS A 956 -31.27 4.80 -26.82
CA CYS A 956 -32.26 3.89 -26.28
C CYS A 956 -33.48 3.80 -27.19
N ARG A 957 -33.60 2.68 -27.92
CA ARG A 957 -34.79 2.32 -28.69
C ARG A 957 -35.13 0.86 -28.50
N PHE A 958 -36.39 0.52 -28.72
CA PHE A 958 -36.87 -0.87 -28.67
C PHE A 958 -37.89 -1.13 -29.78
N TYR A 959 -38.04 -2.39 -30.15
CA TYR A 959 -39.05 -2.81 -31.12
C TYR A 959 -40.43 -2.77 -30.50
N ASN A 960 -41.35 -1.99 -31.09
CA ASN A 960 -42.71 -1.87 -30.57
C ASN A 960 -43.48 -3.22 -30.58
N SER A 961 -43.11 -4.15 -31.47
CA SER A 961 -43.74 -5.47 -31.59
C SER A 961 -43.24 -6.50 -30.59
N THR A 962 -41.94 -6.53 -30.28
CA THR A 962 -41.32 -7.57 -29.42
C THR A 962 -40.92 -7.07 -28.05
N GLY A 963 -40.78 -5.76 -27.87
CA GLY A 963 -40.25 -5.16 -26.64
C GLY A 963 -38.73 -5.29 -26.48
N GLU A 964 -38.03 -5.88 -27.45
CA GLU A 964 -36.58 -6.10 -27.42
C GLU A 964 -35.79 -4.85 -27.79
N PHE A 965 -34.55 -4.76 -27.29
CA PHE A 965 -33.65 -3.64 -27.57
C PHE A 965 -33.33 -3.53 -29.07
N CYS A 966 -33.43 -2.32 -29.60
CA CYS A 966 -33.13 -2.01 -30.99
C CYS A 966 -31.90 -1.09 -31.07
N ASN A 967 -30.77 -1.66 -31.46
CA ASN A 967 -29.49 -0.96 -31.61
C ASN A 967 -29.62 0.31 -32.47
N ALA A 968 -28.96 1.39 -32.04
CA ALA A 968 -28.95 2.70 -32.72
C ALA A 968 -28.49 2.65 -34.19
N SER A 969 -27.68 1.65 -34.55
CA SER A 969 -27.22 1.44 -35.92
C SER A 969 -28.33 1.01 -36.88
N VAL A 970 -29.36 0.32 -36.39
CA VAL A 970 -30.45 -0.26 -37.19
C VAL A 970 -31.39 0.83 -37.72
N ILE A 971 -31.70 0.79 -39.01
CA ILE A 971 -32.63 1.71 -39.66
C ILE A 971 -33.95 0.94 -39.90
N ASN A 972 -34.77 0.77 -38.86
CA ASN A 972 -36.08 0.12 -38.94
C ASN A 972 -37.16 1.05 -38.38
N PRO A 973 -38.26 1.33 -39.11
CA PRO A 973 -39.33 2.21 -38.65
C PRO A 973 -40.12 1.64 -37.46
N SER A 974 -39.98 0.34 -37.15
CA SER A 974 -40.64 -0.31 -36.01
C SER A 974 -39.95 -0.04 -34.67
N CYS A 975 -38.79 0.62 -34.69
CA CYS A 975 -38.04 0.98 -33.49
C CYS A 975 -38.47 2.35 -32.97
N VAL A 976 -38.98 2.38 -31.74
CA VAL A 976 -39.44 3.58 -31.05
C VAL A 976 -38.49 3.94 -29.92
N SER A 977 -38.41 5.23 -29.57
CA SER A 977 -37.62 5.70 -28.43
C SER A 977 -38.11 5.09 -27.12
N CYS A 978 -37.19 4.79 -26.21
CA CYS A 978 -37.52 4.19 -24.91
C CYS A 978 -38.45 5.05 -24.05
N ARG A 979 -38.23 6.37 -24.05
CA ARG A 979 -39.06 7.35 -23.34
C ARG A 979 -39.66 8.37 -24.30
N PRO A 980 -40.85 8.90 -24.00
CA PRO A 980 -41.50 9.89 -24.85
C PRO A 980 -40.83 11.26 -24.74
N MET A 981 -40.94 12.08 -25.78
CA MET A 981 -40.46 13.47 -25.80
C MET A 981 -41.42 14.44 -25.08
N THR A 982 -41.79 14.10 -23.85
CA THR A 982 -42.63 14.94 -22.98
C THR A 982 -41.78 15.49 -21.82
N PRO A 983 -42.23 16.55 -21.11
CA PRO A 983 -41.54 17.03 -19.91
C PRO A 983 -41.27 15.90 -18.89
N ALA A 984 -42.27 15.04 -18.65
CA ALA A 984 -42.12 13.87 -17.77
C ALA A 984 -41.12 12.82 -18.32
N GLY A 985 -41.02 12.67 -19.64
CA GLY A 985 -40.04 11.77 -20.27
C GLY A 985 -38.60 12.29 -20.25
N LYS A 986 -38.41 13.61 -20.07
CA LYS A 986 -37.08 14.24 -19.89
C LYS A 986 -36.54 14.12 -18.47
N GLU A 987 -37.39 13.88 -17.47
CA GLU A 987 -36.97 13.64 -16.09
C GLU A 987 -36.20 12.32 -15.95
N ARG A 988 -35.60 12.05 -14.79
CA ARG A 988 -34.88 10.80 -14.56
C ARG A 988 -35.84 9.59 -14.47
N PRO A 989 -35.45 8.41 -14.99
CA PRO A 989 -36.27 7.21 -14.88
C PRO A 989 -36.34 6.74 -13.41
N VAL A 990 -37.53 6.41 -12.94
CA VAL A 990 -37.80 5.93 -11.58
C VAL A 990 -38.63 4.65 -11.59
N GLY A 991 -38.55 3.86 -10.52
CA GLY A 991 -39.32 2.62 -10.38
C GLY A 991 -38.98 1.56 -11.44
N GLU A 992 -40.00 0.91 -12.01
CA GLU A 992 -39.83 -0.17 -12.98
C GLU A 992 -39.19 0.28 -14.31
N GLU A 993 -39.39 1.54 -14.71
CA GLU A 993 -38.76 2.08 -15.94
C GLU A 993 -37.24 2.00 -15.85
N PHE A 994 -36.67 2.30 -14.68
CA PHE A 994 -35.23 2.24 -14.44
C PHE A 994 -34.70 0.82 -14.67
N MET A 995 -35.35 -0.19 -14.08
CA MET A 995 -34.90 -1.59 -14.17
C MET A 995 -35.19 -2.23 -15.52
N ARG A 996 -36.19 -1.74 -16.27
CA ARG A 996 -36.49 -2.23 -17.61
C ARG A 996 -35.37 -1.93 -18.61
N PHE A 997 -34.80 -0.73 -18.57
CA PHE A 997 -33.83 -0.28 -19.58
C PHE A 997 -32.37 -0.45 -19.16
N LEU A 998 -32.08 -0.64 -17.88
CA LEU A 998 -30.71 -0.84 -17.39
C LEU A 998 -30.01 -2.06 -18.01
N PRO A 999 -30.62 -3.26 -18.11
CA PRO A 999 -29.98 -4.40 -18.77
C PRO A 999 -29.69 -4.14 -20.25
N MET A 1000 -30.57 -3.38 -20.93
CA MET A 1000 -30.37 -3.00 -22.33
C MET A 1000 -29.13 -2.11 -22.48
N PHE A 1001 -28.96 -1.12 -21.60
CA PHE A 1001 -27.77 -0.27 -21.55
C PHE A 1001 -26.47 -1.07 -21.31
N LEU A 1002 -26.49 -1.98 -20.34
CA LEU A 1002 -25.33 -2.82 -20.02
C LEU A 1002 -24.98 -3.82 -21.13
N SER A 1003 -25.92 -4.13 -22.03
CA SER A 1003 -25.68 -4.95 -23.22
C SER A 1003 -25.35 -4.15 -24.49
N ASP A 1004 -25.51 -2.82 -24.46
CA ASP A 1004 -25.35 -1.98 -25.65
C ASP A 1004 -23.87 -1.71 -25.94
N ASN A 1005 -23.48 -1.93 -27.20
CA ASN A 1005 -22.12 -1.72 -27.68
C ASN A 1005 -21.96 -0.29 -28.22
N PRO A 1006 -20.88 0.42 -27.83
CA PRO A 1006 -20.60 1.74 -28.38
C PRO A 1006 -20.44 1.68 -29.91
N ASN A 1007 -21.09 2.60 -30.61
CA ASN A 1007 -21.09 2.69 -32.07
C ASN A 1007 -21.08 4.16 -32.54
N PRO A 1008 -20.78 4.46 -33.82
CA PRO A 1008 -20.70 5.85 -34.30
C PRO A 1008 -21.98 6.68 -34.14
N LYS A 1009 -23.15 6.05 -34.01
CA LYS A 1009 -24.42 6.76 -33.77
C LYS A 1009 -24.74 6.92 -32.28
N CYS A 1010 -24.15 6.10 -31.42
CA CYS A 1010 -24.31 6.11 -29.97
C CYS A 1010 -22.99 5.74 -29.27
N GLY A 1011 -22.29 6.77 -28.76
CA GLY A 1011 -21.00 6.57 -28.07
C GLY A 1011 -21.12 6.13 -26.60
N LYS A 1012 -22.32 6.10 -26.02
CA LYS A 1012 -22.57 5.89 -24.59
C LYS A 1012 -23.06 4.47 -24.24
N GLY A 1013 -22.76 3.46 -25.07
CA GLY A 1013 -23.11 2.07 -24.76
C GLY A 1013 -22.38 1.57 -23.50
N GLY A 1014 -23.09 0.93 -22.57
CA GLY A 1014 -22.56 0.55 -21.25
C GLY A 1014 -21.75 -0.75 -21.22
N HIS A 1015 -21.78 -1.56 -22.29
CA HIS A 1015 -21.22 -2.91 -22.27
C HIS A 1015 -19.70 -2.95 -22.02
N ALA A 1016 -18.92 -2.10 -22.71
CA ALA A 1016 -17.46 -2.12 -22.61
C ALA A 1016 -16.92 -1.68 -21.24
N ALA A 1017 -17.59 -0.75 -20.57
CA ALA A 1017 -17.07 -0.08 -19.38
C ALA A 1017 -17.79 -0.51 -18.08
N TYR A 1018 -19.07 -0.84 -18.15
CA TYR A 1018 -19.93 -0.96 -16.97
C TYR A 1018 -20.63 -2.30 -16.81
N ALA A 1019 -20.54 -3.22 -17.78
CA ALA A 1019 -21.17 -4.53 -17.67
C ALA A 1019 -20.70 -5.33 -16.45
N THR A 1020 -19.42 -5.21 -16.08
CA THR A 1020 -18.85 -5.80 -14.86
C THR A 1020 -18.96 -4.89 -13.64
N ALA A 1021 -19.39 -3.63 -13.80
CA ALA A 1021 -19.48 -2.64 -12.72
C ALA A 1021 -20.80 -2.64 -11.97
N VAL A 1022 -21.81 -3.29 -12.54
CA VAL A 1022 -23.17 -3.34 -11.99
C VAL A 1022 -23.58 -4.80 -11.85
N ASP A 1023 -23.71 -5.28 -10.62
CA ASP A 1023 -24.30 -6.58 -10.36
C ASP A 1023 -25.84 -6.49 -10.38
N LEU A 1024 -26.48 -7.37 -11.15
CA LEU A 1024 -27.94 -7.41 -11.30
C LEU A 1024 -28.51 -8.63 -10.56
N LYS A 1025 -29.39 -8.40 -9.58
CA LYS A 1025 -29.99 -9.50 -8.79
C LYS A 1025 -30.97 -10.30 -9.64
N PRO A 1026 -30.75 -11.62 -9.85
CA PRO A 1026 -31.57 -12.42 -10.78
C PRO A 1026 -33.01 -12.66 -10.30
N ASN A 1027 -33.29 -12.58 -9.00
CA ASN A 1027 -34.60 -12.95 -8.42
C ASN A 1027 -35.53 -11.77 -8.08
N ASP A 1028 -34.99 -10.56 -7.84
CA ASP A 1028 -35.75 -9.41 -7.32
C ASP A 1028 -35.79 -8.22 -8.31
N GLY A 1029 -35.10 -8.35 -9.46
CA GLY A 1029 -35.06 -7.32 -10.49
C GLY A 1029 -34.48 -5.98 -10.02
N GLY A 1030 -33.62 -6.00 -8.99
CA GLY A 1030 -32.97 -4.81 -8.42
C GLY A 1030 -31.47 -4.77 -8.69
N VAL A 1031 -30.88 -3.59 -8.55
CA VAL A 1031 -29.42 -3.39 -8.59
C VAL A 1031 -28.80 -3.92 -7.30
N GLY A 1032 -27.77 -4.76 -7.43
CA GLY A 1032 -26.96 -5.26 -6.33
C GLY A 1032 -25.80 -4.31 -6.01
N ALA A 1033 -24.62 -4.87 -5.80
CA ALA A 1033 -23.40 -4.10 -5.59
C ALA A 1033 -22.99 -3.38 -6.88
N THR A 1034 -22.46 -2.17 -6.75
CA THR A 1034 -21.87 -1.44 -7.89
C THR A 1034 -20.55 -0.79 -7.52
N TYR A 1035 -19.71 -0.49 -8.50
CA TYR A 1035 -18.48 0.26 -8.26
C TYR A 1035 -18.31 1.48 -9.17
N PHE A 1036 -17.53 2.45 -8.69
CA PHE A 1036 -17.09 3.63 -9.42
C PHE A 1036 -15.56 3.65 -9.45
N MET A 1037 -14.97 3.50 -10.64
CA MET A 1037 -13.54 3.34 -10.81
C MET A 1037 -12.86 4.70 -11.04
N THR A 1038 -11.74 4.93 -10.33
CA THR A 1038 -10.77 6.01 -10.59
C THR A 1038 -9.35 5.50 -10.34
N TYR A 1039 -8.35 6.38 -10.35
CA TYR A 1039 -6.95 6.05 -10.12
C TYR A 1039 -6.34 6.90 -9.02
N HIS A 1040 -5.43 6.30 -8.26
CA HIS A 1040 -4.54 7.02 -7.38
C HIS A 1040 -3.48 7.81 -8.16
N THR A 1041 -2.89 8.81 -7.51
CA THR A 1041 -1.62 9.40 -7.94
C THR A 1041 -0.51 8.35 -7.90
N ILE A 1042 0.64 8.60 -8.53
CA ILE A 1042 1.80 7.73 -8.36
C ILE A 1042 2.17 7.60 -6.87
N LEU A 1043 2.34 6.35 -6.40
CA LEU A 1043 2.72 6.01 -5.04
C LEU A 1043 4.12 5.39 -5.11
N LYS A 1044 5.12 6.00 -4.46
CA LYS A 1044 6.53 5.61 -4.64
C LYS A 1044 7.03 4.78 -3.47
N ASP A 1045 6.79 5.28 -2.26
CA ASP A 1045 7.33 4.72 -1.03
C ASP A 1045 6.20 4.26 -0.11
N SER A 1046 6.52 3.44 0.90
CA SER A 1046 5.53 2.92 1.85
C SER A 1046 4.62 4.00 2.49
N PRO A 1047 5.12 5.19 2.88
CA PRO A 1047 4.27 6.25 3.43
C PRO A 1047 3.19 6.75 2.47
N ASP A 1048 3.45 6.74 1.15
CA ASP A 1048 2.49 7.16 0.14
C ASP A 1048 1.30 6.19 0.09
N PHE A 1049 1.58 4.88 0.08
CA PHE A 1049 0.55 3.84 0.12
C PHE A 1049 -0.29 3.90 1.39
N ILE A 1050 0.36 4.12 2.55
CA ILE A 1050 -0.33 4.26 3.84
C ILE A 1050 -1.21 5.51 3.85
N ASN A 1051 -0.70 6.65 3.34
CA ASN A 1051 -1.47 7.88 3.27
C ASN A 1051 -2.65 7.76 2.28
N ALA A 1052 -2.43 7.11 1.13
CA ALA A 1052 -3.48 6.86 0.15
C ALA A 1052 -4.62 6.01 0.72
N LEU A 1053 -4.29 4.93 1.44
CA LEU A 1053 -5.27 4.12 2.16
C LEU A 1053 -6.01 4.94 3.24
N LYS A 1054 -5.28 5.74 4.02
CA LYS A 1054 -5.86 6.56 5.09
C LYS A 1054 -6.83 7.60 4.53
N MET A 1055 -6.42 8.34 3.50
CA MET A 1055 -7.25 9.36 2.86
C MET A 1055 -8.44 8.73 2.15
N GLY A 1056 -8.24 7.59 1.47
CA GLY A 1056 -9.31 6.80 0.88
C GLY A 1056 -10.38 6.40 1.89
N ARG A 1057 -9.99 5.87 3.05
CA ARG A 1057 -10.92 5.51 4.14
C ARG A 1057 -11.62 6.72 4.75
N VAL A 1058 -10.93 7.85 4.91
CA VAL A 1058 -11.55 9.11 5.38
C VAL A 1058 -12.62 9.58 4.40
N LEU A 1059 -12.33 9.52 3.10
CA LEU A 1059 -13.27 9.89 2.04
C LEU A 1059 -14.50 8.95 2.04
N ALA A 1060 -14.31 7.63 2.06
CA ALA A 1060 -15.41 6.66 2.17
C ALA A 1060 -16.31 6.91 3.38
N LYS A 1061 -15.72 7.15 4.56
CA LYS A 1061 -16.48 7.45 5.79
C LYS A 1061 -17.27 8.74 5.68
N ASN A 1062 -16.71 9.77 5.05
CA ASN A 1062 -17.40 11.04 4.82
C ASN A 1062 -18.59 10.86 3.87
N ILE A 1063 -18.39 10.15 2.75
CA ILE A 1063 -19.45 9.84 1.79
C ILE A 1063 -20.57 9.05 2.47
N THR A 1064 -20.22 7.98 3.20
CA THR A 1064 -21.18 7.15 3.94
C THR A 1064 -21.97 7.97 4.96
N GLY A 1065 -21.29 8.78 5.76
CA GLY A 1065 -21.94 9.62 6.78
C GLY A 1065 -22.89 10.67 6.21
N LEU A 1066 -22.59 11.21 5.03
CA LEU A 1066 -23.44 12.19 4.34
C LEU A 1066 -24.61 11.52 3.60
N ALA A 1067 -24.37 10.38 2.95
CA ALA A 1067 -25.40 9.59 2.29
C ALA A 1067 -26.48 9.14 3.29
N HIS A 1068 -26.08 8.72 4.51
CA HIS A 1068 -27.03 8.39 5.59
C HIS A 1068 -27.93 9.56 5.99
N LYS A 1069 -27.40 10.78 6.04
CA LYS A 1069 -28.18 11.97 6.37
C LYS A 1069 -29.15 12.35 5.25
N ALA A 1070 -28.77 12.12 3.99
CA ALA A 1070 -29.60 12.42 2.83
C ALA A 1070 -30.75 11.41 2.65
N ALA A 1071 -30.51 10.12 2.89
CA ALA A 1071 -31.47 9.05 2.62
C ALA A 1071 -32.56 8.84 3.71
N ASN A 1072 -32.51 9.58 4.83
CA ASN A 1072 -33.53 9.60 5.90
C ASN A 1072 -34.03 8.21 6.38
N ARG A 1073 -33.21 7.16 6.25
CA ARG A 1073 -33.57 5.76 6.58
C ARG A 1073 -32.55 5.07 7.47
N PHE A 1074 -33.05 4.10 8.23
CA PHE A 1074 -32.35 3.23 9.20
C PHE A 1074 -31.45 2.14 8.57
N PHE A 1075 -31.40 2.03 7.24
CA PHE A 1075 -30.62 0.97 6.57
C PHE A 1075 -29.15 1.40 6.38
N LEU A 1076 -28.23 0.60 6.91
CA LEU A 1076 -26.79 0.76 6.76
C LEU A 1076 -26.35 0.27 5.37
N PHE A 1077 -25.80 1.16 4.56
CA PHE A 1077 -25.09 0.81 3.33
C PHE A 1077 -23.74 1.54 3.35
N PRO A 1078 -22.65 0.88 3.79
CA PRO A 1078 -21.35 1.51 3.80
C PRO A 1078 -20.81 1.65 2.38
N PHE A 1079 -20.19 2.81 2.11
CA PHE A 1079 -19.30 2.96 0.97
C PHE A 1079 -17.90 2.59 1.44
N TYR A 1080 -17.23 1.72 0.69
CA TYR A 1080 -15.84 1.38 0.95
C TYR A 1080 -15.01 1.45 -0.32
N LEU A 1081 -13.69 1.51 -0.16
CA LEU A 1081 -12.76 1.56 -1.27
C LEU A 1081 -12.00 0.25 -1.34
N CYS A 1082 -11.88 -0.29 -2.54
CA CYS A 1082 -11.05 -1.45 -2.80
C CYS A 1082 -9.93 -1.08 -3.77
N SER A 1083 -8.70 -1.47 -3.44
CA SER A 1083 -7.55 -1.45 -4.31
C SER A 1083 -6.63 -2.63 -3.95
N VAL A 1084 -5.81 -3.07 -4.91
CA VAL A 1084 -4.99 -4.28 -4.79
C VAL A 1084 -4.05 -4.22 -3.58
N PHE A 1085 -3.50 -3.05 -3.26
CA PHE A 1085 -2.50 -2.91 -2.19
C PHE A 1085 -3.08 -2.73 -0.78
N TYR A 1086 -4.38 -2.50 -0.63
CA TYR A 1086 -4.99 -2.16 0.67
C TYR A 1086 -4.82 -3.28 1.70
N VAL A 1087 -4.92 -4.55 1.26
CA VAL A 1087 -4.75 -5.73 2.11
C VAL A 1087 -3.35 -5.86 2.71
N PHE A 1088 -2.32 -5.32 2.03
CA PHE A 1088 -0.94 -5.36 2.48
C PHE A 1088 -0.59 -4.19 3.38
N TYR A 1089 -1.10 -2.99 3.09
CA TYR A 1089 -0.73 -1.77 3.82
C TYR A 1089 -1.63 -1.43 5.01
N GLU A 1090 -2.78 -2.10 5.18
CA GLU A 1090 -3.67 -1.91 6.33
C GLU A 1090 -2.95 -2.13 7.67
N GLN A 1091 -2.06 -3.14 7.73
CA GLN A 1091 -1.32 -3.48 8.95
C GLN A 1091 -0.53 -2.30 9.53
N TYR A 1092 -0.06 -1.38 8.69
CA TYR A 1092 0.76 -0.24 9.12
C TYR A 1092 -0.07 0.89 9.77
N LEU A 1093 -1.40 0.87 9.66
CA LEU A 1093 -2.26 1.84 10.34
C LEU A 1093 -2.28 1.63 11.86
N THR A 1094 -2.13 0.38 12.33
CA THR A 1094 -2.17 0.03 13.76
C THR A 1094 -0.83 -0.48 14.31
N ILE A 1095 0.18 -0.72 13.47
CA ILE A 1095 1.43 -1.38 13.86
C ILE A 1095 2.14 -0.74 15.05
N ALA A 1096 2.11 0.59 15.20
CA ALA A 1096 2.73 1.26 16.34
C ALA A 1096 2.03 0.91 17.66
N TYR A 1097 0.68 0.85 17.64
CA TYR A 1097 -0.12 0.42 18.79
C TYR A 1097 0.10 -1.06 19.08
N ASP A 1098 0.07 -1.91 18.04
CA ASP A 1098 0.27 -3.35 18.16
C ASP A 1098 1.67 -3.67 18.71
N THR A 1099 2.69 -2.92 18.31
CA THR A 1099 4.06 -3.05 18.83
C THR A 1099 4.12 -2.69 20.31
N ALA A 1100 3.55 -1.55 20.71
CA ALA A 1100 3.53 -1.13 22.10
C ALA A 1100 2.78 -2.13 22.99
N LEU A 1101 1.64 -2.65 22.53
CA LEU A 1101 0.85 -3.64 23.24
C LEU A 1101 1.59 -4.97 23.37
N ASN A 1102 2.15 -5.51 22.29
CA ASN A 1102 2.87 -6.79 22.31
C ASN A 1102 4.12 -6.73 23.20
N LEU A 1103 4.92 -5.68 23.09
CA LEU A 1103 6.11 -5.51 23.94
C LEU A 1103 5.74 -5.27 25.40
N GLY A 1104 4.69 -4.47 25.66
CA GLY A 1104 4.20 -4.20 27.00
C GLY A 1104 3.66 -5.45 27.71
N VAL A 1105 2.85 -6.25 27.02
CA VAL A 1105 2.32 -7.53 27.54
C VAL A 1105 3.45 -8.54 27.79
N SER A 1106 4.40 -8.64 26.87
CA SER A 1106 5.56 -9.54 27.02
C SER A 1106 6.41 -9.16 28.24
N LEU A 1107 6.69 -7.86 28.43
CA LEU A 1107 7.47 -7.37 29.57
C LEU A 1107 6.73 -7.55 30.90
N ALA A 1108 5.41 -7.33 30.91
CA ALA A 1108 4.57 -7.60 32.08
C ALA A 1108 4.56 -9.09 32.45
N ALA A 1109 4.49 -9.98 31.46
CA ALA A 1109 4.55 -11.42 31.69
C ALA A 1109 5.90 -11.86 32.27
N ILE A 1110 7.01 -11.38 31.70
CA ILE A 1110 8.37 -11.64 32.22
C ILE A 1110 8.48 -11.14 33.67
N PHE A 1111 7.96 -9.95 33.98
CA PHE A 1111 7.94 -9.42 35.34
C PHE A 1111 7.18 -10.35 36.31
N VAL A 1112 6.00 -10.84 35.92
CA VAL A 1112 5.20 -11.74 36.76
C VAL A 1112 5.91 -13.08 36.96
N VAL A 1113 6.39 -13.72 35.90
CA VAL A 1113 7.08 -15.01 35.97
C VAL A 1113 8.36 -14.88 36.82
N THR A 1114 9.15 -13.83 36.60
CA THR A 1114 10.38 -13.57 37.35
C THR A 1114 10.10 -13.32 38.84
N THR A 1115 9.04 -12.58 39.17
CA THR A 1115 8.63 -12.33 40.55
C THR A 1115 8.27 -13.62 41.27
N VAL A 1116 7.46 -14.47 40.64
CA VAL A 1116 7.02 -15.75 41.23
C VAL A 1116 8.21 -16.69 41.41
N LEU A 1117 9.03 -16.87 40.37
CA LEU A 1117 10.11 -17.87 40.39
C LEU A 1117 11.34 -17.47 41.22
N LEU A 1118 11.59 -16.16 41.44
CA LEU A 1118 12.65 -15.71 42.35
C LEU A 1118 12.23 -15.71 43.85
N GLY A 1119 11.02 -16.17 44.16
CA GLY A 1119 10.50 -16.27 45.53
C GLY A 1119 9.84 -14.99 46.05
N PHE A 1120 9.05 -14.33 45.20
CA PHE A 1120 8.31 -13.08 45.48
C PHE A 1120 9.22 -11.87 45.77
N GLU A 1121 10.44 -11.86 45.24
CA GLU A 1121 11.36 -10.71 45.30
C GLU A 1121 11.05 -9.68 44.19
N VAL A 1122 10.03 -8.86 44.42
CA VAL A 1122 9.53 -7.86 43.43
C VAL A 1122 10.63 -6.90 42.95
N TRP A 1123 11.57 -6.51 43.82
CA TRP A 1123 12.63 -5.56 43.47
C TRP A 1123 13.66 -6.17 42.50
N SER A 1124 14.02 -7.44 42.68
CA SER A 1124 14.90 -8.16 41.76
C SER A 1124 14.25 -8.31 40.38
N ALA A 1125 12.97 -8.67 40.34
CA ALA A 1125 12.21 -8.75 39.11
C ALA A 1125 12.07 -7.39 38.41
N LEU A 1126 11.84 -6.31 39.16
CA LEU A 1126 11.76 -4.97 38.58
C LEU A 1126 13.07 -4.54 37.93
N MET A 1127 14.23 -4.85 38.52
CA MET A 1127 15.54 -4.53 37.92
C MET A 1127 15.74 -5.25 36.58
N VAL A 1128 15.32 -6.51 36.48
CA VAL A 1128 15.31 -7.27 35.22
C VAL A 1128 14.39 -6.58 34.21
N SER A 1129 13.16 -6.25 34.60
CA SER A 1129 12.20 -5.61 33.68
C SER A 1129 12.65 -4.21 33.22
N ILE A 1130 13.25 -3.39 34.10
CA ILE A 1130 13.80 -2.08 33.73
C ILE A 1130 14.96 -2.23 32.74
N THR A 1131 15.86 -3.18 32.98
CA THR A 1131 16.99 -3.41 32.06
C THR A 1131 16.53 -3.92 30.70
N ILE A 1132 15.54 -4.81 30.65
CA ILE A 1132 14.92 -5.24 29.39
C ILE A 1132 14.23 -4.07 28.67
N ALA A 1133 13.48 -3.23 29.40
CA ALA A 1133 12.89 -2.02 28.82
C ALA A 1133 13.94 -1.08 28.21
N MET A 1134 15.08 -0.89 28.90
CA MET A 1134 16.20 -0.10 28.37
C MET A 1134 16.78 -0.72 27.09
N ILE A 1135 16.95 -2.04 27.03
CA ILE A 1135 17.41 -2.73 25.83
C ILE A 1135 16.44 -2.50 24.67
N LEU A 1136 15.13 -2.66 24.90
CA LEU A 1136 14.11 -2.46 23.86
C LEU A 1136 14.08 -1.02 23.33
N VAL A 1137 14.17 -0.01 24.21
CA VAL A 1137 14.24 1.40 23.78
C VAL A 1137 15.52 1.67 23.00
N ASN A 1138 16.67 1.15 23.44
CA ASN A 1138 17.92 1.27 22.70
C ASN A 1138 17.91 0.55 21.36
N MET A 1139 17.17 -0.56 21.23
CA MET A 1139 16.92 -1.21 19.95
C MET A 1139 16.18 -0.28 18.98
N PHE A 1140 15.16 0.45 19.41
CA PHE A 1140 14.51 1.46 18.56
C PHE A 1140 15.47 2.59 18.15
N GLY A 1141 16.37 3.01 19.04
CA GLY A 1141 17.43 3.96 18.72
C GLY A 1141 18.39 3.45 17.63
N VAL A 1142 18.77 2.18 17.69
CA VAL A 1142 19.59 1.53 16.65
C VAL A 1142 18.80 1.34 15.35
N MET A 1143 17.51 0.99 15.42
CA MET A 1143 16.65 0.90 14.25
C MET A 1143 16.64 2.22 13.48
N TRP A 1144 16.55 3.35 14.17
CA TRP A 1144 16.67 4.66 13.53
C TRP A 1144 18.08 4.94 12.98
N LEU A 1145 19.14 4.65 13.74
CA LEU A 1145 20.53 4.90 13.31
C LEU A 1145 20.96 4.09 12.08
N TRP A 1146 20.41 2.88 11.92
CA TRP A 1146 20.74 1.95 10.84
C TRP A 1146 19.66 1.85 9.76
N ASP A 1147 18.72 2.80 9.76
CA ASP A 1147 17.62 2.93 8.79
C ASP A 1147 16.81 1.64 8.63
N ILE A 1148 16.41 1.05 9.75
CA ILE A 1148 15.57 -0.14 9.84
C ILE A 1148 14.14 0.30 10.11
N SER A 1149 13.25 0.03 9.15
CA SER A 1149 11.84 0.38 9.27
C SER A 1149 11.07 -0.54 10.21
N LEU A 1150 10.00 -0.02 10.79
CA LEU A 1150 9.04 -0.77 11.61
C LEU A 1150 8.00 -1.45 10.71
N ASN A 1151 8.09 -2.77 10.64
CA ASN A 1151 7.18 -3.68 9.96
C ASN A 1151 6.99 -4.98 10.77
N ALA A 1152 6.17 -5.91 10.28
CA ALA A 1152 5.88 -7.17 10.94
C ALA A 1152 7.14 -8.04 11.21
N VAL A 1153 8.14 -8.03 10.32
CA VAL A 1153 9.42 -8.76 10.52
C VAL A 1153 10.22 -8.13 11.66
N SER A 1154 10.37 -6.81 11.66
CA SER A 1154 11.05 -6.10 12.74
C SER A 1154 10.32 -6.26 14.09
N LEU A 1155 8.99 -6.34 14.10
CA LEU A 1155 8.20 -6.59 15.30
C LEU A 1155 8.50 -7.98 15.88
N VAL A 1156 8.58 -9.02 15.04
CA VAL A 1156 9.00 -10.36 15.47
C VAL A 1156 10.39 -10.30 16.10
N ASN A 1157 11.33 -9.60 15.47
CA ASN A 1157 12.69 -9.45 15.99
C ASN A 1157 12.75 -8.65 17.30
N LEU A 1158 11.85 -7.68 17.52
CA LEU A 1158 11.72 -6.95 18.78
C LEU A 1158 11.14 -7.84 19.90
N VAL A 1159 10.14 -8.67 19.60
CA VAL A 1159 9.61 -9.66 20.57
C VAL A 1159 10.69 -10.69 20.92
N MET A 1160 11.43 -11.17 19.92
CA MET A 1160 12.59 -12.04 20.11
C MET A 1160 13.68 -11.38 20.98
N SER A 1161 13.95 -10.09 20.77
CA SER A 1161 14.89 -9.32 21.59
C SER A 1161 14.50 -9.34 23.07
N CYS A 1162 13.20 -9.25 23.37
CA CYS A 1162 12.68 -9.34 24.73
C CYS A 1162 13.03 -10.68 25.38
N GLY A 1163 12.83 -11.80 24.66
CA GLY A 1163 13.18 -13.15 25.10
C GLY A 1163 14.69 -13.30 25.36
N ILE A 1164 15.52 -13.04 24.36
CA ILE A 1164 16.99 -13.16 24.48
C ILE A 1164 17.57 -12.26 25.59
N SER A 1165 16.96 -11.09 25.82
CA SER A 1165 17.37 -10.21 26.93
C SER A 1165 17.13 -10.82 28.31
N VAL A 1166 16.13 -11.71 28.47
CA VAL A 1166 15.89 -12.45 29.72
C VAL A 1166 17.07 -13.37 30.03
N GLU A 1167 17.67 -14.02 29.04
CA GLU A 1167 18.83 -14.89 29.25
C GLU A 1167 20.03 -14.10 29.81
N PHE A 1168 20.31 -12.93 29.24
CA PHE A 1168 21.39 -12.07 29.74
C PHE A 1168 21.16 -11.55 31.17
N CYS A 1169 19.91 -11.21 31.51
CA CYS A 1169 19.61 -10.53 32.78
C CYS A 1169 19.25 -11.50 33.93
N SER A 1170 18.44 -12.52 33.67
CA SER A 1170 17.85 -13.37 34.71
C SER A 1170 18.90 -14.23 35.44
N HIS A 1171 19.88 -14.79 34.71
CA HIS A 1171 20.97 -15.58 35.28
C HIS A 1171 21.85 -14.77 36.24
N ILE A 1172 22.19 -13.53 35.87
CA ILE A 1172 23.01 -12.63 36.69
C ILE A 1172 22.25 -12.20 37.95
N VAL A 1173 20.98 -11.81 37.82
CA VAL A 1173 20.16 -11.37 38.96
C VAL A 1173 19.89 -12.51 39.93
N ARG A 1174 19.60 -13.72 39.43
CA ARG A 1174 19.41 -14.90 40.28
C ARG A 1174 20.70 -15.24 41.04
N ALA A 1175 21.85 -15.25 40.37
CA ALA A 1175 23.14 -15.48 41.02
C ALA A 1175 23.46 -14.43 42.09
N PHE A 1176 23.11 -13.16 41.84
CA PHE A 1176 23.25 -12.08 42.82
C PHE A 1176 22.32 -12.25 44.04
N SER A 1177 21.06 -12.64 43.82
CA SER A 1177 20.05 -12.83 44.88
C SER A 1177 20.41 -14.00 45.81
N ILE A 1178 21.02 -15.07 45.27
CA ILE A 1178 21.39 -16.27 46.03
C ILE A 1178 22.73 -16.12 46.78
N SER A 1179 23.59 -15.17 46.37
CA SER A 1179 24.91 -15.00 46.98
C SER A 1179 24.83 -14.60 48.46
N THR A 1180 25.69 -15.21 49.28
CA THR A 1180 25.79 -15.00 50.73
C THR A 1180 26.84 -13.97 51.14
N LYS A 1181 27.52 -13.30 50.18
CA LYS A 1181 28.52 -12.27 50.50
C LYS A 1181 27.89 -11.06 51.21
N ARG A 1182 28.66 -10.40 52.08
CA ARG A 1182 28.17 -9.34 52.98
C ARG A 1182 27.89 -8.04 52.23
N SER A 1183 28.75 -7.63 51.30
CA SER A 1183 28.59 -6.37 50.56
C SER A 1183 27.86 -6.55 49.23
N ARG A 1184 27.12 -5.54 48.76
CA ARG A 1184 26.47 -5.55 47.43
C ARG A 1184 27.50 -5.66 46.30
N VAL A 1185 28.67 -5.06 46.48
CA VAL A 1185 29.74 -5.05 45.47
C VAL A 1185 30.33 -6.45 45.31
N GLU A 1186 30.68 -7.13 46.41
CA GLU A 1186 31.21 -8.51 46.34
C GLU A 1186 30.20 -9.49 45.77
N ARG A 1187 28.90 -9.34 46.08
CA ARG A 1187 27.84 -10.18 45.47
C ARG A 1187 27.75 -9.97 43.96
N ALA A 1188 27.83 -8.72 43.50
CA ALA A 1188 27.83 -8.40 42.08
C ALA A 1188 29.09 -8.95 41.38
N GLU A 1189 30.24 -8.88 42.04
CA GLU A 1189 31.51 -9.42 41.53
C GLU A 1189 31.47 -10.93 41.39
N GLU A 1190 30.97 -11.64 42.41
CA GLU A 1190 30.81 -13.10 42.39
C GLU A 1190 29.82 -13.55 41.30
N ALA A 1191 28.66 -12.90 41.22
CA ALA A 1191 27.65 -13.21 40.20
C ALA A 1191 28.19 -12.99 38.79
N LEU A 1192 28.92 -11.88 38.56
CA LEU A 1192 29.53 -11.56 37.26
C LEU A 1192 30.67 -12.52 36.91
N ALA A 1193 31.49 -12.93 37.87
CA ALA A 1193 32.58 -13.86 37.62
C ALA A 1193 32.07 -15.27 37.25
N HIS A 1194 31.10 -15.79 38.01
CA HIS A 1194 30.58 -17.14 37.81
C HIS A 1194 29.58 -17.22 36.65
N MET A 1195 28.48 -16.46 36.68
CA MET A 1195 27.47 -16.56 35.64
C MET A 1195 27.85 -15.76 34.40
N GLY A 1196 28.45 -14.57 34.56
CA GLY A 1196 28.82 -13.72 33.41
C GLY A 1196 29.82 -14.37 32.45
N SER A 1197 30.78 -15.15 32.95
CA SER A 1197 31.70 -15.90 32.09
C SER A 1197 31.01 -17.01 31.29
N SER A 1198 29.99 -17.65 31.88
CA SER A 1198 29.21 -18.69 31.21
C SER A 1198 28.29 -18.09 30.14
N VAL A 1199 27.56 -17.03 30.48
CA VAL A 1199 26.67 -16.29 29.56
C VAL A 1199 27.44 -15.66 28.39
N PHE A 1200 28.62 -15.10 28.63
CA PHE A 1200 29.45 -14.53 27.56
C PHE A 1200 29.93 -15.59 26.56
N SER A 1201 30.37 -16.75 27.06
CA SER A 1201 30.82 -17.86 26.21
C SER A 1201 29.67 -18.60 25.52
N GLY A 1202 28.54 -18.73 26.22
CA GLY A 1202 27.38 -19.51 25.82
C GLY A 1202 26.48 -18.78 24.83
N ILE A 1203 26.19 -17.49 25.05
CA ILE A 1203 25.33 -16.68 24.17
C ILE A 1203 26.12 -15.72 23.30
N THR A 1204 26.96 -14.86 23.90
CA THR A 1204 27.54 -13.73 23.16
C THR A 1204 28.44 -14.22 22.02
N LEU A 1205 29.38 -15.12 22.30
CA LEU A 1205 30.33 -15.61 21.31
C LEU A 1205 29.71 -16.58 20.30
N THR A 1206 28.81 -17.48 20.73
CA THR A 1206 28.11 -18.41 19.82
C THR A 1206 27.31 -17.63 18.78
N LYS A 1207 26.57 -16.61 19.21
CA LYS A 1207 25.74 -15.79 18.33
C LYS A 1207 26.52 -14.84 17.48
N PHE A 1208 27.57 -14.23 18.01
CA PHE A 1208 28.44 -13.40 17.21
C PHE A 1208 29.03 -14.19 16.03
N GLY A 1209 29.50 -15.42 16.27
CA GLY A 1209 30.01 -16.29 15.21
C GLY A 1209 28.98 -16.63 14.13
N GLY A 1210 27.74 -16.95 14.51
CA GLY A 1210 26.67 -17.25 13.56
C GLY A 1210 26.19 -16.03 12.76
N ILE A 1211 26.06 -14.87 13.42
CA ILE A 1211 25.50 -13.65 12.81
C ILE A 1211 26.49 -13.01 11.83
N VAL A 1212 27.80 -13.04 12.10
CA VAL A 1212 28.80 -12.45 11.20
C VAL A 1212 28.77 -13.09 9.81
N VAL A 1213 28.41 -14.36 9.70
CA VAL A 1213 28.27 -15.06 8.41
C VAL A 1213 27.08 -14.52 7.61
N LEU A 1214 26.00 -14.11 8.28
CA LEU A 1214 24.82 -13.52 7.64
C LEU A 1214 25.13 -12.16 6.99
N ALA A 1215 26.21 -11.49 7.37
CA ALA A 1215 26.68 -10.26 6.72
C ALA A 1215 26.99 -10.45 5.23
N PHE A 1216 27.24 -11.69 4.80
CA PHE A 1216 27.58 -12.04 3.42
C PHE A 1216 26.38 -12.58 2.62
N SER A 1217 25.15 -12.57 3.18
CA SER A 1217 23.93 -12.91 2.45
C SER A 1217 23.73 -11.94 1.26
N LYS A 1218 23.12 -12.42 0.18
CA LYS A 1218 22.80 -11.60 -1.01
C LYS A 1218 21.47 -10.86 -0.89
N SER A 1219 20.60 -11.30 0.03
CA SER A 1219 19.29 -10.71 0.22
C SER A 1219 19.34 -9.45 1.10
N GLN A 1220 18.73 -8.37 0.61
CA GLN A 1220 18.59 -7.12 1.35
C GLN A 1220 17.75 -7.29 2.62
N ILE A 1221 16.69 -8.11 2.59
CA ILE A 1221 15.88 -8.42 3.78
C ILE A 1221 16.76 -9.04 4.87
N PHE A 1222 17.59 -10.03 4.52
CA PHE A 1222 18.48 -10.69 5.47
C PHE A 1222 19.55 -9.75 6.00
N GLN A 1223 20.15 -8.93 5.16
CA GLN A 1223 21.15 -7.97 5.62
C GLN A 1223 20.55 -6.91 6.56
N VAL A 1224 19.39 -6.34 6.23
CA VAL A 1224 18.80 -5.22 6.98
C VAL A 1224 18.02 -5.69 8.20
N PHE A 1225 17.10 -6.64 8.05
CA PHE A 1225 16.20 -7.02 9.15
C PHE A 1225 16.77 -8.13 10.04
N TYR A 1226 17.63 -9.01 9.52
CA TYR A 1226 18.19 -10.12 10.31
C TYR A 1226 19.59 -9.81 10.80
N PHE A 1227 20.57 -9.60 9.91
CA PHE A 1227 21.96 -9.37 10.29
C PHE A 1227 22.12 -8.13 11.18
N ARG A 1228 21.66 -6.95 10.74
CA ARG A 1228 21.78 -5.71 11.52
C ARG A 1228 21.00 -5.81 12.85
N MET A 1229 19.74 -6.25 12.83
CA MET A 1229 18.96 -6.34 14.07
C MET A 1229 19.54 -7.39 15.04
N TYR A 1230 19.92 -8.58 14.58
CA TYR A 1230 20.46 -9.61 15.48
C TYR A 1230 21.81 -9.23 16.05
N LEU A 1231 22.66 -8.58 15.26
CA LEU A 1231 23.91 -8.03 15.76
C LEU A 1231 23.64 -7.00 16.86
N ALA A 1232 22.69 -6.09 16.65
CA ALA A 1232 22.30 -5.10 17.64
C ALA A 1232 21.72 -5.73 18.91
N ILE A 1233 20.83 -6.73 18.80
CA ILE A 1233 20.23 -7.44 19.94
C ILE A 1233 21.31 -8.09 20.80
N VAL A 1234 22.24 -8.82 20.18
CA VAL A 1234 23.30 -9.54 20.92
C VAL A 1234 24.27 -8.57 21.58
N LEU A 1235 24.69 -7.51 20.89
CA LEU A 1235 25.62 -6.53 21.45
C LEU A 1235 24.97 -5.68 22.55
N LEU A 1236 23.74 -5.20 22.35
CA LEU A 1236 23.01 -4.44 23.36
C LEU A 1236 22.64 -5.31 24.56
N GLY A 1237 22.20 -6.54 24.34
CA GLY A 1237 21.91 -7.52 25.39
C GLY A 1237 23.14 -7.83 26.24
N ALA A 1238 24.28 -8.12 25.60
CA ALA A 1238 25.54 -8.37 26.29
C ALA A 1238 26.04 -7.13 27.05
N ALA A 1239 25.96 -5.93 26.46
CA ALA A 1239 26.36 -4.69 27.11
C ALA A 1239 25.49 -4.38 28.34
N HIS A 1240 24.16 -4.52 28.24
CA HIS A 1240 23.26 -4.26 29.36
C HIS A 1240 23.38 -5.34 30.45
N GLY A 1241 23.44 -6.62 30.08
CA GLY A 1241 23.52 -7.74 31.02
C GLY A 1241 24.87 -7.90 31.72
N LEU A 1242 25.99 -7.68 31.03
CA LEU A 1242 27.34 -7.93 31.56
C LEU A 1242 28.10 -6.68 32.03
N ILE A 1243 27.61 -5.47 31.71
CA ILE A 1243 28.23 -4.19 32.13
C ILE A 1243 27.27 -3.39 33.00
N PHE A 1244 26.10 -3.03 32.49
CA PHE A 1244 25.17 -2.13 33.20
C PHE A 1244 24.49 -2.79 34.41
N LEU A 1245 23.96 -3.99 34.24
CA LEU A 1245 23.19 -4.70 35.26
C LEU A 1245 24.01 -4.98 36.54
N PRO A 1246 25.28 -5.46 36.50
CA PRO A 1246 26.10 -5.62 37.71
C PRO A 1246 26.33 -4.31 38.46
N VAL A 1247 26.53 -3.20 37.73
CA VAL A 1247 26.71 -1.87 38.32
C VAL A 1247 25.41 -1.40 38.99
N LEU A 1248 24.26 -1.57 38.33
CA LEU A 1248 22.94 -1.26 38.87
C LEU A 1248 22.65 -2.05 40.15
N LEU A 1249 22.93 -3.36 40.15
CA LEU A 1249 22.79 -4.24 41.32
C LEU A 1249 23.73 -3.83 42.47
N SER A 1250 24.93 -3.32 42.16
CA SER A 1250 25.86 -2.84 43.18
C SER A 1250 25.35 -1.61 43.94
N TYR A 1251 24.57 -0.74 43.29
CA TYR A 1251 23.97 0.45 43.90
C TYR A 1251 22.63 0.15 44.58
N ILE A 1252 21.68 -0.42 43.84
CA ILE A 1252 20.26 -0.48 44.21
C ILE A 1252 19.78 -1.92 44.49
N GLY A 1253 20.65 -2.92 44.32
CA GLY A 1253 20.32 -4.33 44.61
C GLY A 1253 19.88 -4.54 46.06
N LEU A 1254 18.90 -5.43 46.26
CA LEU A 1254 18.38 -5.80 47.59
C LEU A 1254 19.48 -6.29 48.53
N SER A 1255 19.35 -5.98 49.83
CA SER A 1255 20.15 -6.61 50.89
C SER A 1255 19.94 -8.12 50.91
N PRO A 1256 20.92 -8.92 51.38
CA PRO A 1256 20.82 -10.38 51.37
C PRO A 1256 19.55 -10.88 52.07
N ASN A 1257 18.83 -11.80 51.41
CA ASN A 1257 17.61 -12.39 51.96
C ASN A 1257 17.97 -13.23 53.20
N LYS A 1258 17.48 -12.81 54.37
CA LYS A 1258 17.85 -13.41 55.66
C LYS A 1258 17.52 -14.89 55.74
N ALA A 1259 16.38 -15.31 55.18
CA ALA A 1259 15.96 -16.71 55.15
C ALA A 1259 16.90 -17.56 54.29
N LYS A 1260 17.28 -17.07 53.10
CA LYS A 1260 18.20 -17.77 52.19
C LYS A 1260 19.61 -17.87 52.78
N VAL A 1261 20.11 -16.82 53.44
CA VAL A 1261 21.42 -16.84 54.13
C VAL A 1261 21.41 -17.81 55.31
N LEU A 1262 20.37 -17.80 56.14
CA LEU A 1262 20.21 -18.76 57.24
C LEU A 1262 20.15 -20.21 56.74
N ALA A 1263 19.41 -20.46 55.65
CA ALA A 1263 19.33 -21.77 55.03
C ALA A 1263 20.67 -22.18 54.40
N ALA A 1264 21.36 -21.29 53.69
CA ALA A 1264 22.68 -21.56 53.11
C ALA A 1264 23.73 -21.87 54.19
N ASN A 1265 23.76 -21.10 55.28
CA ASN A 1265 24.67 -21.35 56.39
C ASN A 1265 24.39 -22.71 57.08
N LYS A 1266 23.11 -23.07 57.27
CA LYS A 1266 22.73 -24.41 57.76
C LYS A 1266 23.15 -25.54 56.83
N ARG A 1267 23.20 -25.30 55.51
CA ARG A 1267 23.62 -26.30 54.51
C ARG A 1267 25.14 -26.48 54.44
N TYR A 1268 25.90 -25.43 54.73
CA TYR A 1268 27.38 -25.50 54.74
C TYR A 1268 27.95 -25.93 56.09
N ALA A 1269 27.17 -25.89 57.16
CA ALA A 1269 27.55 -26.38 58.49
C ALA A 1269 28.04 -27.85 58.42
N GLY A 1270 29.30 -28.08 58.80
CA GLY A 1270 29.99 -29.36 58.80
C GLY A 1270 30.74 -29.72 57.51
N THR A 1271 30.78 -28.87 56.47
CA THR A 1271 31.44 -29.15 55.17
C THR A 1271 32.81 -28.47 55.04
N GLU A 1272 33.70 -28.98 54.17
CA GLU A 1272 35.04 -28.38 53.91
C GLU A 1272 34.97 -26.91 53.44
N ARG A 1273 33.83 -26.52 52.85
CA ARG A 1273 33.50 -25.15 52.44
C ARG A 1273 33.25 -24.21 53.62
N GLU A 1274 32.89 -24.72 54.80
CA GLU A 1274 32.82 -23.96 56.06
C GLU A 1274 34.21 -23.55 56.56
N ARG A 1275 35.24 -24.40 56.38
CA ARG A 1275 36.63 -24.07 56.74
C ARG A 1275 37.22 -22.98 55.84
N LEU A 1276 36.84 -22.92 54.57
CA LEU A 1276 37.28 -21.89 53.62
C LEU A 1276 36.53 -20.56 53.74
N LEU A 1277 35.33 -20.56 54.33
CA LEU A 1277 34.54 -19.33 54.58
C LEU A 1277 34.90 -18.66 55.92
N ASN A 1278 35.54 -19.39 56.82
CA ASN A 1278 35.97 -18.93 58.15
C ASN A 1278 37.46 -18.50 58.20
N TYR A 1279 38.16 -18.46 57.07
CA TYR A 1279 39.55 -17.99 56.94
C TYR A 1279 39.69 -16.83 55.96
#